data_AF-A0A8H5CI54-F1
#
_entry.id   AF-A0A8H5CI54-F1
#
_cell.length_a   1.000
_cell.length_b   1.000
_cell.length_c   1.000
_cell.angle_alpha   90.00
_cell.angle_beta   90.00
_cell.angle_gamma   90.00
#
_symmetry.space_group_name_H-M   'P 1'
#
loop_
_entity.id
_entity.type
_entity.pdbx_description
1 polymer ?
#
loop_
_entity_poly.entity_id
_entity_poly.type
_entity_poly.pdbx_seq_one_letter_code
_entity_poly.pdbx_strand_id
1 'polypeptide(L)'
;MSRKPFSRSITSEPITSELLSRASAGSESALGTLHMTLMQGGCTPDVVPVVMKFLSFDYIPSAQSGDRDPAKTELAIKLAKNGLGMLHYVLTATESNLDIKEVAIPLLVESVEALCSWINFLVFPTNMDPLRDDQRGRLHNSYCNDLRSIIATDKAVLQAFISSPRFLKLVLRLWMVNGDTMTDINSSLFGNIPLLISCLEEEETRDALCHQILTDGHSKKLASSIIGRMNQARHTFFIKTPLFTVVDYVGQAVYIITRLIHLDNNTIIESFLSAHYVTMIFSALDLLAEVVENANPSRLWSKPFLMTVINAFDLVLNARIRYIYHLSEAIERHGILTLGRLSANLPVKDCTELQEKIRQNIQLILNHILVHMLYPEVLDTFMVSGAYHFWKTTGEFPKIKNDVLQVVWEGFWDRAQGYEEVYKNMASGTPICDNMSCDIERRIKPSRRCSQCLSVSYCTEQCQSEDWNRFHRKECRHAKHNNDQRRVDHTRYRFTARQLQASWVEMTCNVGFTQLEEERMKQEALPDHAHHEVVSVIDYTAILFSPGLNILPISLRHNPRWWIRTKSASFEEEASYLSPRMTALVDAYRSGNLGAKYRLVELDLIYGVEALSTLMLLKRLDGGEFKVLLSRASAGSLPALNALQNALMKGECTPETVPVVMKFLSFDYIPSPESGGRDPAKSRLAIDLAVKGLKMLNHILQSTHSNADIKKVATPLLVESVEALCSWMNFLVFPTNMDPFWDNERGQLHNYYSNVLLNIILADTAVLKAFISSPRFLKLVLRLWMVNGDTTTSIGADLKGNIPLLTSCLEEEESRDALFHQILHDGVSEKLASSLIGRINRAHHFVRTAPQSTVVDYVDQTLNIIIRLTRLENATILEAFASAHHMSMIFNALDVLSESVERADPGGLWSKPFFMIFTNAVNLLLDSRGRYIHHLSEAVERHAILTLGRLSATIPAQNCTELHQRILVYIHGFLNHVLAHMFFPQLLVAFMRSGAYRSWKLGNFPQIQNKDLQGVWRKFWVAAQECEDVYMGMAPGTAICDNASCDDIEERIERSRRCSQCLSVSYCSEHCQSVDWNRFHREECRHAKRHNDQRRVAHTRYRFTARQLQASWVEAACNNVFTKLKGAIMGQETFPDHAPHEIVSVIDCSHILFHPTNRVSPVSLQHEPRWWIRTKHGNFEEEASYLNPRITALVDDYRSGNLGTKYRLVELNLVYGVEALSTLMLLQCLDNGEWKVAYSIPRRGELEAIRMIKRTPLLRPEALDIDHLF
;
A
#
# COMPACT_ATOMS: atom_id res chain seq x y z
N MET A 1 -31.60 -0.17 13.36
CA MET A 1 -32.64 0.74 12.80
C MET A 1 -33.79 0.82 13.79
N SER A 2 -33.84 1.86 14.62
CA SER A 2 -35.03 2.17 15.42
C SER A 2 -36.00 2.97 14.55
N ARG A 3 -37.13 2.38 14.18
CA ARG A 3 -38.25 3.16 13.64
C ARG A 3 -38.81 3.99 14.80
N LYS A 4 -38.84 5.32 14.66
CA LYS A 4 -39.59 6.19 15.57
C LYS A 4 -41.05 5.70 15.64
N PRO A 5 -41.67 5.59 16.82
CA PRO A 5 -43.05 5.20 16.92
C PRO A 5 -43.93 6.29 16.29
N PHE A 6 -44.70 5.92 15.27
CA PHE A 6 -45.82 6.71 14.82
C PHE A 6 -46.89 6.67 15.92
N SER A 7 -46.89 7.67 16.81
CA SER A 7 -47.94 7.83 17.82
C SER A 7 -49.20 8.42 17.16
N ARG A 8 -49.93 7.61 16.39
CA ARG A 8 -51.37 7.79 16.26
C ARG A 8 -52.01 6.91 17.31
N SER A 9 -52.72 7.54 18.24
CA SER A 9 -53.66 6.88 19.15
C SER A 9 -54.76 6.23 18.29
N ILE A 10 -54.49 5.02 17.81
CA ILE A 10 -55.52 4.12 17.32
C ILE A 10 -55.95 3.37 18.59
N THR A 11 -57.17 3.61 19.05
CA THR A 11 -57.79 2.77 20.08
C THR A 11 -57.83 1.36 19.52
N SER A 12 -57.02 0.45 20.07
CA SER A 12 -57.02 -0.95 19.66
C SER A 12 -58.42 -1.51 19.90
N GLU A 13 -59.08 -1.98 18.85
CA GLU A 13 -60.31 -2.74 19.03
C GLU A 13 -59.99 -3.99 19.87
N PRO A 14 -60.74 -4.29 20.93
CA PRO A 14 -60.51 -5.48 21.74
C PRO A 14 -60.68 -6.73 20.87
N ILE A 15 -59.88 -7.76 21.12
CA ILE A 15 -60.05 -9.07 20.46
C ILE A 15 -61.39 -9.65 20.92
N THR A 16 -62.41 -9.60 20.06
CA THR A 16 -63.75 -10.13 20.34
C THR A 16 -63.81 -11.62 19.98
N SER A 17 -64.71 -12.36 20.63
CA SER A 17 -65.00 -13.76 20.28
C SER A 17 -65.50 -13.91 18.84
N GLU A 18 -66.18 -12.90 18.29
CA GLU A 18 -66.59 -12.86 16.88
C GLU A 18 -65.38 -12.76 15.94
N LEU A 19 -64.40 -11.91 16.25
CA LEU A 19 -63.16 -11.80 15.48
C LEU A 19 -62.39 -13.12 15.49
N LEU A 20 -62.26 -13.77 16.66
CA LEU A 20 -61.59 -15.07 16.80
C LEU A 20 -62.33 -16.19 16.04
N SER A 21 -63.65 -16.21 16.09
CA SER A 21 -64.47 -17.20 15.36
C SER A 21 -64.31 -17.04 13.84
N ARG A 22 -64.40 -15.80 13.34
CA ARG A 22 -64.21 -15.48 11.91
C ARG A 22 -62.77 -15.75 11.45
N ALA A 23 -61.78 -15.43 12.28
CA ALA A 23 -60.38 -15.73 12.02
C ALA A 23 -60.18 -17.26 11.97
N SER A 24 -60.70 -18.01 12.94
CA SER A 24 -60.65 -19.49 12.97
C SER A 24 -61.34 -20.15 11.78
N ALA A 25 -62.36 -19.51 11.20
CA ALA A 25 -63.01 -19.95 9.97
C ALA A 25 -62.19 -19.67 8.70
N GLY A 26 -61.02 -19.03 8.80
CA GLY A 26 -60.14 -18.74 7.67
C GLY A 26 -60.48 -17.44 6.92
N SER A 27 -61.26 -16.53 7.52
CA SER A 27 -61.57 -15.24 6.89
C SER A 27 -60.31 -14.36 6.78
N GLU A 28 -59.87 -14.06 5.56
CA GLU A 28 -58.66 -13.27 5.29
C GLU A 28 -58.70 -11.88 5.95
N SER A 29 -59.84 -11.17 5.86
CA SER A 29 -60.00 -9.87 6.52
C SER A 29 -59.91 -9.98 8.04
N ALA A 30 -60.47 -11.04 8.63
CA ALA A 30 -60.41 -11.24 10.08
C ALA A 30 -58.99 -11.60 10.55
N LEU A 31 -58.26 -12.40 9.77
CA LEU A 31 -56.85 -12.72 10.03
C LEU A 31 -55.96 -11.47 9.91
N GLY A 32 -56.25 -10.60 8.93
CA GLY A 32 -55.57 -9.31 8.78
C GLY A 32 -55.83 -8.39 9.98
N THR A 33 -57.07 -8.25 10.42
CA THR A 33 -57.42 -7.48 11.63
C THR A 33 -56.77 -8.08 12.87
N LEU A 34 -56.85 -9.40 13.05
CA LEU A 34 -56.24 -10.10 14.19
C LEU A 34 -54.72 -9.89 14.24
N HIS A 35 -54.03 -10.01 13.10
CA HIS A 35 -52.60 -9.75 13.00
C HIS A 35 -52.27 -8.30 13.41
N MET A 36 -53.02 -7.32 12.90
CA MET A 36 -52.83 -5.90 13.28
C MET A 36 -53.08 -5.64 14.77
N THR A 37 -54.06 -6.30 15.38
CA THR A 37 -54.32 -6.19 16.83
C THR A 37 -53.19 -6.82 17.66
N LEU A 38 -52.62 -7.95 17.20
CA LEU A 38 -51.47 -8.56 17.84
C LEU A 38 -50.20 -7.70 17.75
N MET A 39 -49.99 -7.01 16.64
CA MET A 39 -48.91 -6.02 16.50
C MET A 39 -48.97 -4.90 17.54
N GLN A 40 -50.17 -4.62 18.08
CA GLN A 40 -50.41 -3.60 19.10
C GLN A 40 -50.32 -4.15 20.54
N GLY A 41 -49.94 -5.42 20.71
CA GLY A 41 -49.78 -6.06 22.02
C GLY A 41 -51.04 -6.69 22.60
N GLY A 42 -52.13 -6.81 21.82
CA GLY A 42 -53.42 -7.31 22.29
C GLY A 42 -53.53 -8.84 22.44
N CYS A 43 -52.44 -9.59 22.64
CA CYS A 43 -52.49 -11.06 22.65
C CYS A 43 -53.22 -11.61 23.89
N THR A 44 -54.15 -12.56 23.71
CA THR A 44 -54.84 -13.29 24.78
C THR A 44 -54.67 -14.80 24.61
N PRO A 45 -54.86 -15.63 25.66
CA PRO A 45 -54.73 -17.08 25.54
C PRO A 45 -55.63 -17.70 24.44
N ASP A 46 -56.83 -17.16 24.23
CA ASP A 46 -57.79 -17.64 23.21
C ASP A 46 -57.31 -17.43 21.75
N VAL A 47 -56.34 -16.53 21.54
CA VAL A 47 -55.74 -16.32 20.21
C VAL A 47 -54.85 -17.50 19.81
N VAL A 48 -54.21 -18.14 20.79
CA VAL A 48 -53.17 -19.15 20.54
C VAL A 48 -53.69 -20.34 19.72
N PRO A 49 -54.83 -20.98 20.06
CA PRO A 49 -55.37 -22.07 19.24
C PRO A 49 -55.77 -21.63 17.82
N VAL A 50 -56.23 -20.39 17.65
CA VAL A 50 -56.60 -19.84 16.33
C VAL A 50 -55.38 -19.69 15.44
N VAL A 51 -54.26 -19.19 15.98
CA VAL A 51 -52.99 -19.09 15.25
C VAL A 51 -52.43 -20.47 14.91
N MET A 52 -52.43 -21.39 15.88
CA MET A 52 -51.89 -22.74 15.69
C MET A 52 -52.70 -23.60 14.72
N LYS A 53 -54.03 -23.37 14.61
CA LYS A 53 -54.90 -24.07 13.64
C LYS A 53 -54.41 -23.94 12.20
N PHE A 54 -53.96 -22.76 11.78
CA PHE A 54 -53.47 -22.53 10.42
C PHE A 54 -52.06 -23.06 10.16
N LEU A 55 -51.40 -23.56 11.21
CA LEU A 55 -50.07 -24.17 11.17
C LEU A 55 -50.14 -25.70 11.33
N SER A 56 -51.33 -26.30 11.39
CA SER A 56 -51.51 -27.75 11.45
C SER A 56 -51.23 -28.42 10.10
N PHE A 57 -51.09 -29.75 10.13
CA PHE A 57 -50.87 -30.57 8.93
C PHE A 57 -52.00 -30.49 7.92
N ASP A 58 -53.24 -30.26 8.37
CA ASP A 58 -54.45 -30.29 7.52
C ASP A 58 -54.43 -29.21 6.43
N TYR A 59 -53.66 -28.15 6.65
CA TYR A 59 -53.54 -27.03 5.71
C TYR A 59 -52.31 -27.14 4.80
N ILE A 60 -51.38 -28.07 5.04
CA ILE A 60 -50.18 -28.23 4.22
C ILE A 60 -50.59 -28.88 2.89
N PRO A 61 -50.38 -28.22 1.73
CA PRO A 61 -50.67 -28.82 0.44
C PRO A 61 -49.86 -30.12 0.29
N SER A 62 -50.54 -31.26 0.08
CA SER A 62 -49.86 -32.54 -0.11
C SER A 62 -48.92 -32.45 -1.32
N ALA A 63 -47.62 -32.64 -1.07
CA ALA A 63 -46.62 -32.58 -2.13
C ALA A 63 -46.82 -33.69 -3.19
N GLN A 64 -47.52 -34.79 -2.83
CA GLN A 64 -47.63 -36.03 -3.61
C GLN A 64 -48.90 -36.14 -4.45
N SER A 65 -49.97 -35.38 -4.18
CA SER A 65 -51.15 -35.39 -5.03
C SER A 65 -50.88 -34.52 -6.26
N GLY A 66 -50.72 -35.13 -7.44
CA GLY A 66 -50.49 -34.44 -8.72
C GLY A 66 -51.62 -33.51 -9.19
N ASP A 67 -52.67 -33.35 -8.39
CA ASP A 67 -53.84 -32.52 -8.65
C ASP A 67 -53.79 -31.27 -7.74
N ARG A 68 -52.90 -30.33 -8.08
CA ARG A 68 -52.76 -29.07 -7.32
C ARG A 68 -53.67 -28.01 -7.94
N ASP A 69 -54.82 -27.77 -7.32
CA ASP A 69 -55.55 -26.52 -7.49
C ASP A 69 -54.65 -25.36 -7.01
N PRO A 70 -54.13 -24.51 -7.91
CA PRO A 70 -53.23 -23.43 -7.55
C PRO A 70 -53.89 -22.44 -6.59
N ALA A 71 -55.21 -22.25 -6.68
CA ALA A 71 -55.96 -21.34 -5.83
C ALA A 71 -56.02 -21.84 -4.37
N LYS A 72 -56.20 -23.15 -4.16
CA LYS A 72 -56.15 -23.76 -2.82
C LYS A 72 -54.75 -23.68 -2.22
N THR A 73 -53.72 -23.90 -3.05
CA THR A 73 -52.31 -23.80 -2.62
C THR A 73 -51.97 -22.35 -2.26
N GLU A 74 -52.40 -21.37 -3.05
CA GLU A 74 -52.20 -19.96 -2.77
C GLU A 74 -52.93 -19.52 -1.50
N LEU A 75 -54.19 -19.94 -1.31
CA LEU A 75 -54.94 -19.66 -0.10
C LEU A 75 -54.26 -20.27 1.14
N ALA A 76 -53.83 -21.53 1.07
CA ALA A 76 -53.12 -22.20 2.15
C ALA A 76 -51.79 -21.47 2.48
N ILE A 77 -51.04 -21.01 1.47
CA ILE A 77 -49.84 -20.19 1.66
C ILE A 77 -50.17 -18.85 2.35
N LYS A 78 -51.25 -18.17 1.94
CA LYS A 78 -51.68 -16.91 2.57
C LYS A 78 -52.06 -17.11 4.04
N LEU A 79 -52.83 -18.16 4.33
CA LEU A 79 -53.22 -18.53 5.68
C LEU A 79 -52.01 -18.89 6.55
N ALA A 80 -51.09 -19.71 6.04
CA ALA A 80 -49.87 -20.09 6.77
C ALA A 80 -48.93 -18.90 6.99
N LYS A 81 -48.79 -17.99 6.01
CA LYS A 81 -48.01 -16.75 6.17
C LYS A 81 -48.57 -15.86 7.27
N ASN A 82 -49.89 -15.70 7.31
CA ASN A 82 -50.55 -14.96 8.40
C ASN A 82 -50.39 -15.69 9.74
N GLY A 83 -50.52 -17.02 9.77
CA GLY A 83 -50.29 -17.84 10.96
C GLY A 83 -48.88 -17.67 11.52
N LEU A 84 -47.84 -17.79 10.68
CA LEU A 84 -46.44 -17.61 11.09
C LEU A 84 -46.16 -16.16 11.53
N GLY A 85 -46.72 -15.17 10.83
CA GLY A 85 -46.59 -13.75 11.21
C GLY A 85 -47.24 -13.45 12.57
N MET A 86 -48.41 -14.02 12.85
CA MET A 86 -49.07 -13.91 14.14
C MET A 86 -48.34 -14.68 15.24
N LEU A 87 -47.75 -15.84 14.91
CA LEU A 87 -47.01 -16.66 15.87
C LEU A 87 -45.86 -15.88 16.51
N HIS A 88 -45.15 -15.04 15.75
CA HIS A 88 -44.13 -14.15 16.31
C HIS A 88 -44.64 -13.32 17.51
N TYR A 89 -45.82 -12.71 17.38
CA TYR A 89 -46.43 -11.91 18.45
C TYR A 89 -46.92 -12.76 19.63
N VAL A 90 -47.41 -13.98 19.35
CA VAL A 90 -47.75 -14.94 20.40
C VAL A 90 -46.51 -15.27 21.24
N LEU A 91 -45.37 -15.57 20.60
CA LEU A 91 -44.11 -15.88 21.29
C LEU A 91 -43.62 -14.69 22.12
N THR A 92 -43.62 -13.47 21.56
CA THR A 92 -43.27 -12.27 22.33
C THR A 92 -44.19 -12.08 23.55
N ALA A 93 -45.49 -12.38 23.41
CA ALA A 93 -46.42 -12.29 24.53
C ALA A 93 -46.11 -13.33 25.63
N THR A 94 -45.64 -14.53 25.28
CA THR A 94 -45.25 -15.56 26.28
C THR A 94 -44.11 -15.13 27.19
N GLU A 95 -43.24 -14.20 26.77
CA GLU A 95 -42.16 -13.66 27.61
C GLU A 95 -42.70 -12.81 28.77
N SER A 96 -43.91 -12.25 28.61
CA SER A 96 -44.51 -11.28 29.56
C SER A 96 -45.80 -11.76 30.21
N ASN A 97 -46.42 -12.82 29.70
CA ASN A 97 -47.71 -13.34 30.17
C ASN A 97 -47.67 -14.88 30.33
N LEU A 98 -47.77 -15.33 31.59
CA LEU A 98 -47.71 -16.75 31.94
C LEU A 98 -48.90 -17.54 31.41
N ASP A 99 -50.12 -16.97 31.41
CA ASP A 99 -51.33 -17.65 30.94
C ASP A 99 -51.23 -17.97 29.44
N ILE A 100 -50.66 -17.05 28.65
CA ILE A 100 -50.41 -17.28 27.23
C ILE A 100 -49.33 -18.35 27.05
N LYS A 101 -48.29 -18.34 27.89
CA LYS A 101 -47.22 -19.35 27.87
C LYS A 101 -47.78 -20.76 28.18
N GLU A 102 -48.62 -20.90 29.20
CA GLU A 102 -49.22 -22.18 29.59
C GLU A 102 -50.06 -22.81 28.46
N VAL A 103 -50.74 -21.99 27.66
CA VAL A 103 -51.50 -22.47 26.49
C VAL A 103 -50.61 -22.69 25.25
N ALA A 104 -49.63 -21.82 25.01
CA ALA A 104 -48.81 -21.88 23.80
C ALA A 104 -47.79 -23.02 23.79
N ILE A 105 -47.14 -23.33 24.91
CA ILE A 105 -46.05 -24.33 24.95
C ILE A 105 -46.54 -25.74 24.54
N PRO A 106 -47.63 -26.31 25.11
CA PRO A 106 -48.11 -27.63 24.70
C PRO A 106 -48.49 -27.69 23.22
N LEU A 107 -49.19 -26.66 22.72
CA LEU A 107 -49.61 -26.60 21.31
C LEU A 107 -48.41 -26.49 20.36
N LEU A 108 -47.36 -25.76 20.74
CA LEU A 108 -46.12 -25.68 19.99
C LEU A 108 -45.39 -27.02 19.94
N VAL A 109 -45.29 -27.73 21.08
CA VAL A 109 -44.69 -29.07 21.18
C VAL A 109 -45.42 -30.07 20.29
N GLU A 110 -46.75 -30.06 20.29
CA GLU A 110 -47.56 -30.93 19.43
C GLU A 110 -47.45 -30.58 17.94
N SER A 111 -47.16 -29.32 17.61
CA SER A 111 -47.15 -28.81 16.24
C SER A 111 -45.77 -28.76 15.57
N VAL A 112 -44.68 -29.15 16.24
CA VAL A 112 -43.30 -29.09 15.73
C VAL A 112 -43.17 -29.66 14.31
N GLU A 113 -43.72 -30.85 14.11
CA GLU A 113 -43.65 -31.59 12.85
C GLU A 113 -44.38 -30.83 11.71
N ALA A 114 -45.51 -30.20 12.02
CA ALA A 114 -46.30 -29.42 11.08
C ALA A 114 -45.60 -28.09 10.75
N LEU A 115 -45.06 -27.41 11.77
CA LEU A 115 -44.28 -26.17 11.63
C LEU A 115 -43.06 -26.38 10.74
N CYS A 116 -42.28 -27.45 10.97
CA CYS A 116 -41.12 -27.77 10.15
C CYS A 116 -41.51 -28.06 8.69
N SER A 117 -42.64 -28.75 8.49
CA SER A 117 -43.15 -29.07 7.15
C SER A 117 -43.61 -27.82 6.41
N TRP A 118 -44.30 -26.90 7.10
CA TRP A 118 -44.71 -25.61 6.57
C TRP A 118 -43.52 -24.74 6.18
N ILE A 119 -42.54 -24.59 7.06
CA ILE A 119 -41.36 -23.76 6.79
C ILE A 119 -40.56 -24.37 5.64
N ASN A 120 -40.37 -25.68 5.61
CA ASN A 120 -39.74 -26.35 4.48
C ASN A 120 -40.51 -26.09 3.17
N PHE A 121 -41.83 -26.15 3.18
CA PHE A 121 -42.66 -25.89 2.00
C PHE A 121 -42.57 -24.43 1.53
N LEU A 122 -42.58 -23.47 2.45
CA LEU A 122 -42.53 -22.04 2.16
C LEU A 122 -41.15 -21.59 1.67
N VAL A 123 -40.06 -22.19 2.17
CA VAL A 123 -38.68 -21.87 1.76
C VAL A 123 -38.30 -22.60 0.46
N PHE A 124 -38.79 -23.82 0.25
CA PHE A 124 -38.45 -24.68 -0.89
C PHE A 124 -39.66 -25.10 -1.73
N PRO A 125 -40.39 -24.16 -2.36
CA PRO A 125 -41.53 -24.51 -3.19
C PRO A 125 -41.06 -25.26 -4.44
N THR A 126 -41.50 -26.51 -4.60
CA THR A 126 -41.05 -27.38 -5.70
C THR A 126 -41.64 -27.03 -7.07
N ASN A 127 -42.74 -26.26 -7.14
CA ASN A 127 -43.53 -26.02 -8.38
C ASN A 127 -44.08 -24.58 -8.53
N MET A 128 -43.56 -23.58 -7.80
CA MET A 128 -44.00 -22.18 -7.96
C MET A 128 -43.01 -21.43 -8.87
N ASP A 129 -43.51 -20.45 -9.61
CA ASP A 129 -42.68 -19.50 -10.39
C ASP A 129 -41.51 -19.05 -9.50
N PRO A 130 -40.25 -19.13 -9.97
CA PRO A 130 -39.09 -18.89 -9.13
C PRO A 130 -39.21 -17.48 -8.56
N LEU A 131 -39.53 -17.38 -7.26
CA LEU A 131 -39.37 -16.14 -6.50
C LEU A 131 -38.01 -15.57 -6.87
N ARG A 132 -37.96 -14.27 -7.16
CA ARG A 132 -36.67 -13.59 -7.39
C ARG A 132 -35.75 -13.93 -6.22
N ASP A 133 -34.48 -14.21 -6.51
CA ASP A 133 -33.53 -14.72 -5.52
C ASP A 133 -33.45 -13.83 -4.25
N ASP A 134 -33.67 -12.52 -4.41
CA ASP A 134 -33.71 -11.54 -3.32
C ASP A 134 -34.91 -11.72 -2.36
N GLN A 135 -36.07 -12.17 -2.86
CA GLN A 135 -37.25 -12.44 -2.03
C GLN A 135 -37.10 -13.77 -1.29
N ARG A 136 -36.50 -14.78 -1.94
CA ARG A 136 -36.22 -16.08 -1.32
C ARG A 136 -35.24 -15.93 -0.16
N GLY A 137 -34.18 -15.16 -0.32
CA GLY A 137 -33.22 -14.86 0.76
C GLY A 137 -33.88 -14.17 1.96
N ARG A 138 -34.77 -13.20 1.73
CA ARG A 138 -35.50 -12.52 2.81
C ARG A 138 -36.45 -13.44 3.57
N LEU A 139 -37.21 -14.27 2.87
CA LEU A 139 -38.10 -15.25 3.49
C LEU A 139 -37.33 -16.30 4.27
N HIS A 140 -36.25 -16.83 3.69
CA HIS A 140 -35.35 -17.76 4.36
C HIS A 140 -34.85 -17.19 5.70
N ASN A 141 -34.37 -15.95 5.70
CA ASN A 141 -33.89 -15.30 6.91
C ASN A 141 -35.00 -15.04 7.94
N SER A 142 -36.18 -14.59 7.49
CA SER A 142 -37.34 -14.39 8.37
C SER A 142 -37.68 -15.67 9.13
N TYR A 143 -37.84 -16.78 8.41
CA TYR A 143 -38.24 -18.04 9.03
C TYR A 143 -37.15 -18.66 9.91
N CYS A 144 -35.86 -18.46 9.58
CA CYS A 144 -34.78 -18.85 10.48
C CYS A 144 -34.83 -18.07 11.81
N ASN A 145 -35.17 -16.78 11.78
CA ASN A 145 -35.35 -15.99 13.00
C ASN A 145 -36.60 -16.41 13.77
N ASP A 146 -37.70 -16.68 13.08
CA ASP A 146 -38.93 -17.17 13.70
C ASP A 146 -38.69 -18.51 14.40
N LEU A 147 -38.01 -19.47 13.74
CA LEU A 147 -37.60 -20.74 14.34
C LEU A 147 -36.73 -20.54 15.58
N ARG A 148 -35.77 -19.63 15.50
CA ARG A 148 -34.90 -19.32 16.65
C ARG A 148 -35.72 -18.78 17.81
N SER A 149 -36.65 -17.86 17.56
CA SER A 149 -37.56 -17.33 18.59
C SER A 149 -38.45 -18.42 19.19
N ILE A 150 -39.02 -19.31 18.36
CA ILE A 150 -39.85 -20.44 18.82
C ILE A 150 -39.03 -21.33 19.77
N ILE A 151 -37.83 -21.72 19.35
CA ILE A 151 -36.98 -22.63 20.11
C ILE A 151 -36.44 -21.99 21.40
N ALA A 152 -36.20 -20.68 21.40
CA ALA A 152 -35.74 -19.95 22.58
C ALA A 152 -36.83 -19.71 23.63
N THR A 153 -38.10 -19.97 23.30
CA THR A 153 -39.26 -19.63 24.17
C THR A 153 -39.35 -20.56 25.40
N ASP A 154 -39.08 -21.86 25.23
CA ASP A 154 -39.14 -22.82 26.33
C ASP A 154 -38.27 -24.06 26.06
N LYS A 155 -37.71 -24.65 27.12
CA LYS A 155 -36.87 -25.86 27.02
C LYS A 155 -37.67 -27.04 26.48
N ALA A 156 -38.95 -27.18 26.80
CA ALA A 156 -39.79 -28.25 26.27
C ALA A 156 -39.98 -28.14 24.75
N VAL A 157 -40.13 -26.91 24.24
CA VAL A 157 -40.23 -26.63 22.80
C VAL A 157 -38.90 -26.96 22.12
N LEU A 158 -37.77 -26.47 22.64
CA LEU A 158 -36.43 -26.82 22.14
C LEU A 158 -36.25 -28.34 22.03
N GLN A 159 -36.59 -29.09 23.09
CA GLN A 159 -36.47 -30.56 23.12
C GLN A 159 -37.37 -31.25 22.10
N ALA A 160 -38.60 -30.77 21.93
CA ALA A 160 -39.52 -31.29 20.92
C ALA A 160 -39.01 -31.05 19.49
N PHE A 161 -38.48 -29.86 19.18
CA PHE A 161 -37.85 -29.56 17.89
C PHE A 161 -36.63 -30.44 17.63
N ILE A 162 -35.72 -30.51 18.59
CA ILE A 162 -34.50 -31.31 18.50
C ILE A 162 -34.78 -32.80 18.28
N SER A 163 -35.84 -33.33 18.91
CA SER A 163 -36.25 -34.73 18.77
C SER A 163 -36.93 -35.02 17.41
N SER A 164 -37.27 -33.99 16.63
CA SER A 164 -37.94 -34.14 15.34
C SER A 164 -36.94 -34.39 14.20
N PRO A 165 -37.01 -35.54 13.49
CA PRO A 165 -36.20 -35.76 12.29
C PRO A 165 -36.50 -34.76 11.17
N ARG A 166 -37.74 -34.24 11.08
CA ARG A 166 -38.10 -33.20 10.10
C ARG A 166 -37.43 -31.88 10.41
N PHE A 167 -37.27 -31.52 11.69
CA PHE A 167 -36.52 -30.35 12.09
C PHE A 167 -35.04 -30.46 11.70
N LEU A 168 -34.37 -31.57 12.01
CA LEU A 168 -32.96 -31.77 11.64
C LEU A 168 -32.76 -31.69 10.12
N LYS A 169 -33.67 -32.31 9.34
CA LYS A 169 -33.67 -32.19 7.87
C LYS A 169 -33.90 -30.76 7.40
N LEU A 170 -34.80 -30.01 8.04
CA LEU A 170 -35.03 -28.60 7.73
C LEU A 170 -33.78 -27.77 8.02
N VAL A 171 -33.15 -27.90 9.20
CA VAL A 171 -31.91 -27.20 9.56
C VAL A 171 -30.80 -27.48 8.53
N LEU A 172 -30.59 -28.74 8.16
CA LEU A 172 -29.60 -29.10 7.13
C LEU A 172 -29.94 -28.48 5.77
N ARG A 173 -31.21 -28.50 5.36
CA ARG A 173 -31.64 -27.87 4.09
C ARG A 173 -31.43 -26.36 4.08
N LEU A 174 -31.77 -25.66 5.16
CA LEU A 174 -31.55 -24.20 5.31
C LEU A 174 -30.06 -23.83 5.18
N TRP A 175 -29.16 -24.71 5.62
CA TRP A 175 -27.72 -24.57 5.44
C TRP A 175 -27.23 -24.89 4.02
N MET A 176 -27.78 -25.95 3.41
CA MET A 176 -27.35 -26.45 2.10
C MET A 176 -27.89 -25.68 0.89
N VAL A 177 -28.69 -24.64 1.08
CA VAL A 177 -29.13 -23.75 -0.01
C VAL A 177 -27.90 -23.06 -0.62
N ASN A 178 -27.74 -23.15 -1.94
CA ASN A 178 -26.58 -22.61 -2.66
C ASN A 178 -26.39 -21.13 -2.32
N GLY A 179 -25.18 -20.81 -1.85
CA GLY A 179 -24.86 -19.46 -1.40
C GLY A 179 -24.94 -18.42 -2.53
N ASP A 180 -24.79 -18.80 -3.79
CA ASP A 180 -24.67 -17.84 -4.91
C ASP A 180 -25.91 -16.95 -5.09
N THR A 181 -27.06 -17.40 -4.57
CA THR A 181 -28.33 -16.64 -4.62
C THR A 181 -28.55 -15.68 -3.45
N MET A 182 -27.68 -15.68 -2.43
CA MET A 182 -27.83 -14.84 -1.23
C MET A 182 -26.97 -13.57 -1.31
N THR A 183 -27.29 -12.70 -2.27
CA THR A 183 -26.52 -11.47 -2.56
C THR A 183 -26.76 -10.31 -1.58
N ASP A 184 -27.77 -10.38 -0.70
CA ASP A 184 -28.11 -9.29 0.24
C ASP A 184 -27.88 -9.71 1.68
N ILE A 185 -26.65 -9.50 2.15
CA ILE A 185 -26.15 -9.91 3.47
C ILE A 185 -26.41 -8.83 4.54
N ASN A 186 -27.59 -8.20 4.49
CA ASN A 186 -28.03 -7.23 5.50
C ASN A 186 -28.65 -7.94 6.71
N SER A 187 -27.97 -7.85 7.86
CA SER A 187 -28.37 -8.10 9.28
C SER A 187 -29.29 -9.27 9.66
N SER A 188 -29.79 -10.05 8.72
CA SER A 188 -30.85 -11.05 8.90
C SER A 188 -30.36 -12.49 8.67
N LEU A 189 -29.10 -12.67 8.23
CA LEU A 189 -28.42 -13.96 8.03
C LEU A 189 -27.95 -14.64 9.33
N PHE A 190 -28.40 -14.17 10.50
CA PHE A 190 -28.00 -14.72 11.81
C PHE A 190 -28.98 -15.76 12.35
N GLY A 191 -30.03 -16.12 11.63
CA GLY A 191 -31.01 -17.10 12.13
C GLY A 191 -30.50 -18.54 12.07
N ASN A 192 -29.82 -18.93 10.98
CA ASN A 192 -29.45 -20.33 10.73
C ASN A 192 -28.27 -20.83 11.57
N ILE A 193 -27.35 -19.94 11.95
CA ILE A 193 -26.19 -20.31 12.78
C ILE A 193 -26.58 -20.71 14.20
N PRO A 194 -27.29 -19.87 14.98
CA PRO A 194 -27.75 -20.22 16.32
C PRO A 194 -28.59 -21.50 16.31
N LEU A 195 -29.42 -21.71 15.28
CA LEU A 195 -30.20 -22.95 15.14
C LEU A 195 -29.30 -24.19 15.05
N LEU A 196 -28.25 -24.15 14.23
CA LEU A 196 -27.32 -25.27 14.11
C LEU A 196 -26.45 -25.43 15.37
N ILE A 197 -26.06 -24.32 16.01
CA ILE A 197 -25.34 -24.33 17.29
C ILE A 197 -26.18 -25.01 18.37
N SER A 198 -27.46 -24.65 18.52
CA SER A 198 -28.36 -25.29 19.47
C SER A 198 -28.49 -26.79 19.22
N CYS A 199 -28.42 -27.24 17.96
CA CYS A 199 -28.41 -28.67 17.64
C CYS A 199 -27.08 -29.37 18.00
N LEU A 200 -25.97 -28.64 18.10
CA LEU A 200 -24.63 -29.18 18.38
C LEU A 200 -24.23 -29.12 19.85
N GLU A 201 -24.93 -28.31 20.66
CA GLU A 201 -24.65 -28.15 22.10
C GLU A 201 -25.13 -29.33 22.95
N GLU A 202 -26.30 -29.88 22.62
CA GLU A 202 -26.88 -31.06 23.30
C GLU A 202 -26.36 -32.36 22.65
N GLU A 203 -25.81 -33.27 23.45
CA GLU A 203 -25.15 -34.50 22.98
C GLU A 203 -26.08 -35.41 22.17
N GLU A 204 -27.30 -35.66 22.67
CA GLU A 204 -28.29 -36.51 21.97
C GLU A 204 -28.66 -35.95 20.58
N THR A 205 -28.83 -34.63 20.50
CA THR A 205 -29.14 -33.93 19.24
C THR A 205 -28.00 -33.98 18.26
N ARG A 206 -26.79 -33.80 18.77
CA ARG A 206 -25.57 -33.80 17.98
C ARG A 206 -25.38 -35.16 17.31
N ASP A 207 -25.66 -36.24 18.03
CA ASP A 207 -25.60 -37.60 17.50
C ASP A 207 -26.73 -37.86 16.48
N ALA A 208 -27.95 -37.39 16.75
CA ALA A 208 -29.06 -37.47 15.81
C ALA A 208 -28.79 -36.67 14.51
N LEU A 209 -28.22 -35.48 14.63
CA LEU A 209 -27.81 -34.64 13.50
C LEU A 209 -26.68 -35.30 12.70
N CYS A 210 -25.68 -35.87 13.38
CA CYS A 210 -24.60 -36.63 12.75
C CYS A 210 -25.16 -37.83 11.96
N HIS A 211 -26.04 -38.61 12.59
CA HIS A 211 -26.72 -39.72 11.93
C HIS A 211 -27.51 -39.23 10.70
N GLN A 212 -28.23 -38.11 10.80
CA GLN A 212 -28.98 -37.55 9.68
C GLN A 212 -28.07 -37.07 8.53
N ILE A 213 -26.94 -36.42 8.84
CA ILE A 213 -25.94 -35.98 7.84
C ILE A 213 -25.40 -37.18 7.06
N LEU A 214 -25.10 -38.28 7.75
CA LEU A 214 -24.52 -39.48 7.16
C LEU A 214 -25.57 -40.27 6.35
N THR A 215 -26.75 -40.50 6.92
CA THR A 215 -27.85 -41.23 6.27
C THR A 215 -28.31 -40.57 4.98
N ASP A 216 -28.39 -39.23 4.95
CA ASP A 216 -28.80 -38.51 3.74
C ASP A 216 -27.62 -38.22 2.77
N GLY A 217 -26.39 -38.63 3.11
CA GLY A 217 -25.19 -38.36 2.29
C GLY A 217 -24.89 -36.86 2.14
N HIS A 218 -25.21 -36.05 3.16
CA HIS A 218 -25.15 -34.59 3.10
C HIS A 218 -23.82 -34.01 3.58
N SER A 219 -22.88 -34.82 4.07
CA SER A 219 -21.60 -34.35 4.66
C SER A 219 -20.80 -33.44 3.72
N LYS A 220 -20.62 -33.82 2.45
CA LYS A 220 -19.89 -33.01 1.44
C LYS A 220 -20.60 -31.69 1.13
N LYS A 221 -21.92 -31.74 0.97
CA LYS A 221 -22.72 -30.55 0.64
C LYS A 221 -22.75 -29.59 1.82
N LEU A 222 -22.94 -30.08 3.03
CA LEU A 222 -22.90 -29.29 4.27
C LEU A 222 -21.53 -28.62 4.45
N ALA A 223 -20.44 -29.37 4.33
CA ALA A 223 -19.08 -28.82 4.42
C ALA A 223 -18.86 -27.71 3.37
N SER A 224 -19.20 -27.99 2.11
CA SER A 224 -19.08 -27.01 1.01
C SER A 224 -19.95 -25.77 1.23
N SER A 225 -21.15 -25.92 1.81
CA SER A 225 -22.05 -24.80 2.09
C SER A 225 -21.58 -23.94 3.26
N ILE A 226 -21.08 -24.53 4.35
CA ILE A 226 -20.50 -23.77 5.48
C ILE A 226 -19.30 -22.97 4.99
N ILE A 227 -18.39 -23.63 4.27
CA ILE A 227 -17.18 -22.99 3.73
C ILE A 227 -17.50 -21.93 2.68
N GLY A 228 -18.44 -22.23 1.76
CA GLY A 228 -18.90 -21.28 0.76
C GLY A 228 -19.48 -20.00 1.39
N ARG A 229 -20.25 -20.13 2.48
CA ARG A 229 -20.81 -18.97 3.19
C ARG A 229 -19.75 -18.17 3.96
N MET A 230 -18.76 -18.83 4.57
CA MET A 230 -17.60 -18.14 5.14
C MET A 230 -16.83 -17.35 4.06
N ASN A 231 -16.71 -17.90 2.85
CA ASN A 231 -16.11 -17.19 1.73
C ASN A 231 -16.97 -16.04 1.20
N GLN A 232 -18.30 -16.15 1.28
CA GLN A 232 -19.19 -15.05 0.91
C GLN A 232 -19.16 -13.92 1.92
N ALA A 233 -19.04 -14.27 3.20
CA ALA A 233 -18.75 -13.31 4.26
C ALA A 233 -17.46 -12.53 3.94
N ARG A 234 -16.43 -13.24 3.46
CA ARG A 234 -15.19 -12.61 2.98
C ARG A 234 -15.43 -11.53 1.92
N HIS A 235 -16.30 -11.74 0.93
CA HIS A 235 -16.45 -10.80 -0.20
C HIS A 235 -17.50 -9.70 -0.02
N THR A 236 -18.59 -9.99 0.67
CA THR A 236 -19.80 -9.14 0.61
C THR A 236 -19.82 -8.07 1.69
N PHE A 237 -19.04 -8.24 2.75
CA PHE A 237 -19.24 -7.47 3.98
C PHE A 237 -18.54 -6.10 4.03
N PHE A 238 -17.56 -5.81 3.16
CA PHE A 238 -16.80 -4.55 3.23
C PHE A 238 -17.58 -3.29 2.89
N ILE A 239 -18.78 -3.41 2.33
CA ILE A 239 -19.52 -2.24 1.82
C ILE A 239 -20.66 -1.82 2.78
N LYS A 240 -21.26 -2.72 3.57
CA LYS A 240 -22.54 -2.42 4.25
C LYS A 240 -22.75 -2.96 5.67
N THR A 241 -21.96 -3.91 6.18
CA THR A 241 -22.26 -4.58 7.47
C THR A 241 -21.23 -4.20 8.55
N PRO A 242 -21.65 -4.00 9.82
CA PRO A 242 -20.72 -3.75 10.91
C PRO A 242 -19.72 -4.90 11.09
N LEU A 243 -18.43 -4.57 11.27
CA LEU A 243 -17.34 -5.54 11.39
C LEU A 243 -17.55 -6.59 12.50
N PHE A 244 -18.07 -6.16 13.66
CA PHE A 244 -18.39 -7.06 14.78
C PHE A 244 -19.32 -8.20 14.37
N THR A 245 -20.33 -7.88 13.56
CA THR A 245 -21.34 -8.82 13.09
C THR A 245 -20.73 -9.88 12.16
N VAL A 246 -19.68 -9.53 11.42
CA VAL A 246 -18.94 -10.45 10.56
C VAL A 246 -18.00 -11.34 11.36
N VAL A 247 -17.29 -10.75 12.34
CA VAL A 247 -16.41 -11.48 13.27
C VAL A 247 -17.20 -12.53 14.03
N ASP A 248 -18.36 -12.15 14.56
CA ASP A 248 -19.27 -13.06 15.28
C ASP A 248 -19.77 -14.20 14.38
N TYR A 249 -20.15 -13.89 13.13
CA TYR A 249 -20.53 -14.89 12.14
C TYR A 249 -19.42 -15.92 11.88
N VAL A 250 -18.21 -15.46 11.58
CA VAL A 250 -17.06 -16.32 11.32
C VAL A 250 -16.69 -17.13 12.57
N GLY A 251 -16.76 -16.51 13.76
CA GLY A 251 -16.54 -17.18 15.04
C GLY A 251 -17.48 -18.35 15.28
N GLN A 252 -18.77 -18.12 15.05
CA GLN A 252 -19.78 -19.16 15.20
C GLN A 252 -19.67 -20.25 14.12
N ALA A 253 -19.28 -19.90 12.89
CA ALA A 253 -19.00 -20.89 11.84
C ALA A 253 -17.80 -21.78 12.18
N VAL A 254 -16.70 -21.19 12.68
CA VAL A 254 -15.54 -21.96 13.19
C VAL A 254 -15.99 -22.88 14.33
N TYR A 255 -16.79 -22.39 15.27
CA TYR A 255 -17.34 -23.21 16.35
C TYR A 255 -18.13 -24.42 15.85
N ILE A 256 -19.02 -24.22 14.87
CA ILE A 256 -19.77 -25.32 14.23
C ILE A 256 -18.83 -26.37 13.64
N ILE A 257 -17.82 -25.92 12.88
CA ILE A 257 -16.84 -26.83 12.24
C ILE A 257 -16.08 -27.61 13.32
N THR A 258 -15.63 -26.94 14.38
CA THR A 258 -14.96 -27.59 15.52
C THR A 258 -15.82 -28.67 16.14
N ARG A 259 -17.10 -28.39 16.40
CA ARG A 259 -18.03 -29.38 16.97
C ARG A 259 -18.27 -30.56 16.03
N LEU A 260 -18.38 -30.33 14.73
CA LEU A 260 -18.58 -31.39 13.74
C LEU A 260 -17.32 -32.26 13.54
N ILE A 261 -16.13 -31.68 13.61
CA ILE A 261 -14.85 -32.41 13.50
C ILE A 261 -14.59 -33.25 14.76
N HIS A 262 -14.95 -32.75 15.95
CA HIS A 262 -14.83 -33.50 17.21
C HIS A 262 -15.79 -34.70 17.35
N LEU A 263 -16.66 -34.95 16.37
CA LEU A 263 -17.46 -36.19 16.32
C LEU A 263 -16.62 -37.43 15.99
N ASP A 264 -15.33 -37.27 15.67
CA ASP A 264 -14.40 -38.35 15.30
C ASP A 264 -14.94 -39.24 14.16
N ASN A 265 -15.79 -38.68 13.29
CA ASN A 265 -16.35 -39.38 12.14
C ASN A 265 -15.54 -39.11 10.86
N ASN A 266 -14.85 -40.13 10.35
CA ASN A 266 -14.00 -40.02 9.16
C ASN A 266 -14.72 -39.46 7.93
N THR A 267 -16.00 -39.77 7.71
CA THR A 267 -16.74 -39.27 6.52
C THR A 267 -16.98 -37.77 6.59
N ILE A 268 -17.30 -37.25 7.78
CA ILE A 268 -17.48 -35.81 8.00
C ILE A 268 -16.13 -35.10 7.88
N ILE A 269 -15.09 -35.64 8.52
CA ILE A 269 -13.71 -35.10 8.44
C ILE A 269 -13.24 -35.06 6.98
N GLU A 270 -13.35 -36.16 6.23
CA GLU A 270 -13.01 -36.21 4.80
C GLU A 270 -13.80 -35.20 3.95
N SER A 271 -15.06 -34.96 4.31
CA SER A 271 -15.89 -33.98 3.63
C SER A 271 -15.37 -32.55 3.85
N PHE A 272 -14.99 -32.18 5.07
CA PHE A 272 -14.36 -30.89 5.37
C PHE A 272 -12.97 -30.76 4.76
N LEU A 273 -12.17 -31.84 4.78
CA LEU A 273 -10.88 -31.90 4.08
C LEU A 273 -11.04 -31.63 2.59
N SER A 274 -12.01 -32.28 1.95
CA SER A 274 -12.30 -32.08 0.52
C SER A 274 -12.80 -30.66 0.20
N ALA A 275 -13.35 -29.96 1.18
CA ALA A 275 -13.78 -28.56 1.08
C ALA A 275 -12.67 -27.56 1.47
N HIS A 276 -11.44 -28.01 1.75
CA HIS A 276 -10.30 -27.17 2.14
C HIS A 276 -10.61 -26.25 3.34
N TYR A 277 -11.26 -26.79 4.37
CA TYR A 277 -11.81 -25.98 5.46
C TYR A 277 -10.76 -25.11 6.18
N VAL A 278 -9.56 -25.63 6.47
CA VAL A 278 -8.47 -24.88 7.14
C VAL A 278 -8.07 -23.68 6.30
N THR A 279 -7.76 -23.94 5.02
CA THR A 279 -7.40 -22.90 4.06
C THR A 279 -8.43 -21.77 4.02
N MET A 280 -9.71 -22.12 4.01
CA MET A 280 -10.81 -21.16 3.90
C MET A 280 -11.08 -20.40 5.19
N ILE A 281 -10.96 -21.05 6.36
CA ILE A 281 -11.03 -20.40 7.67
C ILE A 281 -9.96 -19.33 7.77
N PHE A 282 -8.69 -19.69 7.58
CA PHE A 282 -7.58 -18.74 7.76
C PHE A 282 -7.56 -17.64 6.71
N SER A 283 -7.99 -17.92 5.47
CA SER A 283 -8.17 -16.87 4.45
C SER A 283 -9.26 -15.86 4.82
N ALA A 284 -10.34 -16.29 5.48
CA ALA A 284 -11.40 -15.39 5.96
C ALA A 284 -10.93 -14.58 7.17
N LEU A 285 -10.18 -15.20 8.09
CA LEU A 285 -9.61 -14.55 9.27
C LEU A 285 -8.55 -13.51 8.90
N ASP A 286 -7.66 -13.79 7.93
CA ASP A 286 -6.63 -12.84 7.51
C ASP A 286 -7.22 -11.57 6.92
N LEU A 287 -8.23 -11.71 6.05
CA LEU A 287 -8.90 -10.54 5.49
C LEU A 287 -9.66 -9.73 6.55
N LEU A 288 -10.27 -10.40 7.54
CA LEU A 288 -10.85 -9.71 8.68
C LEU A 288 -9.78 -8.99 9.51
N ALA A 289 -8.60 -9.59 9.70
CA ALA A 289 -7.49 -8.97 10.42
C ALA A 289 -6.96 -7.71 9.74
N GLU A 290 -6.87 -7.71 8.41
CA GLU A 290 -6.50 -6.53 7.62
C GLU A 290 -7.51 -5.38 7.79
N VAL A 291 -8.81 -5.68 7.79
CA VAL A 291 -9.85 -4.67 7.99
C VAL A 291 -9.88 -4.14 9.41
N VAL A 292 -9.65 -5.02 10.38
CA VAL A 292 -9.46 -4.69 11.79
C VAL A 292 -8.29 -3.74 11.99
N GLU A 293 -7.16 -4.00 11.34
CA GLU A 293 -5.96 -3.18 11.39
C GLU A 293 -6.23 -1.76 10.85
N ASN A 294 -6.98 -1.66 9.75
CA ASN A 294 -7.32 -0.39 9.10
C ASN A 294 -8.43 0.40 9.82
N ALA A 295 -9.34 -0.26 10.53
CA ALA A 295 -10.53 0.37 11.13
C ALA A 295 -10.27 1.17 12.41
N ASN A 296 -9.01 1.34 12.82
CA ASN A 296 -8.57 1.97 14.07
C ASN A 296 -9.33 1.35 15.29
N PRO A 297 -8.84 0.21 15.81
CA PRO A 297 -9.65 -0.73 16.58
C PRO A 297 -10.37 -0.09 17.76
N SER A 298 -11.69 0.01 17.66
CA SER A 298 -12.52 0.21 18.86
C SER A 298 -12.46 -1.07 19.69
N ARG A 299 -12.33 -0.93 21.02
CA ARG A 299 -12.03 -2.04 21.96
C ARG A 299 -13.03 -3.20 21.97
N LEU A 300 -14.22 -3.04 21.38
CA LEU A 300 -15.34 -3.96 21.61
C LEU A 300 -15.26 -5.29 20.86
N TRP A 301 -14.51 -5.38 19.75
CA TRP A 301 -14.53 -6.57 18.87
C TRP A 301 -13.20 -7.31 18.75
N SER A 302 -12.07 -6.72 19.20
CA SER A 302 -10.76 -7.38 19.13
C SER A 302 -10.72 -8.68 19.95
N LYS A 303 -11.40 -8.71 21.10
CA LYS A 303 -11.49 -9.91 21.96
C LYS A 303 -12.27 -11.06 21.31
N PRO A 304 -13.55 -10.90 20.88
CA PRO A 304 -14.28 -11.95 20.17
C PRO A 304 -13.52 -12.47 18.94
N PHE A 305 -12.85 -11.57 18.23
CA PHE A 305 -12.10 -11.94 17.04
C PHE A 305 -10.87 -12.77 17.37
N LEU A 306 -10.08 -12.35 18.36
CA LEU A 306 -8.94 -13.14 18.81
C LEU A 306 -9.35 -14.53 19.31
N MET A 307 -10.44 -14.62 20.07
CA MET A 307 -10.96 -15.92 20.51
C MET A 307 -11.37 -16.80 19.31
N THR A 308 -11.91 -16.20 18.26
CA THR A 308 -12.21 -16.92 17.02
C THR A 308 -10.93 -17.47 16.36
N VAL A 309 -9.87 -16.68 16.29
CA VAL A 309 -8.57 -17.13 15.74
C VAL A 309 -7.96 -18.21 16.61
N ILE A 310 -8.01 -18.08 17.94
CA ILE A 310 -7.55 -19.10 18.88
C ILE A 310 -8.32 -20.41 18.68
N ASN A 311 -9.65 -20.35 18.56
CA ASN A 311 -10.48 -21.54 18.31
C ASN A 311 -10.19 -22.18 16.95
N ALA A 312 -9.85 -21.38 15.93
CA ALA A 312 -9.44 -21.89 14.64
C ALA A 312 -8.09 -22.63 14.70
N PHE A 313 -7.13 -22.11 15.48
CA PHE A 313 -5.89 -22.83 15.75
C PHE A 313 -6.12 -24.07 16.61
N ASP A 314 -6.95 -24.00 17.65
CA ASP A 314 -7.31 -25.15 18.48
C ASP A 314 -7.91 -26.28 17.61
N LEU A 315 -8.77 -25.94 16.65
CA LEU A 315 -9.30 -26.89 15.67
C LEU A 315 -8.19 -27.57 14.83
N VAL A 316 -7.18 -26.82 14.42
CA VAL A 316 -6.02 -27.37 13.69
C VAL A 316 -5.17 -28.23 14.61
N LEU A 317 -4.94 -27.78 15.84
CA LEU A 317 -4.04 -28.42 16.80
C LEU A 317 -4.62 -29.72 17.37
N ASN A 318 -5.94 -29.81 17.50
CA ASN A 318 -6.63 -31.02 17.95
C ASN A 318 -7.00 -31.98 16.81
N ALA A 319 -6.67 -31.65 15.56
CA ALA A 319 -6.92 -32.55 14.43
C ALA A 319 -6.00 -33.79 14.51
N ARG A 320 -6.57 -34.94 14.87
CA ARG A 320 -5.83 -36.23 14.97
C ARG A 320 -5.22 -36.67 13.63
N ILE A 321 -5.91 -36.39 12.53
CA ILE A 321 -5.49 -36.79 11.18
C ILE A 321 -4.90 -35.56 10.48
N ARG A 322 -3.78 -35.75 9.76
CA ARG A 322 -3.14 -34.70 8.93
C ARG A 322 -2.72 -33.45 9.70
N TYR A 323 -2.45 -33.54 11.00
CA TYR A 323 -1.99 -32.41 11.84
C TYR A 323 -0.93 -31.52 11.16
N ILE A 324 0.19 -32.12 10.71
CA ILE A 324 1.31 -31.39 10.08
C ILE A 324 0.85 -30.66 8.81
N TYR A 325 -0.03 -31.29 8.05
CA TYR A 325 -0.58 -30.73 6.82
C TYR A 325 -1.55 -29.57 7.11
N HIS A 326 -2.45 -29.71 8.10
CA HIS A 326 -3.34 -28.62 8.52
C HIS A 326 -2.58 -27.44 9.10
N LEU A 327 -1.53 -27.71 9.89
CA LEU A 327 -0.68 -26.66 10.42
C LEU A 327 0.03 -25.91 9.27
N SER A 328 0.53 -26.65 8.27
CA SER A 328 1.11 -26.05 7.07
C SER A 328 0.08 -25.20 6.31
N GLU A 329 -1.14 -25.70 6.04
CA GLU A 329 -2.19 -24.91 5.38
C GLU A 329 -2.57 -23.64 6.16
N ALA A 330 -2.66 -23.73 7.49
CA ALA A 330 -2.93 -22.57 8.34
C ALA A 330 -1.83 -21.50 8.24
N ILE A 331 -0.56 -21.92 8.17
CA ILE A 331 0.60 -21.05 8.01
C ILE A 331 0.62 -20.43 6.61
N GLU A 332 0.40 -21.24 5.56
CA GLU A 332 0.35 -20.79 4.16
C GLU A 332 -0.69 -19.69 3.98
N ARG A 333 -1.85 -19.83 4.62
CA ARG A 333 -2.97 -18.88 4.57
C ARG A 333 -2.91 -17.82 5.67
N HIS A 334 -1.71 -17.38 6.02
CA HIS A 334 -1.46 -16.22 6.86
C HIS A 334 -1.98 -16.33 8.31
N GLY A 335 -2.20 -17.54 8.85
CA GLY A 335 -2.67 -17.71 10.22
C GLY A 335 -1.76 -17.09 11.27
N ILE A 336 -0.43 -17.20 11.10
CA ILE A 336 0.55 -16.55 11.99
C ILE A 336 0.47 -15.02 11.87
N LEU A 337 0.36 -14.49 10.65
CA LEU A 337 0.24 -13.05 10.42
C LEU A 337 -1.04 -12.50 11.04
N THR A 338 -2.15 -13.21 10.89
CA THR A 338 -3.45 -12.90 11.49
C THR A 338 -3.34 -12.84 13.02
N LEU A 339 -2.72 -13.85 13.63
CA LEU A 339 -2.50 -13.89 15.08
C LEU A 339 -1.63 -12.72 15.55
N GLY A 340 -0.61 -12.36 14.76
CA GLY A 340 0.28 -11.23 15.00
C GLY A 340 -0.41 -9.87 14.96
N ARG A 341 -1.15 -9.61 13.88
CA ARG A 341 -1.95 -8.39 13.70
C ARG A 341 -2.90 -8.19 14.87
N LEU A 342 -3.55 -9.26 15.34
CA LEU A 342 -4.45 -9.18 16.48
C LEU A 342 -3.71 -8.95 17.79
N SER A 343 -2.58 -9.64 17.99
CA SER A 343 -1.71 -9.43 19.16
C SER A 343 -1.26 -7.97 19.27
N ALA A 344 -0.90 -7.34 18.15
CA ALA A 344 -0.45 -5.95 18.13
C ALA A 344 -1.55 -4.92 18.45
N ASN A 345 -2.81 -5.28 18.24
CA ASN A 345 -3.98 -4.42 18.46
C ASN A 345 -4.70 -4.70 19.79
N LEU A 346 -4.20 -5.61 20.63
CA LEU A 346 -4.77 -5.85 21.95
C LEU A 346 -4.46 -4.67 22.90
N PRO A 347 -5.48 -4.08 23.55
CA PRO A 347 -5.27 -2.98 24.48
C PRO A 347 -4.53 -3.43 25.75
N VAL A 348 -3.59 -2.61 26.20
CA VAL A 348 -2.71 -2.87 27.36
C VAL A 348 -3.47 -2.89 28.71
N LYS A 349 -4.67 -2.27 28.79
CA LYS A 349 -5.35 -1.97 30.07
C LYS A 349 -6.46 -2.94 30.50
N ASP A 350 -6.65 -4.06 29.81
CA ASP A 350 -7.75 -4.99 30.13
C ASP A 350 -7.40 -5.93 31.29
N CYS A 351 -8.43 -6.54 31.90
CA CYS A 351 -8.34 -7.44 33.06
C CYS A 351 -7.18 -8.45 32.96
N THR A 352 -6.32 -8.48 33.99
CA THR A 352 -5.09 -9.29 34.06
C THR A 352 -5.33 -10.79 33.83
N GLU A 353 -6.45 -11.33 34.31
CA GLU A 353 -6.79 -12.76 34.14
C GLU A 353 -7.06 -13.14 32.67
N LEU A 354 -7.81 -12.31 31.95
CA LEU A 354 -8.09 -12.55 30.54
C LEU A 354 -6.84 -12.38 29.68
N GLN A 355 -6.03 -11.36 29.96
CA GLN A 355 -4.76 -11.16 29.26
C GLN A 355 -3.83 -12.35 29.48
N GLU A 356 -3.79 -12.90 30.69
CA GLU A 356 -3.01 -14.09 31.00
C GLU A 356 -3.51 -15.31 30.24
N LYS A 357 -4.83 -15.54 30.18
CA LYS A 357 -5.41 -16.62 29.36
C LYS A 357 -5.10 -16.46 27.87
N ILE A 358 -5.19 -15.23 27.35
CA ILE A 358 -4.82 -14.92 25.96
C ILE A 358 -3.33 -15.20 25.72
N ARG A 359 -2.46 -14.74 26.62
CA ARG A 359 -1.02 -15.00 26.56
C ARG A 359 -0.71 -16.48 26.52
N GLN A 360 -1.30 -17.26 27.43
CA GLN A 360 -1.11 -18.72 27.50
C GLN A 360 -1.53 -19.40 26.20
N ASN A 361 -2.68 -19.03 25.64
CA ASN A 361 -3.16 -19.59 24.37
C ASN A 361 -2.24 -19.22 23.19
N ILE A 362 -1.82 -17.96 23.08
CA ILE A 362 -0.90 -17.52 22.01
C ILE A 362 0.45 -18.23 22.14
N GLN A 363 1.01 -18.28 23.36
CA GLN A 363 2.26 -18.97 23.65
C GLN A 363 2.18 -20.46 23.28
N LEU A 364 1.07 -21.11 23.63
CA LEU A 364 0.83 -22.52 23.30
C LEU A 364 0.80 -22.73 21.79
N ILE A 365 0.04 -21.92 21.04
CA ILE A 365 -0.05 -21.98 19.58
C ILE A 365 1.34 -21.79 18.94
N LEU A 366 2.09 -20.76 19.36
CA LEU A 366 3.42 -20.48 18.83
C LEU A 366 4.43 -21.57 19.18
N ASN A 367 4.38 -22.14 20.39
CA ASN A 367 5.21 -23.28 20.76
C ASN A 367 4.90 -24.52 19.91
N HIS A 368 3.62 -24.81 19.67
CA HIS A 368 3.22 -25.88 18.75
C HIS A 368 3.80 -25.67 17.35
N ILE A 369 3.72 -24.45 16.82
CA ILE A 369 4.31 -24.13 15.51
C ILE A 369 5.83 -24.36 15.54
N LEU A 370 6.54 -23.84 16.53
CA LEU A 370 8.01 -23.99 16.63
C LEU A 370 8.47 -25.44 16.71
N VAL A 371 7.81 -26.26 17.52
CA VAL A 371 8.19 -27.68 17.64
C VAL A 371 8.01 -28.38 16.28
N HIS A 372 7.00 -27.98 15.51
CA HIS A 372 6.74 -28.57 14.20
C HIS A 372 7.53 -27.93 13.05
N MET A 373 8.22 -26.80 13.25
CA MET A 373 9.19 -26.28 12.28
C MET A 373 10.43 -27.18 12.12
N LEU A 374 10.60 -28.20 12.98
CA LEU A 374 11.57 -29.28 12.76
C LEU A 374 11.14 -30.26 11.64
N TYR A 375 9.95 -30.09 11.08
CA TYR A 375 9.50 -30.77 9.87
C TYR A 375 9.62 -29.81 8.67
N PRO A 376 10.38 -30.16 7.61
CA PRO A 376 10.61 -29.31 6.45
C PRO A 376 9.33 -28.82 5.80
N GLU A 377 8.24 -29.62 5.78
CA GLU A 377 6.96 -29.21 5.21
C GLU A 377 6.39 -27.96 5.90
N VAL A 378 6.49 -27.89 7.23
CA VAL A 378 6.02 -26.75 8.03
C VAL A 378 6.98 -25.57 7.88
N LEU A 379 8.29 -25.84 7.93
CA LEU A 379 9.31 -24.80 7.81
C LEU A 379 9.33 -24.17 6.41
N ASP A 380 9.28 -24.95 5.34
CA ASP A 380 9.17 -24.46 3.97
C ASP A 380 7.94 -23.57 3.81
N THR A 381 6.79 -24.05 4.30
CA THR A 381 5.54 -23.30 4.24
C THR A 381 5.62 -22.00 5.05
N PHE A 382 6.24 -22.04 6.22
CA PHE A 382 6.51 -20.86 7.03
C PHE A 382 7.41 -19.85 6.30
N MET A 383 8.50 -20.32 5.68
CA MET A 383 9.49 -19.50 4.97
C MET A 383 8.95 -18.79 3.72
N VAL A 384 7.87 -19.30 3.14
CA VAL A 384 7.16 -18.65 2.02
C VAL A 384 5.87 -17.94 2.47
N SER A 385 5.51 -18.04 3.75
CA SER A 385 4.29 -17.42 4.27
C SER A 385 4.42 -15.89 4.28
N GLY A 386 3.27 -15.21 4.15
CA GLY A 386 3.24 -13.75 4.30
C GLY A 386 3.71 -13.26 5.66
N ALA A 387 3.59 -14.09 6.72
CA ALA A 387 4.07 -13.74 8.07
C ALA A 387 5.61 -13.60 8.10
N TYR A 388 6.30 -14.57 7.54
CA TYR A 388 7.76 -14.56 7.45
C TYR A 388 8.25 -13.44 6.53
N HIS A 389 7.64 -13.27 5.36
CA HIS A 389 7.99 -12.19 4.45
C HIS A 389 7.76 -10.80 5.06
N PHE A 390 6.62 -10.60 5.74
CA PHE A 390 6.34 -9.36 6.47
C PHE A 390 7.46 -9.08 7.46
N TRP A 391 7.76 -10.03 8.34
CA TRP A 391 8.80 -9.88 9.36
C TRP A 391 10.19 -9.60 8.76
N LYS A 392 10.60 -10.36 7.74
CA LYS A 392 11.90 -10.20 7.07
C LYS A 392 12.04 -8.85 6.37
N THR A 393 10.95 -8.34 5.79
CA THR A 393 10.97 -7.08 5.03
C THR A 393 10.92 -5.86 5.94
N THR A 394 10.19 -5.91 7.05
CA THR A 394 10.06 -4.77 7.96
C THR A 394 11.17 -4.70 9.00
N GLY A 395 11.80 -5.82 9.35
CA GLY A 395 12.76 -5.91 10.47
C GLY A 395 12.12 -5.70 11.86
N GLU A 396 10.86 -5.27 11.89
CA GLU A 396 10.02 -5.09 13.07
C GLU A 396 8.69 -5.80 12.80
N PHE A 397 8.30 -6.74 13.65
CA PHE A 397 6.91 -7.23 13.67
C PHE A 397 5.96 -6.05 13.98
N PRO A 398 4.65 -6.09 13.62
CA PRO A 398 3.74 -4.99 13.98
C PRO A 398 3.90 -4.70 15.46
N LYS A 399 4.31 -3.47 15.82
CA LYS A 399 4.72 -3.12 17.19
C LYS A 399 3.68 -3.61 18.19
N ILE A 400 4.00 -4.73 18.87
CA ILE A 400 3.09 -5.33 19.82
C ILE A 400 3.11 -4.45 21.05
N LYS A 401 2.07 -3.63 21.20
CA LYS A 401 1.97 -2.64 22.28
C LYS A 401 1.88 -3.28 23.67
N ASN A 402 1.61 -4.59 23.72
CA ASN A 402 1.52 -5.35 24.95
C ASN A 402 2.87 -6.03 25.22
N ASP A 403 3.63 -5.49 26.17
CA ASP A 403 4.97 -5.97 26.54
C ASP A 403 5.01 -7.48 26.83
N VAL A 404 3.94 -8.01 27.43
CA VAL A 404 3.83 -9.42 27.79
C VAL A 404 3.74 -10.30 26.54
N LEU A 405 2.95 -9.90 25.55
CA LEU A 405 2.87 -10.61 24.27
C LEU A 405 4.10 -10.36 23.40
N GLN A 406 4.74 -9.19 23.52
CA GLN A 406 5.97 -8.89 22.79
C GLN A 406 7.06 -9.91 23.12
N VAL A 407 7.29 -10.22 24.40
CA VAL A 407 8.27 -11.25 24.82
C VAL A 407 7.96 -12.62 24.22
N VAL A 408 6.68 -13.00 24.16
CA VAL A 408 6.24 -14.28 23.57
C VAL A 408 6.58 -14.34 22.07
N TRP A 409 6.35 -13.25 21.34
CA TRP A 409 6.62 -13.17 19.91
C TRP A 409 8.10 -13.03 19.58
N GLU A 410 8.87 -12.26 20.35
CA GLU A 410 10.33 -12.16 20.21
C GLU A 410 10.97 -13.54 20.42
N GLY A 411 10.61 -14.24 21.50
CA GLY A 411 11.07 -15.60 21.74
C GLY A 411 10.60 -16.63 20.69
N PHE A 412 9.51 -16.36 19.98
CA PHE A 412 9.10 -17.15 18.82
C PHE A 412 10.01 -16.88 17.62
N TRP A 413 10.26 -15.61 17.29
CA TRP A 413 11.06 -15.23 16.13
C TRP A 413 12.52 -15.62 16.23
N ASP A 414 13.14 -15.43 17.39
CA ASP A 414 14.53 -15.82 17.61
C ASP A 414 14.74 -17.31 17.34
N ARG A 415 13.78 -18.15 17.76
CA ARG A 415 13.82 -19.60 17.51
C ARG A 415 13.51 -19.95 16.05
N ALA A 416 12.53 -19.28 15.44
CA ALA A 416 12.19 -19.45 14.03
C ALA A 416 13.38 -19.11 13.10
N GLN A 417 14.09 -18.01 13.39
CA GLN A 417 15.33 -17.63 12.71
C GLN A 417 16.41 -18.70 12.84
N GLY A 418 16.58 -19.27 14.04
CA GLY A 418 17.48 -20.39 14.25
C GLY A 418 17.15 -21.55 13.31
N TYR A 419 15.89 -21.97 13.25
CA TYR A 419 15.47 -23.07 12.37
C TYR A 419 15.75 -22.75 10.89
N GLU A 420 15.48 -21.53 10.46
CA GLU A 420 15.79 -21.06 9.12
C GLU A 420 17.29 -21.17 8.83
N GLU A 421 18.14 -20.68 9.73
CA GLU A 421 19.59 -20.71 9.55
C GLU A 421 20.09 -22.14 9.38
N VAL A 422 19.63 -23.05 10.25
CA VAL A 422 19.93 -24.48 10.15
C VAL A 422 19.44 -25.05 8.82
N TYR A 423 18.22 -24.71 8.41
CA TYR A 423 17.63 -25.23 7.18
C TYR A 423 18.36 -24.74 5.92
N LYS A 424 18.74 -23.47 5.87
CA LYS A 424 19.58 -22.92 4.78
C LYS A 424 20.95 -23.57 4.74
N ASN A 425 21.54 -23.82 5.91
CA ASN A 425 22.83 -24.50 6.01
C ASN A 425 22.69 -25.99 5.64
N MET A 426 21.54 -26.62 5.85
CA MET A 426 21.28 -28.01 5.46
C MET A 426 21.42 -28.24 3.94
N ALA A 427 21.22 -27.23 3.10
CA ALA A 427 21.48 -27.33 1.65
C ALA A 427 22.95 -27.67 1.32
N SER A 428 23.88 -27.36 2.24
CA SER A 428 25.29 -27.77 2.14
C SER A 428 25.53 -29.25 2.52
N GLY A 429 24.47 -29.93 2.98
CA GLY A 429 24.39 -31.37 3.15
C GLY A 429 25.02 -31.88 4.43
N THR A 430 24.34 -31.73 5.58
CA THR A 430 24.72 -32.41 6.83
C THR A 430 24.68 -33.92 6.59
N PRO A 431 25.83 -34.61 6.55
CA PRO A 431 25.89 -35.99 6.14
C PRO A 431 25.45 -36.88 7.31
N ILE A 432 24.26 -37.46 7.22
CA ILE A 432 23.82 -38.52 8.14
C ILE A 432 24.22 -39.89 7.57
N CYS A 433 24.68 -40.77 8.44
CA CYS A 433 24.93 -42.17 8.15
C CYS A 433 24.39 -43.04 9.29
N ASP A 434 23.54 -44.01 8.98
CA ASP A 434 22.96 -44.94 9.96
C ASP A 434 23.88 -46.13 10.28
N ASN A 435 25.02 -46.28 9.58
CA ASN A 435 26.04 -47.26 9.96
C ASN A 435 26.86 -46.75 11.15
N MET A 436 26.69 -47.38 12.30
CA MET A 436 27.40 -47.05 13.55
C MET A 436 28.94 -47.17 13.45
N SER A 437 29.46 -47.90 12.46
CA SER A 437 30.90 -48.06 12.23
C SER A 437 31.47 -47.05 11.22
N CYS A 438 30.69 -46.06 10.78
CA CYS A 438 31.11 -45.05 9.81
C CYS A 438 32.15 -44.06 10.38
N ASP A 439 33.27 -43.87 9.67
CA ASP A 439 34.22 -42.79 9.94
C ASP A 439 33.92 -41.57 9.07
N ILE A 440 33.18 -40.62 9.64
CA ILE A 440 32.56 -39.47 8.95
C ILE A 440 33.59 -38.49 8.34
N GLU A 441 34.87 -38.55 8.72
CA GLU A 441 35.92 -37.62 8.27
C GLU A 441 36.12 -37.57 6.74
N ARG A 442 35.58 -38.52 5.97
CA ARG A 442 36.05 -38.77 4.59
C ARG A 442 35.24 -38.26 3.41
N ARG A 443 34.01 -37.73 3.46
CA ARG A 443 33.35 -37.18 2.22
C ARG A 443 32.04 -36.42 2.45
N ILE A 444 31.91 -35.27 1.77
CA ILE A 444 30.65 -34.59 1.43
C ILE A 444 30.08 -35.26 0.17
N LYS A 445 29.49 -36.45 0.30
CA LYS A 445 28.68 -37.04 -0.77
C LYS A 445 27.23 -37.14 -0.28
N PRO A 446 26.23 -36.92 -1.15
CA PRO A 446 24.84 -37.09 -0.76
C PRO A 446 24.60 -38.53 -0.28
N SER A 447 23.94 -38.66 0.88
CA SER A 447 23.64 -39.96 1.48
C SER A 447 22.74 -40.79 0.56
N ARG A 448 23.08 -42.07 0.35
CA ARG A 448 22.22 -43.06 -0.31
C ARG A 448 21.15 -43.54 0.67
N ARG A 449 19.94 -43.82 0.20
CA ARG A 449 18.82 -44.31 1.03
C ARG A 449 18.49 -45.76 0.67
N CYS A 450 18.02 -46.53 1.65
CA CYS A 450 17.44 -47.84 1.37
C CYS A 450 16.19 -47.66 0.50
N SER A 451 16.17 -48.26 -0.71
CA SER A 451 15.08 -48.09 -1.67
C SER A 451 13.74 -48.71 -1.24
N GLN A 452 13.75 -49.60 -0.24
CA GLN A 452 12.55 -50.29 0.23
C GLN A 452 11.86 -49.54 1.36
N CYS A 453 12.52 -49.36 2.51
CA CYS A 453 11.90 -48.72 3.67
C CYS A 453 12.05 -47.20 3.69
N LEU A 454 13.03 -46.64 2.97
CA LEU A 454 13.41 -45.22 2.95
C LEU A 454 13.76 -44.61 4.33
N SER A 455 13.82 -45.43 5.39
CA SER A 455 14.02 -44.99 6.77
C SER A 455 15.48 -44.82 7.17
N VAL A 456 16.43 -45.41 6.41
CA VAL A 456 17.87 -45.36 6.69
C VAL A 456 18.67 -44.74 5.53
N SER A 457 19.83 -44.19 5.85
CA SER A 457 20.72 -43.41 5.00
C SER A 457 22.19 -43.78 5.21
N TYR A 458 22.99 -43.76 4.15
CA TYR A 458 24.39 -44.19 4.17
C TYR A 458 25.26 -43.25 3.34
N CYS A 459 26.40 -42.83 3.87
CA CYS A 459 27.36 -42.00 3.13
C CYS A 459 28.05 -42.75 1.99
N THR A 460 28.13 -44.09 2.08
CA THR A 460 28.76 -44.97 1.08
C THR A 460 28.03 -46.30 0.94
N GLU A 461 28.30 -47.00 -0.17
CA GLU A 461 27.82 -48.36 -0.41
C GLU A 461 28.39 -49.38 0.59
N GLN A 462 29.64 -49.17 1.00
CA GLN A 462 30.27 -49.98 2.03
C GLN A 462 29.50 -49.87 3.35
N CYS A 463 29.19 -48.64 3.78
CA CYS A 463 28.42 -48.44 5.01
C CYS A 463 27.02 -49.06 4.93
N GLN A 464 26.38 -48.97 3.76
CA GLN A 464 25.11 -49.65 3.52
C GLN A 464 25.24 -51.17 3.65
N SER A 465 26.25 -51.78 3.04
CA SER A 465 26.46 -53.23 3.06
C SER A 465 26.77 -53.76 4.47
N GLU A 466 27.61 -53.05 5.23
CA GLU A 466 27.94 -53.38 6.61
C GLU A 466 26.69 -53.34 7.50
N ASP A 467 25.95 -52.23 7.44
CA ASP A 467 24.73 -52.06 8.23
C ASP A 467 23.61 -53.03 7.83
N TRP A 468 23.49 -53.31 6.53
CA TRP A 468 22.56 -54.30 5.98
C TRP A 468 22.78 -55.67 6.61
N ASN A 469 24.02 -56.15 6.62
CA ASN A 469 24.36 -57.47 7.14
C ASN A 469 24.23 -57.55 8.67
N ARG A 470 24.53 -56.44 9.36
CA ARG A 470 24.57 -56.42 10.84
C ARG A 470 23.18 -56.22 11.47
N PHE A 471 22.38 -55.31 10.93
CA PHE A 471 21.11 -54.88 11.54
C PHE A 471 19.98 -54.73 10.53
N HIS A 472 20.16 -53.89 9.50
CA HIS A 472 19.05 -53.35 8.72
C HIS A 472 18.24 -54.40 7.95
N ARG A 473 18.85 -55.51 7.52
CA ARG A 473 18.13 -56.59 6.82
C ARG A 473 16.92 -57.13 7.60
N LYS A 474 17.01 -57.20 8.93
CA LYS A 474 15.91 -57.66 9.80
C LYS A 474 14.90 -56.55 10.08
N GLU A 475 15.36 -55.30 10.13
CA GLU A 475 14.56 -54.11 10.42
C GLU A 475 13.73 -53.64 9.21
N CYS A 476 14.26 -53.82 7.99
CA CYS A 476 13.73 -53.20 6.78
C CYS A 476 12.27 -53.53 6.50
N ARG A 477 11.84 -54.77 6.78
CA ARG A 477 10.45 -55.20 6.58
C ARG A 477 9.48 -54.44 7.49
N HIS A 478 9.81 -54.30 8.77
CA HIS A 478 9.00 -53.57 9.75
C HIS A 478 9.02 -52.07 9.47
N ALA A 479 10.21 -51.51 9.19
CA ALA A 479 10.36 -50.10 8.82
C ALA A 479 9.59 -49.74 7.54
N LYS A 480 9.55 -50.64 6.54
CA LYS A 480 8.74 -50.47 5.33
C LYS A 480 7.25 -50.46 5.67
N HIS A 481 6.77 -51.43 6.45
CA HIS A 481 5.37 -51.49 6.85
C HIS A 481 4.93 -50.23 7.60
N ASN A 482 5.74 -49.78 8.57
CA ASN A 482 5.50 -48.53 9.30
C ASN A 482 5.47 -47.31 8.36
N ASN A 483 6.43 -47.20 7.43
CA ASN A 483 6.45 -46.12 6.44
C ASN A 483 5.26 -46.17 5.47
N ASP A 484 4.78 -47.36 5.07
CA ASP A 484 3.61 -47.52 4.22
C ASP A 484 2.32 -47.13 4.96
N GLN A 485 2.17 -47.53 6.23
CA GLN A 485 1.07 -47.13 7.09
C GLN A 485 1.02 -45.60 7.27
N ARG A 486 2.16 -45.01 7.64
CA ARG A 486 2.34 -43.55 7.73
C ARG A 486 2.05 -42.82 6.42
N ARG A 487 2.24 -43.47 5.27
CA ARG A 487 1.87 -42.90 3.97
C ARG A 487 0.36 -42.84 3.78
N VAL A 488 -0.36 -43.87 4.23
CA VAL A 488 -1.83 -43.92 4.21
C VAL A 488 -2.42 -42.88 5.16
N ASP A 489 -1.82 -42.73 6.34
CA ASP A 489 -2.29 -41.79 7.37
C ASP A 489 -1.83 -40.34 7.12
N HIS A 490 -1.05 -40.11 6.05
CA HIS A 490 -0.42 -38.83 5.72
C HIS A 490 0.52 -38.29 6.80
N THR A 491 1.07 -39.17 7.63
CA THR A 491 2.05 -38.92 8.68
C THR A 491 3.42 -39.46 8.26
N ARG A 492 3.86 -39.09 7.05
CA ARG A 492 5.14 -39.57 6.50
C ARG A 492 6.33 -38.85 7.12
N TYR A 493 7.20 -39.58 7.81
CA TYR A 493 8.46 -39.07 8.33
C TYR A 493 9.56 -39.11 7.26
N ARG A 494 9.91 -37.95 6.68
CA ARG A 494 10.85 -37.87 5.56
C ARG A 494 12.31 -37.80 6.02
N PHE A 495 13.22 -38.25 5.15
CA PHE A 495 14.67 -38.13 5.39
C PHE A 495 15.14 -36.68 5.55
N THR A 496 14.53 -35.74 4.84
CA THR A 496 14.83 -34.31 4.99
C THR A 496 14.51 -33.79 6.38
N ALA A 497 13.48 -34.33 7.06
CA ALA A 497 13.19 -34.02 8.46
C ALA A 497 14.30 -34.52 9.38
N ARG A 498 14.78 -35.75 9.17
CA ARG A 498 15.94 -36.29 9.91
C ARG A 498 17.19 -35.42 9.73
N GLN A 499 17.46 -34.96 8.50
CA GLN A 499 18.59 -34.05 8.21
C GLN A 499 18.47 -32.72 8.93
N LEU A 500 17.29 -32.10 8.88
CA LEU A 500 17.04 -30.84 9.56
C LEU A 500 17.22 -30.99 11.07
N GLN A 501 16.64 -32.03 11.65
CA GLN A 501 16.74 -32.33 13.07
C GLN A 501 18.17 -32.62 13.52
N ALA A 502 18.94 -33.39 12.74
CA ALA A 502 20.35 -33.63 13.06
C ALA A 502 21.20 -32.36 12.97
N SER A 503 20.96 -31.53 11.95
CA SER A 503 21.64 -30.23 11.79
C SER A 503 21.28 -29.28 12.94
N TRP A 504 20.03 -29.35 13.40
CA TRP A 504 19.55 -28.56 14.53
C TRP A 504 20.18 -29.00 15.85
N VAL A 505 20.25 -30.32 16.10
CA VAL A 505 20.94 -30.88 17.25
C VAL A 505 22.43 -30.52 17.20
N GLU A 506 23.08 -30.61 16.03
CA GLU A 506 24.46 -30.17 15.85
C GLU A 506 24.64 -28.68 16.20
N MET A 507 23.79 -27.79 15.66
CA MET A 507 23.84 -26.35 15.99
C MET A 507 23.64 -26.12 17.49
N THR A 508 22.63 -26.74 18.08
CA THR A 508 22.32 -26.61 19.50
C THR A 508 23.50 -27.09 20.37
N CYS A 509 24.14 -28.19 19.97
CA CYS A 509 25.33 -28.71 20.61
C CYS A 509 26.59 -27.83 20.41
N ASN A 510 26.65 -27.04 19.35
CA ASN A 510 27.78 -26.14 19.09
C ASN A 510 27.60 -24.75 19.74
N VAL A 511 26.37 -24.24 19.85
CA VAL A 511 26.09 -22.88 20.33
C VAL A 511 25.97 -22.79 21.86
N GLY A 512 25.42 -23.82 22.53
CA GLY A 512 25.07 -23.71 23.96
C GLY A 512 25.58 -24.83 24.87
N PHE A 513 26.17 -25.89 24.32
CA PHE A 513 26.39 -27.14 25.07
C PHE A 513 27.55 -27.07 26.06
N THR A 514 28.60 -26.29 25.77
CA THR A 514 29.76 -26.18 26.66
C THR A 514 29.44 -25.45 27.96
N GLN A 515 28.57 -24.42 27.95
CA GLN A 515 28.22 -23.68 29.17
C GLN A 515 27.12 -24.36 29.99
N LEU A 516 26.00 -24.74 29.36
CA LEU A 516 24.84 -25.29 30.08
C LEU A 516 25.09 -26.69 30.65
N GLU A 517 25.85 -27.54 29.94
CA GLU A 517 26.18 -28.88 30.41
C GLU A 517 27.23 -28.83 31.52
N GLU A 518 28.23 -27.95 31.44
CA GLU A 518 29.20 -27.76 32.52
C GLU A 518 28.55 -27.18 33.79
N GLU A 519 27.59 -26.26 33.65
CA GLU A 519 26.86 -25.69 34.77
C GLU A 519 25.86 -26.69 35.38
N ARG A 520 25.15 -27.48 34.57
CA ARG A 520 24.22 -28.50 35.07
C ARG A 520 24.90 -29.76 35.60
N MET A 521 26.00 -30.24 34.99
CA MET A 521 26.81 -31.32 35.57
C MET A 521 27.34 -30.93 36.96
N LYS A 522 27.62 -29.63 37.18
CA LYS A 522 27.98 -29.08 38.49
C LYS A 522 26.78 -28.94 39.45
N GLN A 523 25.56 -28.67 38.95
CA GLN A 523 24.37 -28.43 39.78
C GLN A 523 23.52 -29.69 40.09
N GLU A 524 23.43 -30.67 39.20
CA GLU A 524 22.48 -31.80 39.28
C GLU A 524 23.10 -33.13 39.79
N ALA A 525 24.21 -33.07 40.53
CA ALA A 525 24.80 -34.19 41.28
C ALA A 525 25.25 -35.43 40.45
N LEU A 526 25.70 -35.25 39.20
CA LEU A 526 26.41 -36.28 38.42
C LEU A 526 27.92 -36.01 38.17
N PRO A 527 28.70 -35.41 39.10
CA PRO A 527 30.11 -35.07 38.84
C PRO A 527 31.02 -36.28 38.61
N ASP A 528 30.63 -37.46 39.11
CA ASP A 528 31.44 -38.70 39.03
C ASP A 528 31.19 -39.53 37.77
N HIS A 529 30.35 -39.07 36.84
CA HIS A 529 30.05 -39.81 35.61
C HIS A 529 30.99 -39.39 34.49
N ALA A 530 31.58 -40.36 33.80
CA ALA A 530 32.33 -40.05 32.58
C ALA A 530 31.37 -39.57 31.48
N HIS A 531 31.85 -38.75 30.53
CA HIS A 531 31.01 -38.26 29.41
C HIS A 531 30.26 -39.38 28.67
N HIS A 532 30.86 -40.55 28.55
CA HIS A 532 30.26 -41.72 27.88
C HIS A 532 29.22 -42.48 28.74
N GLU A 533 29.01 -42.08 29.99
CA GLU A 533 27.97 -42.60 30.89
C GLU A 533 26.74 -41.69 30.97
N VAL A 534 26.72 -40.58 30.23
CA VAL A 534 25.63 -39.60 30.22
C VAL A 534 25.10 -39.42 28.80
N VAL A 535 23.77 -39.46 28.66
CA VAL A 535 23.06 -39.12 27.43
C VAL A 535 22.28 -37.84 27.66
N SER A 536 22.40 -36.91 26.73
CA SER A 536 21.63 -35.67 26.76
C SER A 536 20.33 -35.88 26.01
N VAL A 537 19.19 -35.74 26.69
CA VAL A 537 17.87 -35.79 26.06
C VAL A 537 17.40 -34.36 25.81
N ILE A 538 17.23 -34.01 24.55
CA ILE A 538 16.61 -32.75 24.14
C ILE A 538 15.12 -33.01 23.95
N ASP A 539 14.32 -32.60 24.93
CA ASP A 539 12.89 -32.89 24.99
C ASP A 539 12.05 -31.72 24.45
N TYR A 540 11.62 -31.83 23.19
CA TYR A 540 10.69 -30.88 22.58
C TYR A 540 9.24 -31.11 23.00
N THR A 541 8.90 -32.24 23.62
CA THR A 541 7.56 -32.47 24.16
C THR A 541 7.31 -31.60 25.39
N ALA A 542 8.35 -31.30 26.17
CA ALA A 542 8.30 -30.38 27.31
C ALA A 542 8.17 -28.90 26.91
N ILE A 543 8.57 -28.51 25.70
CA ILE A 543 8.55 -27.11 25.24
C ILE A 543 7.11 -26.56 25.14
N LEU A 544 6.10 -27.43 25.00
CA LEU A 544 4.71 -27.00 25.10
C LEU A 544 4.40 -26.35 26.46
N PHE A 545 5.11 -26.73 27.51
CA PHE A 545 4.83 -26.32 28.89
C PHE A 545 5.92 -25.41 29.48
N SER A 546 7.10 -25.31 28.86
CA SER A 546 8.21 -24.46 29.34
C SER A 546 8.89 -23.70 28.19
N PRO A 547 9.11 -22.37 28.31
CA PRO A 547 9.68 -21.55 27.25
C PRO A 547 11.18 -21.76 26.97
N GLY A 548 11.81 -22.82 27.49
CA GLY A 548 13.24 -23.13 27.30
C GLY A 548 13.48 -24.49 26.64
N LEU A 549 14.64 -24.63 26.00
CA LEU A 549 15.12 -25.92 25.51
C LEU A 549 15.39 -26.83 26.72
N ASN A 550 14.59 -27.89 26.88
CA ASN A 550 14.76 -28.80 28.01
C ASN A 550 15.81 -29.88 27.67
N ILE A 551 17.04 -29.71 28.16
CA ILE A 551 18.10 -30.72 28.06
C ILE A 551 18.17 -31.49 29.37
N LEU A 552 17.78 -32.76 29.38
CA LEU A 552 17.81 -33.64 30.55
C LEU A 552 19.00 -34.61 30.44
N PRO A 553 19.98 -34.57 31.37
CA PRO A 553 21.03 -35.57 31.41
C PRO A 553 20.48 -36.89 32.00
N ILE A 554 20.64 -37.99 31.29
CA ILE A 554 20.31 -39.34 31.77
C ILE A 554 21.58 -40.12 32.03
N SER A 555 21.75 -40.58 33.27
CA SER A 555 22.85 -41.48 33.65
C SER A 555 22.56 -42.91 33.19
N LEU A 556 23.44 -43.43 32.33
CA LEU A 556 23.38 -44.81 31.83
C LEU A 556 23.69 -45.85 32.90
N ARG A 557 24.33 -45.43 33.99
CA ARG A 557 24.61 -46.28 35.15
C ARG A 557 23.33 -46.61 35.92
N HIS A 558 22.46 -45.62 36.10
CA HIS A 558 21.22 -45.75 36.87
C HIS A 558 20.03 -46.20 36.01
N ASN A 559 20.01 -45.84 34.73
CA ASN A 559 18.93 -46.20 33.82
C ASN A 559 19.47 -46.74 32.49
N PRO A 560 20.02 -47.97 32.45
CA PRO A 560 20.68 -48.52 31.26
C PRO A 560 19.73 -48.89 30.11
N ARG A 561 18.41 -48.71 30.29
CA ARG A 561 17.35 -48.99 29.31
C ARG A 561 16.33 -47.85 29.29
N TRP A 562 16.79 -46.61 29.43
CA TRP A 562 15.92 -45.45 29.56
C TRP A 562 14.95 -45.31 28.37
N TRP A 563 15.41 -45.67 27.17
CA TRP A 563 14.62 -45.66 25.94
C TRP A 563 13.48 -46.70 25.89
N ILE A 564 13.40 -47.62 26.86
CA ILE A 564 12.31 -48.62 26.96
C ILE A 564 11.20 -48.16 27.92
N ARG A 565 11.51 -47.33 28.93
CA ARG A 565 10.58 -47.07 30.06
C ARG A 565 9.64 -45.88 29.89
N THR A 566 9.89 -44.97 28.95
CA THR A 566 9.34 -43.62 29.07
C THR A 566 8.01 -43.35 28.38
N LYS A 567 7.48 -44.15 27.44
CA LYS A 567 6.25 -43.74 26.70
C LYS A 567 5.38 -44.94 26.30
N SER A 568 4.08 -44.83 26.64
CA SER A 568 2.89 -45.63 26.29
C SER A 568 3.06 -47.10 25.90
N ALA A 569 2.19 -47.99 26.43
CA ALA A 569 2.16 -49.42 26.11
C ALA A 569 2.14 -49.76 24.60
N SER A 570 1.73 -48.83 23.73
CA SER A 570 1.79 -48.95 22.27
C SER A 570 3.21 -48.93 21.67
N PHE A 571 4.19 -48.30 22.31
CA PHE A 571 5.55 -48.17 21.76
C PHE A 571 6.34 -49.49 21.82
N GLU A 572 6.13 -50.29 22.87
CA GLU A 572 6.84 -51.56 23.07
C GLU A 572 6.53 -52.58 21.97
N GLU A 573 5.29 -52.62 21.45
CA GLU A 573 4.92 -53.55 20.38
C GLU A 573 5.45 -53.09 19.01
N GLU A 574 5.31 -51.80 18.68
CA GLU A 574 5.61 -51.30 17.33
C GLU A 574 7.11 -51.07 17.05
N ALA A 575 7.91 -50.69 18.07
CA ALA A 575 9.33 -50.34 17.90
C ALA A 575 10.31 -51.44 18.31
N SER A 576 9.82 -52.59 18.79
CA SER A 576 10.64 -53.72 19.27
C SER A 576 11.72 -54.17 18.27
N TYR A 577 11.47 -54.04 16.96
CA TYR A 577 12.40 -54.41 15.91
C TYR A 577 13.70 -53.58 15.88
N LEU A 578 13.73 -52.39 16.49
CA LEU A 578 14.92 -51.53 16.58
C LEU A 578 15.78 -51.81 17.83
N SER A 579 15.25 -52.58 18.79
CA SER A 579 15.92 -52.85 20.07
C SER A 579 17.35 -53.39 19.96
N PRO A 580 17.67 -54.32 19.02
CA PRO A 580 19.05 -54.81 18.86
C PRO A 580 20.05 -53.72 18.47
N ARG A 581 19.68 -52.80 17.57
CA ARG A 581 20.55 -51.71 17.12
C ARG A 581 20.72 -50.66 18.22
N MET A 582 19.64 -50.27 18.88
CA MET A 582 19.71 -49.30 19.98
C MET A 582 20.59 -49.81 21.12
N THR A 583 20.42 -51.07 21.51
CA THR A 583 21.23 -51.71 22.55
C THR A 583 22.72 -51.72 22.15
N ALA A 584 23.03 -52.09 20.91
CA ALA A 584 24.40 -52.08 20.41
C ALA A 584 25.05 -50.68 20.38
N LEU A 585 24.28 -49.63 20.03
CA LEU A 585 24.77 -48.24 20.06
C LEU A 585 25.08 -47.79 21.49
N VAL A 586 24.13 -48.02 22.40
CA VAL A 586 24.24 -47.62 23.81
C VAL A 586 25.40 -48.37 24.48
N ASP A 587 25.53 -49.68 24.25
CA ASP A 587 26.62 -50.47 24.83
C ASP A 587 27.99 -49.98 24.31
N ALA A 588 28.10 -49.67 23.01
CA ALA A 588 29.34 -49.14 22.43
C ALA A 588 29.70 -47.75 22.95
N TYR A 589 28.71 -46.89 23.20
CA TYR A 589 28.91 -45.59 23.84
C TYR A 589 29.31 -45.78 25.30
N ARG A 590 28.52 -46.52 26.08
CA ARG A 590 28.72 -46.77 27.52
C ARG A 590 30.06 -47.43 27.83
N SER A 591 30.58 -48.29 26.96
CA SER A 591 31.88 -48.93 27.19
C SER A 591 33.08 -48.00 26.89
N GLY A 592 32.83 -46.77 26.41
CA GLY A 592 33.87 -45.84 25.98
C GLY A 592 34.53 -46.19 24.64
N ASN A 593 34.06 -47.23 23.94
CA ASN A 593 34.69 -47.74 22.71
C ASN A 593 34.65 -46.76 21.54
N LEU A 594 33.72 -45.80 21.56
CA LEU A 594 33.65 -44.74 20.55
C LEU A 594 34.72 -43.66 20.78
N GLY A 595 35.19 -43.48 22.02
CA GLY A 595 36.15 -42.46 22.42
C GLY A 595 35.52 -41.11 22.81
N ALA A 596 36.27 -40.27 23.52
CA ALA A 596 35.79 -39.01 24.11
C ALA A 596 35.37 -37.93 23.09
N LYS A 597 35.68 -38.13 21.80
CA LYS A 597 35.28 -37.23 20.72
C LYS A 597 33.82 -37.39 20.29
N TYR A 598 33.12 -38.42 20.78
CA TYR A 598 31.71 -38.64 20.46
C TYR A 598 30.78 -38.32 21.63
N ARG A 599 29.58 -37.85 21.31
CA ARG A 599 28.49 -37.61 22.26
C ARG A 599 27.20 -38.25 21.77
N LEU A 600 26.47 -38.91 22.66
CA LEU A 600 25.19 -39.51 22.37
C LEU A 600 24.07 -38.59 22.86
N VAL A 601 23.18 -38.20 21.95
CA VAL A 601 22.08 -37.26 22.19
C VAL A 601 20.77 -37.91 21.76
N GLU A 602 19.76 -37.87 22.61
CA GLU A 602 18.39 -38.25 22.26
C GLU A 602 17.58 -36.99 21.97
N LEU A 603 16.79 -37.00 20.90
CA LEU A 603 15.89 -35.93 20.52
C LEU A 603 14.46 -36.45 20.56
N ASP A 604 13.68 -35.91 21.49
CA ASP A 604 12.28 -36.25 21.69
C ASP A 604 11.39 -35.20 21.03
N LEU A 605 10.56 -35.59 20.05
CA LEU A 605 9.77 -34.69 19.21
C LEU A 605 8.27 -35.01 19.31
N ILE A 606 7.44 -33.99 19.08
CA ILE A 606 6.00 -34.18 18.88
C ILE A 606 5.75 -34.53 17.41
N TYR A 607 4.96 -35.58 17.16
CA TYR A 607 4.56 -36.03 15.85
C TYR A 607 3.05 -36.28 15.79
N GLY A 608 2.28 -35.21 15.57
CA GLY A 608 0.83 -35.28 15.70
C GLY A 608 0.43 -35.53 17.16
N VAL A 609 -0.32 -36.61 17.41
CA VAL A 609 -0.68 -37.05 18.77
C VAL A 609 0.34 -38.02 19.40
N GLU A 610 1.37 -38.39 18.65
CA GLU A 610 2.43 -39.31 19.09
C GLU A 610 3.72 -38.56 19.43
N ALA A 611 4.62 -39.22 20.15
CA ALA A 611 5.98 -38.75 20.36
C ALA A 611 6.96 -39.57 19.50
N LEU A 612 7.94 -38.88 18.90
CA LEU A 612 9.00 -39.49 18.10
C LEU A 612 10.35 -39.25 18.78
N SER A 613 11.03 -40.32 19.21
CA SER A 613 12.40 -40.25 19.74
C SER A 613 13.42 -40.60 18.65
N THR A 614 14.50 -39.82 18.54
CA THR A 614 15.63 -40.07 17.65
C THR A 614 16.95 -40.00 18.41
N LEU A 615 17.74 -41.07 18.36
CA LEU A 615 19.06 -41.14 18.99
C LEU A 615 20.16 -40.79 17.97
N MET A 616 21.05 -39.86 18.32
CA MET A 616 22.08 -39.28 17.44
C MET A 616 23.47 -39.35 18.09
N LEU A 617 24.49 -39.65 17.28
CA LEU A 617 25.89 -39.68 17.71
C LEU A 617 26.66 -38.52 17.03
N LEU A 618 27.12 -37.54 17.82
CA LEU A 618 27.84 -36.35 17.35
C LEU A 618 29.35 -36.53 17.53
N LYS A 619 30.18 -36.00 16.61
CA LYS A 619 31.66 -36.08 16.64
C LYS A 619 32.30 -34.69 16.65
N ARG A 620 33.22 -34.41 17.57
CA ARG A 620 33.97 -33.14 17.67
C ARG A 620 35.10 -33.05 16.61
N LEU A 621 35.35 -31.87 16.03
CA LEU A 621 36.44 -31.56 15.09
C LEU A 621 37.49 -30.63 15.75
N ASP A 622 38.79 -30.86 15.55
CA ASP A 622 39.89 -30.10 16.21
C ASP A 622 40.48 -28.98 15.29
N GLY A 623 40.51 -27.72 15.76
CA GLY A 623 41.21 -26.57 15.11
C GLY A 623 40.70 -25.18 15.55
N GLY A 624 41.57 -24.23 15.91
CA GLY A 624 41.20 -22.91 16.44
C GLY A 624 40.25 -22.10 15.52
N GLU A 625 39.14 -21.64 16.09
CA GLU A 625 37.90 -21.33 15.36
C GLU A 625 38.05 -20.26 14.26
N PHE A 626 38.77 -19.16 14.51
CA PHE A 626 38.81 -18.02 13.56
C PHE A 626 39.70 -18.23 12.33
N LYS A 627 40.86 -18.91 12.45
CA LYS A 627 41.73 -19.22 11.30
C LYS A 627 41.10 -20.29 10.41
N VAL A 628 40.43 -21.27 11.02
CA VAL A 628 39.64 -22.28 10.30
C VAL A 628 38.47 -21.61 9.58
N LEU A 629 37.84 -20.63 10.23
CA LEU A 629 36.77 -19.83 9.64
C LEU A 629 37.24 -19.04 8.41
N LEU A 630 38.34 -18.27 8.51
CA LEU A 630 38.91 -17.51 7.38
C LEU A 630 39.33 -18.40 6.21
N SER A 631 39.94 -19.56 6.51
CA SER A 631 40.35 -20.52 5.49
C SER A 631 39.14 -21.12 4.76
N ARG A 632 38.11 -21.54 5.51
CA ARG A 632 36.85 -22.06 4.94
C ARG A 632 36.10 -20.98 4.16
N ALA A 633 36.07 -19.74 4.66
CA ALA A 633 35.46 -18.61 4.00
C ALA A 633 36.16 -18.32 2.66
N SER A 634 37.50 -18.25 2.64
CA SER A 634 38.30 -18.05 1.41
C SER A 634 38.13 -19.18 0.38
N ALA A 635 37.80 -20.39 0.83
CA ALA A 635 37.46 -21.54 -0.02
C ALA A 635 36.03 -21.49 -0.59
N GLY A 636 35.22 -20.48 -0.23
CA GLY A 636 33.84 -20.30 -0.70
C GLY A 636 32.79 -21.05 0.12
N SER A 637 33.12 -21.47 1.36
CA SER A 637 32.13 -22.11 2.24
C SER A 637 31.10 -21.08 2.73
N LEU A 638 29.85 -21.25 2.30
CA LEU A 638 28.76 -20.35 2.62
C LEU A 638 28.47 -20.23 4.14
N PRO A 639 28.50 -21.33 4.93
CA PRO A 639 28.42 -21.26 6.40
C PRO A 639 29.60 -20.51 7.02
N ALA A 640 30.82 -20.69 6.49
CA ALA A 640 31.99 -19.96 6.99
C ALA A 640 31.91 -18.46 6.67
N LEU A 641 31.34 -18.08 5.52
CA LEU A 641 31.08 -16.67 5.22
C LEU A 641 30.00 -16.07 6.14
N ASN A 642 28.98 -16.84 6.56
CA ASN A 642 28.02 -16.40 7.57
C ASN A 642 28.70 -16.13 8.91
N ALA A 643 29.47 -17.10 9.40
CA ALA A 643 30.18 -16.94 10.66
C ALA A 643 31.23 -15.81 10.59
N LEU A 644 31.90 -15.62 9.45
CA LEU A 644 32.80 -14.48 9.23
C LEU A 644 32.05 -13.15 9.25
N GLN A 645 30.89 -13.07 8.57
CA GLN A 645 30.03 -11.88 8.63
C GLN A 645 29.59 -11.57 10.06
N ASN A 646 29.20 -12.59 10.84
CA ASN A 646 28.83 -12.42 12.25
C ASN A 646 30.00 -11.91 13.10
N ALA A 647 31.22 -12.40 12.86
CA ALA A 647 32.41 -11.89 13.52
C ALA A 647 32.69 -10.41 13.15
N LEU A 648 32.55 -10.04 11.87
CA LEU A 648 32.68 -8.64 11.42
C LEU A 648 31.62 -7.73 12.05
N MET A 649 30.38 -8.20 12.21
CA MET A 649 29.33 -7.44 12.92
C MET A 649 29.64 -7.21 14.41
N LYS A 650 30.44 -8.08 15.02
CA LYS A 650 30.94 -7.92 16.40
C LYS A 650 32.18 -7.02 16.49
N GLY A 651 32.63 -6.45 15.37
CA GLY A 651 33.81 -5.59 15.30
C GLY A 651 35.13 -6.35 15.17
N GLU A 652 35.10 -7.67 14.92
CA GLU A 652 36.30 -8.50 14.76
C GLU A 652 36.87 -8.40 13.33
N CYS A 653 37.08 -7.18 12.85
CA CYS A 653 37.64 -6.92 11.53
C CYS A 653 39.18 -6.84 11.61
N THR A 654 39.87 -7.70 10.87
CA THR A 654 41.34 -7.68 10.76
C THR A 654 41.77 -7.36 9.33
N PRO A 655 43.01 -6.86 9.09
CA PRO A 655 43.50 -6.60 7.74
C PRO A 655 43.40 -7.81 6.78
N GLU A 656 43.50 -9.04 7.31
CA GLU A 656 43.39 -10.30 6.55
C GLU A 656 41.96 -10.60 6.08
N THR A 657 40.94 -10.01 6.71
CA THR A 657 39.54 -10.17 6.27
C THR A 657 39.28 -9.45 4.95
N VAL A 658 39.96 -8.33 4.68
CA VAL A 658 39.72 -7.47 3.51
C VAL A 658 39.97 -8.20 2.19
N PRO A 659 41.13 -8.86 1.96
CA PRO A 659 41.36 -9.61 0.72
C PRO A 659 40.41 -10.80 0.55
N VAL A 660 40.00 -11.46 1.65
CA VAL A 660 39.04 -12.58 1.60
C VAL A 660 37.69 -12.11 1.09
N VAL A 661 37.19 -10.97 1.57
CA VAL A 661 35.92 -10.38 1.11
C VAL A 661 36.04 -9.88 -0.33
N MET A 662 37.11 -9.17 -0.67
CA MET A 662 37.31 -8.60 -2.01
C MET A 662 37.45 -9.68 -3.09
N LYS A 663 37.98 -10.87 -2.75
CA LYS A 663 38.06 -12.02 -3.68
C LYS A 663 36.69 -12.37 -4.29
N PHE A 664 35.63 -12.38 -3.50
CA PHE A 664 34.27 -12.71 -3.95
C PHE A 664 33.61 -11.58 -4.76
N LEU A 665 34.21 -10.39 -4.77
CA LEU A 665 33.75 -9.20 -5.51
C LEU A 665 34.61 -8.92 -6.76
N SER A 666 35.53 -9.82 -7.10
CA SER A 666 36.33 -9.73 -8.31
C SER A 666 35.53 -10.12 -9.56
N PHE A 667 36.05 -9.74 -10.74
CA PHE A 667 35.45 -10.05 -12.04
C PHE A 667 35.27 -11.55 -12.29
N ASP A 668 36.17 -12.39 -11.78
CA ASP A 668 36.19 -13.84 -12.04
C ASP A 668 34.94 -14.56 -11.53
N TYR A 669 34.24 -13.96 -10.56
CA TYR A 669 33.01 -14.52 -10.00
C TYR A 669 31.74 -13.96 -10.65
N ILE A 670 31.82 -12.88 -11.46
CA ILE A 670 30.66 -12.31 -12.13
C ILE A 670 30.18 -13.29 -13.22
N PRO A 671 28.92 -13.76 -13.19
CA PRO A 671 28.39 -14.59 -14.26
C PRO A 671 28.41 -13.82 -15.59
N SER A 672 29.16 -14.31 -16.60
CA SER A 672 29.19 -13.67 -17.92
C SER A 672 27.80 -13.74 -18.58
N PRO A 673 27.19 -12.60 -18.99
CA PRO A 673 25.89 -12.57 -19.66
C PRO A 673 25.86 -13.37 -20.97
N GLU A 674 27.00 -13.42 -21.66
CA GLU A 674 27.14 -14.02 -23.00
C GLU A 674 27.31 -15.54 -22.96
N SER A 675 27.59 -16.12 -21.78
CA SER A 675 27.91 -17.55 -21.68
C SER A 675 26.70 -18.50 -21.78
N GLY A 676 25.48 -17.98 -21.99
CA GLY A 676 24.32 -18.67 -22.59
C GLY A 676 23.83 -20.00 -22.02
N GLY A 677 24.47 -20.58 -20.99
CA GLY A 677 24.24 -21.98 -20.63
C GLY A 677 24.91 -22.46 -19.35
N ARG A 678 25.12 -21.60 -18.35
CA ARG A 678 25.54 -22.09 -17.03
C ARG A 678 24.36 -22.46 -16.15
N ASP A 679 24.51 -23.64 -15.54
CA ASP A 679 23.79 -24.19 -14.40
C ASP A 679 23.26 -23.08 -13.45
N PRO A 680 21.93 -22.91 -13.33
CA PRO A 680 21.29 -21.95 -12.43
C PRO A 680 21.82 -22.03 -10.99
N ALA A 681 22.24 -23.22 -10.54
CA ALA A 681 22.82 -23.40 -9.21
C ALA A 681 24.15 -22.67 -9.03
N LYS A 682 25.01 -22.63 -10.07
CA LYS A 682 26.28 -21.89 -10.01
C LYS A 682 26.08 -20.38 -10.01
N SER A 683 25.15 -19.89 -10.80
CA SER A 683 24.78 -18.47 -10.81
C SER A 683 24.20 -18.04 -9.46
N ARG A 684 23.35 -18.88 -8.86
CA ARG A 684 22.78 -18.64 -7.53
C ARG A 684 23.86 -18.61 -6.45
N LEU A 685 24.80 -19.55 -6.47
CA LEU A 685 25.92 -19.55 -5.52
C LEU A 685 26.79 -18.29 -5.68
N ALA A 686 27.12 -17.89 -6.92
CA ALA A 686 27.91 -16.69 -7.17
C ALA A 686 27.19 -15.41 -6.67
N ILE A 687 25.87 -15.33 -6.87
CA ILE A 687 25.03 -14.27 -6.32
C ILE A 687 25.08 -14.27 -4.79
N ASP A 688 24.83 -15.41 -4.15
CA ASP A 688 24.84 -15.52 -2.68
C ASP A 688 26.19 -15.10 -2.09
N LEU A 689 27.29 -15.50 -2.74
CA LEU A 689 28.65 -15.09 -2.36
C LEU A 689 28.86 -13.58 -2.53
N ALA A 690 28.43 -12.98 -3.65
CA ALA A 690 28.58 -11.55 -3.89
C ALA A 690 27.73 -10.70 -2.95
N VAL A 691 26.47 -11.09 -2.67
CA VAL A 691 25.61 -10.40 -1.71
C VAL A 691 26.25 -10.38 -0.31
N LYS A 692 26.78 -11.52 0.15
CA LYS A 692 27.52 -11.58 1.42
C LYS A 692 28.81 -10.78 1.37
N GLY A 693 29.54 -10.83 0.25
CA GLY A 693 30.71 -10.01 -0.01
C GLY A 693 30.43 -8.52 0.21
N LEU A 694 29.36 -8.00 -0.40
CA LEU A 694 28.95 -6.60 -0.26
C LEU A 694 28.52 -6.24 1.18
N LYS A 695 27.85 -7.17 1.89
CA LYS A 695 27.51 -7.01 3.32
C LYS A 695 28.74 -6.90 4.21
N MET A 696 29.69 -7.82 4.04
CA MET A 696 30.94 -7.77 4.78
C MET A 696 31.75 -6.52 4.41
N LEU A 697 31.78 -6.13 3.12
CA LEU A 697 32.46 -4.91 2.68
C LEU A 697 31.90 -3.67 3.39
N ASN A 698 30.59 -3.56 3.57
CA ASN A 698 29.98 -2.46 4.30
C ASN A 698 30.49 -2.35 5.76
N HIS A 699 30.67 -3.47 6.45
CA HIS A 699 31.24 -3.49 7.81
C HIS A 699 32.74 -3.17 7.81
N ILE A 700 33.48 -3.62 6.78
CA ILE A 700 34.88 -3.24 6.59
C ILE A 700 34.98 -1.72 6.43
N LEU A 701 34.13 -1.09 5.60
CA LEU A 701 34.12 0.36 5.37
C LEU A 701 33.84 1.13 6.67
N GLN A 702 32.87 0.69 7.48
CA GLN A 702 32.63 1.26 8.81
C GLN A 702 33.89 1.20 9.69
N SER A 703 34.62 0.09 9.64
CA SER A 703 35.87 -0.10 10.39
C SER A 703 37.02 0.79 9.88
N THR A 704 36.99 1.25 8.62
CA THR A 704 38.03 2.16 8.09
C THR A 704 38.02 3.53 8.76
N HIS A 705 36.89 3.96 9.33
CA HIS A 705 36.80 5.23 10.06
C HIS A 705 37.52 5.19 11.41
N SER A 706 37.61 4.02 12.04
CA SER A 706 38.22 3.82 13.37
C SER A 706 39.57 3.11 13.34
N ASN A 707 39.92 2.43 12.25
CA ASN A 707 41.15 1.64 12.12
C ASN A 707 41.94 1.99 10.85
N ALA A 708 43.07 2.67 11.04
CA ALA A 708 43.95 3.10 9.96
C ALA A 708 44.61 1.95 9.19
N ASP A 709 44.86 0.80 9.83
CA ASP A 709 45.46 -0.37 9.18
C ASP A 709 44.48 -1.02 8.19
N ILE A 710 43.21 -1.12 8.59
CA ILE A 710 42.14 -1.59 7.70
C ILE A 710 41.98 -0.61 6.54
N LYS A 711 41.95 0.71 6.81
CA LYS A 711 41.86 1.74 5.77
C LYS A 711 43.02 1.65 4.76
N LYS A 712 44.24 1.48 5.25
CA LYS A 712 45.47 1.35 4.44
C LYS A 712 45.41 0.16 3.48
N VAL A 713 44.78 -0.95 3.88
CA VAL A 713 44.61 -2.14 3.03
C VAL A 713 43.38 -2.02 2.12
N ALA A 714 42.27 -1.46 2.60
CA ALA A 714 41.02 -1.38 1.87
C ALA A 714 41.05 -0.36 0.71
N THR A 715 41.64 0.83 0.91
CA THR A 715 41.60 1.91 -0.10
C THR A 715 42.20 1.51 -1.46
N PRO A 716 43.41 0.92 -1.56
CA PRO A 716 43.96 0.50 -2.85
C PRO A 716 43.11 -0.58 -3.52
N LEU A 717 42.63 -1.58 -2.76
CA LEU A 717 41.80 -2.66 -3.28
C LEU A 717 40.46 -2.15 -3.81
N LEU A 718 39.85 -1.14 -3.16
CA LEU A 718 38.63 -0.50 -3.63
C LEU A 718 38.85 0.27 -4.95
N VAL A 719 39.93 1.04 -5.05
CA VAL A 719 40.31 1.77 -6.27
C VAL A 719 40.56 0.81 -7.43
N GLU A 720 41.27 -0.30 -7.19
CA GLU A 720 41.53 -1.34 -8.21
C GLU A 720 40.25 -2.10 -8.62
N SER A 721 39.25 -2.17 -7.73
CA SER A 721 38.04 -2.96 -7.92
C SER A 721 36.81 -2.16 -8.34
N VAL A 722 36.92 -0.85 -8.61
CA VAL A 722 35.76 0.01 -8.99
C VAL A 722 34.91 -0.63 -10.08
N GLU A 723 35.56 -1.08 -11.15
CA GLU A 723 34.91 -1.67 -12.32
C GLU A 723 34.22 -3.00 -11.98
N ALA A 724 34.82 -3.82 -11.11
CA ALA A 724 34.26 -5.11 -10.68
C ALA A 724 33.05 -4.90 -9.75
N LEU A 725 33.18 -3.99 -8.79
CA LEU A 725 32.12 -3.63 -7.85
C LEU A 725 30.89 -3.05 -8.57
N CYS A 726 31.10 -2.12 -9.51
CA CYS A 726 30.02 -1.56 -10.30
C CYS A 726 29.35 -2.62 -11.17
N SER A 727 30.12 -3.57 -11.73
CA SER A 727 29.58 -4.66 -12.55
C SER A 727 28.76 -5.64 -11.71
N TRP A 728 29.22 -6.01 -10.52
CA TRP A 728 28.48 -6.84 -9.57
C TRP A 728 27.18 -6.19 -9.12
N MET A 729 27.23 -4.93 -8.70
CA MET A 729 26.04 -4.21 -8.25
C MET A 729 25.05 -4.03 -9.41
N ASN A 730 25.52 -3.70 -10.62
CA ASN A 730 24.65 -3.65 -11.79
C ASN A 730 24.01 -5.02 -12.09
N PHE A 731 24.76 -6.12 -11.94
CA PHE A 731 24.23 -7.49 -12.11
C PHE A 731 23.19 -7.86 -11.05
N LEU A 732 23.45 -7.54 -9.77
CA LEU A 732 22.56 -7.86 -8.65
C LEU A 732 21.27 -7.03 -8.67
N VAL A 733 21.35 -5.78 -9.11
CA VAL A 733 20.21 -4.84 -9.21
C VAL A 733 19.38 -5.13 -10.47
N PHE A 734 20.03 -5.48 -11.58
CA PHE A 734 19.38 -5.71 -12.88
C PHE A 734 19.65 -7.11 -13.45
N PRO A 735 19.23 -8.19 -12.75
CA PRO A 735 19.37 -9.52 -13.31
C PRO A 735 18.47 -9.66 -14.55
N THR A 736 19.07 -9.95 -15.70
CA THR A 736 18.35 -10.05 -16.98
C THR A 736 17.52 -11.34 -17.11
N ASN A 737 17.66 -12.31 -16.19
CA ASN A 737 17.07 -13.66 -16.28
C ASN A 737 16.68 -14.29 -14.91
N MET A 738 16.41 -13.49 -13.86
CA MET A 738 16.00 -14.06 -12.56
C MET A 738 14.48 -14.12 -12.40
N ASP A 739 14.04 -15.14 -11.66
CA ASP A 739 12.64 -15.48 -11.35
C ASP A 739 11.87 -14.25 -10.78
N PRO A 740 10.60 -14.00 -11.18
CA PRO A 740 9.75 -12.92 -10.64
C PRO A 740 9.64 -12.87 -9.10
N PHE A 741 10.03 -13.93 -8.39
CA PHE A 741 10.11 -13.95 -6.91
C PHE A 741 10.89 -12.76 -6.30
N TRP A 742 11.85 -12.18 -7.02
CA TRP A 742 12.69 -11.09 -6.51
C TRP A 742 12.09 -9.69 -6.59
N ASP A 743 10.94 -9.48 -7.25
CA ASP A 743 10.43 -8.12 -7.49
C ASP A 743 10.09 -7.35 -6.19
N ASN A 744 9.63 -8.04 -5.15
CA ASN A 744 9.39 -7.41 -3.83
C ASN A 744 10.68 -7.13 -3.05
N GLU A 745 11.72 -7.96 -3.18
CA GLU A 745 13.02 -7.74 -2.51
C GLU A 745 13.89 -6.74 -3.29
N ARG A 746 13.63 -6.53 -4.58
CA ARG A 746 14.39 -5.65 -5.47
C ARG A 746 14.47 -4.22 -4.96
N GLY A 747 13.36 -3.66 -4.46
CA GLY A 747 13.35 -2.32 -3.86
C GLY A 747 14.26 -2.20 -2.62
N GLN A 748 14.31 -3.23 -1.78
CA GLN A 748 15.18 -3.27 -0.60
C GLN A 748 16.65 -3.42 -1.00
N LEU A 749 16.94 -4.30 -1.96
CA LEU A 749 18.27 -4.49 -2.50
C LEU A 749 18.81 -3.23 -3.17
N HIS A 750 18.00 -2.51 -3.95
CA HIS A 750 18.39 -1.23 -4.57
C HIS A 750 18.86 -0.24 -3.52
N ASN A 751 18.06 -0.06 -2.48
CA ASN A 751 18.37 0.86 -1.39
C ASN A 751 19.62 0.43 -0.63
N TYR A 752 19.72 -0.86 -0.33
CA TYR A 752 20.89 -1.44 0.32
C TYR A 752 22.16 -1.18 -0.50
N TYR A 753 22.18 -1.47 -1.79
CA TYR A 753 23.35 -1.25 -2.64
C TYR A 753 23.67 0.23 -2.86
N SER A 754 22.66 1.11 -2.87
CA SER A 754 22.88 2.55 -2.93
C SER A 754 23.59 3.07 -1.68
N ASN A 755 23.22 2.55 -0.50
CA ASN A 755 23.92 2.84 0.75
C ASN A 755 25.35 2.27 0.76
N VAL A 756 25.54 1.05 0.25
CA VAL A 756 26.90 0.47 0.12
C VAL A 756 27.76 1.31 -0.82
N LEU A 757 27.24 1.74 -1.97
CA LEU A 757 27.95 2.66 -2.88
C LEU A 757 28.31 3.97 -2.20
N LEU A 758 27.35 4.59 -1.49
CA LEU A 758 27.58 5.82 -0.75
C LEU A 758 28.70 5.64 0.29
N ASN A 759 28.68 4.55 1.06
CA ASN A 759 29.73 4.25 2.04
C ASN A 759 31.08 3.98 1.38
N ILE A 760 31.12 3.36 0.19
CA ILE A 760 32.37 3.15 -0.57
C ILE A 760 32.96 4.51 -0.96
N ILE A 761 32.16 5.39 -1.59
CA ILE A 761 32.67 6.67 -2.09
C ILE A 761 33.02 7.63 -0.95
N LEU A 762 32.37 7.53 0.21
CA LEU A 762 32.66 8.35 1.39
C LEU A 762 33.85 7.83 2.23
N ALA A 763 34.36 6.62 1.97
CA ALA A 763 35.45 6.05 2.75
C ALA A 763 36.78 6.78 2.54
N ASP A 764 37.04 7.26 1.32
CA ASP A 764 38.24 7.99 0.96
C ASP A 764 38.05 8.84 -0.32
N THR A 765 38.68 10.02 -0.37
CA THR A 765 38.58 10.91 -1.54
C THR A 765 39.22 10.32 -2.80
N ALA A 766 40.23 9.44 -2.66
CA ALA A 766 40.80 8.71 -3.79
C ALA A 766 39.79 7.69 -4.37
N VAL A 767 38.98 7.08 -3.50
CA VAL A 767 37.91 6.15 -3.91
C VAL A 767 36.80 6.92 -4.63
N LEU A 768 36.34 8.06 -4.07
CA LEU A 768 35.36 8.94 -4.73
C LEU A 768 35.79 9.30 -6.16
N LYS A 769 37.03 9.80 -6.33
CA LYS A 769 37.58 10.18 -7.64
C LYS A 769 37.65 9.00 -8.61
N ALA A 770 38.08 7.83 -8.14
CA ALA A 770 38.14 6.62 -8.96
C ALA A 770 36.75 6.17 -9.43
N PHE A 771 35.74 6.20 -8.55
CA PHE A 771 34.36 5.84 -8.88
C PHE A 771 33.74 6.83 -9.87
N ILE A 772 33.85 8.13 -9.61
CA ILE A 772 33.28 9.16 -10.49
C ILE A 772 33.91 9.13 -11.88
N SER A 773 35.20 8.79 -11.99
CA SER A 773 35.89 8.64 -13.26
C SER A 773 35.48 7.39 -14.04
N SER A 774 34.74 6.46 -13.42
CA SER A 774 34.28 5.22 -14.07
C SER A 774 32.94 5.44 -14.80
N PRO A 775 32.88 5.22 -16.12
CA PRO A 775 31.62 5.24 -16.87
C PRO A 775 30.62 4.18 -16.36
N ARG A 776 31.11 3.04 -15.84
CA ARG A 776 30.23 1.99 -15.29
C ARG A 776 29.56 2.43 -14.00
N PHE A 777 30.26 3.18 -13.16
CA PHE A 777 29.67 3.79 -11.97
C PHE A 777 28.58 4.79 -12.34
N LEU A 778 28.85 5.74 -13.24
CA LEU A 778 27.86 6.73 -13.67
C LEU A 778 26.62 6.08 -14.28
N LYS A 779 26.81 5.03 -15.10
CA LYS A 779 25.72 4.23 -15.66
C LYS A 779 24.93 3.50 -14.58
N LEU A 780 25.60 2.95 -13.57
CA LEU A 780 24.95 2.30 -12.43
C LEU A 780 24.13 3.30 -11.61
N VAL A 781 24.67 4.48 -11.30
CA VAL A 781 23.96 5.57 -10.60
C VAL A 781 22.70 5.97 -11.39
N LEU A 782 22.82 6.23 -12.69
CA LEU A 782 21.67 6.57 -13.54
C LEU A 782 20.62 5.46 -13.54
N ARG A 783 21.03 4.19 -13.64
CA ARG A 783 20.10 3.06 -13.62
C ARG A 783 19.40 2.89 -12.27
N LEU A 784 20.11 3.00 -11.15
CA LEU A 784 19.52 2.97 -9.80
C LEU A 784 18.45 4.07 -9.65
N TRP A 785 18.69 5.22 -10.25
CA TRP A 785 17.72 6.31 -10.27
C TRP A 785 16.49 6.04 -11.13
N MET A 786 16.71 5.49 -12.33
CA MET A 786 15.65 5.28 -13.32
C MET A 786 14.69 4.13 -12.99
N VAL A 787 15.12 3.10 -12.26
CA VAL A 787 14.29 1.91 -12.04
C VAL A 787 13.23 2.08 -10.95
N ASN A 788 13.44 2.98 -9.99
CA ASN A 788 12.43 3.21 -8.95
C ASN A 788 11.34 4.20 -9.40
N GLY A 789 11.13 4.46 -10.70
CA GLY A 789 10.00 5.26 -11.17
C GLY A 789 8.63 4.67 -10.77
N ASP A 790 8.56 3.34 -10.67
CA ASP A 790 7.29 2.61 -10.52
C ASP A 790 7.19 1.73 -9.25
N THR A 791 8.27 1.56 -8.49
CA THR A 791 8.32 0.62 -7.34
C THR A 791 8.21 1.29 -5.97
N THR A 792 7.71 0.55 -4.98
CA THR A 792 7.37 0.96 -3.60
C THR A 792 8.59 1.18 -2.69
N THR A 793 9.65 1.85 -3.16
CA THR A 793 10.80 2.16 -2.28
C THR A 793 10.39 3.15 -1.19
N SER A 794 10.79 2.89 0.06
CA SER A 794 10.51 3.80 1.17
C SER A 794 11.33 5.10 1.05
N ILE A 795 10.73 6.25 1.39
CA ILE A 795 11.42 7.55 1.36
C ILE A 795 12.71 7.53 2.16
N GLY A 796 12.69 6.94 3.36
CA GLY A 796 13.84 6.94 4.25
C GLY A 796 15.07 6.25 3.64
N ALA A 797 14.86 5.35 2.68
CA ALA A 797 15.93 4.66 2.00
C ALA A 797 16.49 5.46 0.81
N ASP A 798 15.64 6.19 0.07
CA ASP A 798 16.11 7.12 -0.95
C ASP A 798 16.93 8.27 -0.34
N LEU A 799 16.47 8.82 0.78
CA LEU A 799 17.15 9.90 1.51
C LEU A 799 18.52 9.50 2.04
N LYS A 800 18.67 8.24 2.46
CA LYS A 800 19.95 7.74 3.01
C LYS A 800 20.93 7.27 1.93
N GLY A 801 20.46 6.97 0.72
CA GLY A 801 21.26 6.34 -0.33
C GLY A 801 21.22 7.07 -1.66
N ASN A 802 20.12 6.92 -2.41
CA ASN A 802 20.02 7.38 -3.80
C ASN A 802 20.26 8.88 -3.96
N ILE A 803 19.63 9.69 -3.11
CA ILE A 803 19.71 11.16 -3.13
C ILE A 803 21.13 11.64 -2.88
N PRO A 804 21.77 11.31 -1.74
CA PRO A 804 23.16 11.67 -1.50
C PRO A 804 24.10 11.23 -2.63
N LEU A 805 23.92 10.01 -3.15
CA LEU A 805 24.77 9.47 -4.21
C LEU A 805 24.74 10.32 -5.49
N LEU A 806 23.56 10.73 -5.96
CA LEU A 806 23.45 11.59 -7.14
C LEU A 806 23.83 13.03 -6.84
N THR A 807 23.51 13.54 -5.64
CA THR A 807 23.93 14.87 -5.20
C THR A 807 25.45 14.98 -5.21
N SER A 808 26.18 14.01 -4.65
CA SER A 808 27.65 13.98 -4.69
C SER A 808 28.22 13.96 -6.11
N CYS A 809 27.55 13.29 -7.06
CA CYS A 809 27.93 13.33 -8.48
C CYS A 809 27.67 14.69 -9.13
N LEU A 810 26.77 15.52 -8.58
CA LEU A 810 26.42 16.84 -9.11
C LEU A 810 27.18 18.00 -8.42
N GLU A 811 27.81 17.76 -7.27
CA GLU A 811 28.56 18.76 -6.51
C GLU A 811 29.93 19.06 -7.11
N GLU A 812 30.64 18.03 -7.54
CA GLU A 812 31.94 18.15 -8.16
C GLU A 812 31.79 18.43 -9.67
N GLU A 813 32.45 19.48 -10.17
CA GLU A 813 32.31 19.96 -11.56
C GLU A 813 32.68 18.89 -12.60
N GLU A 814 33.82 18.21 -12.42
CA GLU A 814 34.26 17.12 -13.31
C GLU A 814 33.24 15.97 -13.37
N SER A 815 32.66 15.64 -12.21
CA SER A 815 31.66 14.59 -12.03
C SER A 815 30.34 14.93 -12.71
N ARG A 816 29.93 16.18 -12.56
CA ARG A 816 28.70 16.73 -13.14
C ARG A 816 28.77 16.67 -14.66
N ASP A 817 29.91 17.06 -15.23
CA ASP A 817 30.13 17.04 -16.67
C ASP A 817 30.21 15.60 -17.22
N ALA A 818 30.87 14.69 -16.50
CA ALA A 818 30.92 13.28 -16.86
C ALA A 818 29.54 12.60 -16.79
N LEU A 819 28.78 12.85 -15.72
CA LEU A 819 27.41 12.35 -15.56
C LEU A 819 26.51 12.88 -16.68
N PHE A 820 26.63 14.16 -17.00
CA PHE A 820 25.89 14.79 -18.08
C PHE A 820 26.22 14.20 -19.45
N HIS A 821 27.50 14.03 -19.76
CA HIS A 821 27.94 13.33 -20.97
C HIS A 821 27.36 11.92 -21.02
N GLN A 822 27.34 11.19 -19.90
CA GLN A 822 26.74 9.85 -19.82
C GLN A 822 25.22 9.87 -20.06
N ILE A 823 24.48 10.85 -19.51
CA ILE A 823 23.03 11.01 -19.72
C ILE A 823 22.72 11.20 -21.21
N LEU A 824 23.48 12.06 -21.89
CA LEU A 824 23.31 12.33 -23.31
C LEU A 824 23.75 11.14 -24.16
N HIS A 825 24.90 10.54 -23.85
CA HIS A 825 25.43 9.38 -24.56
C HIS A 825 24.47 8.18 -24.52
N ASP A 826 23.89 7.89 -23.35
CA ASP A 826 22.96 6.76 -23.20
C ASP A 826 21.54 7.09 -23.67
N GLY A 827 21.23 8.34 -24.02
CA GLY A 827 19.90 8.77 -24.47
C GLY A 827 18.83 8.63 -23.39
N VAL A 828 19.20 8.78 -22.12
CA VAL A 828 18.31 8.48 -20.98
C VAL A 828 17.63 9.70 -20.36
N SER A 829 17.74 10.88 -20.99
CA SER A 829 17.23 12.15 -20.44
C SER A 829 15.73 12.09 -20.11
N GLU A 830 14.90 11.57 -21.01
CA GLU A 830 13.44 11.43 -20.78
C GLU A 830 13.13 10.51 -19.61
N LYS A 831 13.77 9.33 -19.57
CA LYS A 831 13.55 8.35 -18.51
C LYS A 831 14.00 8.89 -17.15
N LEU A 832 15.16 9.55 -17.08
CA LEU A 832 15.65 10.20 -15.87
C LEU A 832 14.69 11.29 -15.38
N ALA A 833 14.20 12.14 -16.29
CA ALA A 833 13.23 13.18 -15.97
C ALA A 833 11.93 12.56 -15.43
N SER A 834 11.34 11.59 -16.12
CA SER A 834 10.14 10.88 -15.66
C SER A 834 10.35 10.22 -14.30
N SER A 835 11.51 9.62 -14.02
CA SER A 835 11.80 8.99 -12.72
C SER A 835 11.95 10.00 -11.58
N LEU A 836 12.62 11.14 -11.80
CA LEU A 836 12.75 12.22 -10.81
C LEU A 836 11.39 12.83 -10.49
N ILE A 837 10.56 13.04 -11.52
CA ILE A 837 9.22 13.58 -11.37
C ILE A 837 8.27 12.56 -10.71
N GLY A 838 8.37 11.28 -11.07
CA GLY A 838 7.64 10.20 -10.42
C GLY A 838 7.92 10.12 -8.92
N ARG A 839 9.18 10.31 -8.50
CA ARG A 839 9.60 10.37 -7.09
C ARG A 839 8.94 11.52 -6.33
N ILE A 840 8.97 12.74 -6.89
CA ILE A 840 8.28 13.90 -6.31
C ILE A 840 6.78 13.63 -6.18
N ASN A 841 6.15 13.06 -7.22
CA ASN A 841 4.72 12.76 -7.18
C ASN A 841 4.39 11.68 -6.14
N ARG A 842 5.28 10.71 -5.90
CA ARG A 842 5.10 9.71 -4.84
C ARG A 842 5.20 10.29 -3.43
N ALA A 843 5.93 11.40 -3.24
CA ALA A 843 5.98 12.06 -1.93
C ALA A 843 4.58 12.29 -1.36
N HIS A 844 3.59 12.60 -2.21
CA HIS A 844 2.19 12.78 -1.83
C HIS A 844 1.58 11.54 -1.13
N HIS A 845 1.94 10.33 -1.54
CA HIS A 845 1.45 9.10 -0.89
C HIS A 845 2.04 8.94 0.52
N PHE A 846 3.30 9.33 0.69
CA PHE A 846 4.02 9.19 1.95
C PHE A 846 3.68 10.26 2.97
N VAL A 847 3.13 11.40 2.55
CA VAL A 847 2.64 12.45 3.45
C VAL A 847 1.70 11.90 4.53
N ARG A 848 0.96 10.81 4.23
CA ARG A 848 0.05 10.16 5.19
C ARG A 848 0.71 9.11 6.09
N THR A 849 1.85 8.56 5.69
CA THR A 849 2.44 7.36 6.32
C THR A 849 3.83 7.57 6.92
N ALA A 850 4.56 8.61 6.50
CA ALA A 850 5.92 8.91 6.95
C ALA A 850 5.96 10.19 7.81
N PRO A 851 6.98 10.37 8.67
CA PRO A 851 7.18 11.63 9.37
C PRO A 851 7.30 12.78 8.36
N GLN A 852 6.56 13.87 8.61
CA GLN A 852 6.47 14.99 7.67
C GLN A 852 7.84 15.62 7.36
N SER A 853 8.73 15.69 8.35
CA SER A 853 10.12 16.13 8.17
C SER A 853 10.84 15.35 7.08
N THR A 854 10.73 14.02 7.14
CA THR A 854 11.33 13.11 6.17
C THR A 854 10.75 13.30 4.77
N VAL A 855 9.45 13.59 4.65
CA VAL A 855 8.84 13.86 3.33
C VAL A 855 9.30 15.21 2.78
N VAL A 856 9.39 16.23 3.63
CA VAL A 856 9.87 17.57 3.27
C VAL A 856 11.33 17.52 2.81
N ASP A 857 12.22 16.86 3.57
CA ASP A 857 13.63 16.69 3.21
C ASP A 857 13.77 15.93 1.88
N TYR A 858 12.93 14.91 1.66
CA TYR A 858 12.93 14.14 0.42
C TYR A 858 12.57 14.98 -0.80
N VAL A 859 11.52 15.79 -0.68
CA VAL A 859 11.07 16.67 -1.76
C VAL A 859 12.08 17.77 -2.01
N ASP A 860 12.65 18.37 -0.96
CA ASP A 860 13.69 19.40 -1.09
C ASP A 860 14.90 18.88 -1.84
N GLN A 861 15.48 17.76 -1.39
CA GLN A 861 16.69 17.23 -2.00
C GLN A 861 16.45 16.74 -3.43
N THR A 862 15.28 16.14 -3.71
CA THR A 862 14.92 15.75 -5.08
C THR A 862 14.72 16.97 -5.99
N LEU A 863 14.10 18.03 -5.49
CA LEU A 863 13.92 19.28 -6.23
C LEU A 863 15.25 19.98 -6.48
N ASN A 864 16.17 19.97 -5.52
CA ASN A 864 17.52 20.50 -5.69
C ASN A 864 18.29 19.78 -6.80
N ILE A 865 18.13 18.46 -6.93
CA ILE A 865 18.68 17.69 -8.06
C ILE A 865 18.09 18.17 -9.39
N ILE A 866 16.76 18.34 -9.48
CA ILE A 866 16.09 18.84 -10.70
C ILE A 866 16.59 20.24 -11.06
N ILE A 867 16.70 21.13 -10.08
CA ILE A 867 17.19 22.50 -10.28
C ILE A 867 18.63 22.48 -10.81
N ARG A 868 19.51 21.67 -10.22
CA ARG A 868 20.89 21.52 -10.71
C ARG A 868 20.94 21.00 -12.14
N LEU A 869 20.14 20.00 -12.48
CA LEU A 869 20.09 19.43 -13.84
C LEU A 869 19.52 20.41 -14.88
N THR A 870 18.48 21.18 -14.51
CA THR A 870 17.84 22.14 -15.42
C THR A 870 18.66 23.42 -15.62
N ARG A 871 19.52 23.77 -14.65
CA ARG A 871 20.47 24.90 -14.76
C ARG A 871 21.64 24.67 -15.72
N LEU A 872 21.86 23.44 -16.19
CA LEU A 872 22.92 23.12 -17.16
C LEU A 872 22.65 23.70 -18.58
N GLU A 873 21.55 24.43 -18.78
CA GLU A 873 21.13 25.06 -20.04
C GLU A 873 21.13 24.12 -21.27
N ASN A 874 21.06 22.79 -21.06
CA ASN A 874 20.99 21.82 -22.15
C ASN A 874 19.55 21.62 -22.65
N ALA A 875 19.34 21.84 -23.95
CA ALA A 875 18.02 21.75 -24.58
C ALA A 875 17.37 20.37 -24.43
N THR A 876 18.11 19.26 -24.56
CA THR A 876 17.59 17.89 -24.48
C THR A 876 17.07 17.57 -23.08
N ILE A 877 17.82 17.95 -22.03
CA ILE A 877 17.38 17.74 -20.64
C ILE A 877 16.15 18.60 -20.33
N LEU A 878 16.16 19.88 -20.75
CA LEU A 878 15.02 20.77 -20.55
C LEU A 878 13.75 20.26 -21.27
N GLU A 879 13.91 19.72 -22.48
CA GLU A 879 12.81 19.11 -23.24
C GLU A 879 12.30 17.83 -22.59
N ALA A 880 13.19 16.98 -22.06
CA ALA A 880 12.82 15.80 -21.30
C ALA A 880 11.99 16.14 -20.04
N PHE A 881 12.42 17.11 -19.23
CA PHE A 881 11.65 17.56 -18.07
C PHE A 881 10.31 18.19 -18.45
N ALA A 882 10.28 19.01 -19.51
CA ALA A 882 9.04 19.59 -20.00
C ALA A 882 8.07 18.51 -20.49
N SER A 883 8.55 17.49 -21.21
CA SER A 883 7.74 16.35 -21.68
C SER A 883 7.22 15.48 -20.53
N ALA A 884 7.95 15.44 -19.41
CA ALA A 884 7.51 14.78 -18.17
C ALA A 884 6.54 15.62 -17.31
N HIS A 885 6.06 16.78 -17.80
CA HIS A 885 5.18 17.69 -17.08
C HIS A 885 5.69 18.05 -15.66
N HIS A 886 7.00 18.27 -15.53
CA HIS A 886 7.65 18.47 -14.24
C HIS A 886 6.98 19.55 -13.37
N MET A 887 6.58 20.68 -13.97
CA MET A 887 5.95 21.79 -13.23
C MET A 887 4.60 21.38 -12.65
N SER A 888 3.74 20.77 -13.47
CA SER A 888 2.46 20.23 -13.01
C SER A 888 2.63 19.27 -11.83
N MET A 889 3.65 18.41 -11.86
CA MET A 889 3.87 17.38 -10.83
C MET A 889 4.51 17.95 -9.55
N ILE A 890 5.47 18.87 -9.68
CA ILE A 890 6.10 19.57 -8.55
C ILE A 890 5.04 20.34 -7.75
N PHE A 891 4.21 21.15 -8.41
CA PHE A 891 3.20 21.94 -7.72
C PHE A 891 2.06 21.09 -7.15
N ASN A 892 1.72 19.97 -7.78
CA ASN A 892 0.79 19.00 -7.19
C ASN A 892 1.33 18.38 -5.89
N ALA A 893 2.61 18.00 -5.86
CA ALA A 893 3.24 17.49 -4.64
C ALA A 893 3.32 18.55 -3.54
N LEU A 894 3.66 19.79 -3.90
CA LEU A 894 3.65 20.93 -2.98
C LEU A 894 2.26 21.20 -2.42
N ASP A 895 1.20 21.08 -3.21
CA ASP A 895 -0.16 21.29 -2.71
C ASP A 895 -0.53 20.28 -1.62
N VAL A 896 -0.25 19.00 -1.85
CA VAL A 896 -0.50 17.93 -0.86
C VAL A 896 0.34 18.11 0.40
N LEU A 897 1.60 18.52 0.26
CA LEU A 897 2.46 18.85 1.39
C LEU A 897 1.92 20.05 2.17
N SER A 898 1.47 21.11 1.50
CA SER A 898 0.93 22.30 2.16
C SER A 898 -0.32 22.00 2.98
N GLU A 899 -1.20 21.10 2.50
CA GLU A 899 -2.36 20.63 3.26
C GLU A 899 -1.95 19.91 4.56
N SER A 900 -0.80 19.24 4.55
CA SER A 900 -0.31 18.50 5.71
C SER A 900 0.45 19.37 6.70
N VAL A 901 1.17 20.38 6.21
CA VAL A 901 1.73 21.45 7.05
C VAL A 901 0.62 22.22 7.74
N GLU A 902 -0.46 22.55 7.02
CA GLU A 902 -1.65 23.23 7.57
C GLU A 902 -2.30 22.42 8.71
N ARG A 903 -2.32 21.08 8.61
CA ARG A 903 -2.92 20.21 9.64
C ARG A 903 -2.02 19.95 10.85
N ALA A 904 -0.70 19.91 10.68
CA ALA A 904 0.19 19.42 11.72
C ALA A 904 0.48 20.44 12.82
N ASP A 905 0.75 21.70 12.45
CA ASP A 905 0.94 22.81 13.39
C ASP A 905 1.04 24.16 12.64
N PRO A 906 -0.02 24.99 12.61
CA PRO A 906 -0.04 26.28 11.94
C PRO A 906 1.00 27.32 12.41
N GLY A 907 1.80 27.03 13.45
CA GLY A 907 2.92 27.87 13.90
C GLY A 907 4.26 27.14 14.00
N GLY A 908 4.34 25.91 13.49
CA GLY A 908 5.48 25.01 13.72
C GLY A 908 6.74 25.32 12.90
N LEU A 909 7.86 24.71 13.32
CA LEU A 909 9.19 24.73 12.68
C LEU A 909 9.19 24.32 11.19
N TRP A 910 8.12 23.70 10.70
CA TRP A 910 8.00 23.11 9.36
C TRP A 910 7.68 24.10 8.25
N SER A 911 7.13 25.27 8.58
CA SER A 911 6.80 26.32 7.61
C SER A 911 8.05 26.81 6.86
N LYS A 912 9.22 26.84 7.53
CA LYS A 912 10.48 27.33 6.95
C LYS A 912 11.05 26.40 5.87
N PRO A 913 11.33 25.11 6.11
CA PRO A 913 11.82 24.21 5.06
C PRO A 913 10.85 24.13 3.88
N PHE A 914 9.54 24.04 4.15
CA PHE A 914 8.56 23.98 3.07
C PHE A 914 8.53 25.26 2.22
N PHE A 915 8.68 26.43 2.85
CA PHE A 915 8.80 27.69 2.12
C PHE A 915 10.05 27.72 1.21
N MET A 916 11.17 27.15 1.66
CA MET A 916 12.38 27.02 0.83
C MET A 916 12.12 26.15 -0.40
N ILE A 917 11.43 25.02 -0.25
CA ILE A 917 11.05 24.15 -1.38
C ILE A 917 10.14 24.91 -2.35
N PHE A 918 9.13 25.62 -1.84
CA PHE A 918 8.23 26.41 -2.69
C PHE A 918 9.00 27.50 -3.46
N THR A 919 9.93 28.17 -2.78
CA THR A 919 10.80 29.19 -3.38
C THR A 919 11.68 28.60 -4.48
N ASN A 920 12.26 27.43 -4.22
CA ASN A 920 13.06 26.69 -5.19
C ASN A 920 12.24 26.29 -6.42
N ALA A 921 11.00 25.84 -6.24
CA ALA A 921 10.09 25.48 -7.34
C ALA A 921 9.68 26.71 -8.18
N VAL A 922 9.42 27.85 -7.54
CA VAL A 922 9.10 29.09 -8.24
C VAL A 922 10.33 29.68 -8.93
N ASN A 923 11.53 29.57 -8.36
CA ASN A 923 12.77 29.96 -9.04
C ASN A 923 13.00 29.11 -10.29
N LEU A 924 12.78 27.80 -10.21
CA LEU A 924 12.81 26.90 -11.36
C LEU A 924 11.81 27.34 -12.45
N LEU A 925 10.62 27.78 -12.03
CA LEU A 925 9.60 28.32 -12.93
C LEU A 925 10.10 29.60 -13.63
N LEU A 926 10.68 30.53 -12.87
CA LEU A 926 11.22 31.80 -13.39
C LEU A 926 12.42 31.59 -14.34
N ASP A 927 13.23 30.56 -14.10
CA ASP A 927 14.39 30.21 -14.93
C ASP A 927 14.02 29.55 -16.26
N SER A 928 12.75 29.15 -16.46
CA SER A 928 12.29 28.46 -17.67
C SER A 928 12.16 29.40 -18.88
N ARG A 929 13.31 29.74 -19.49
CA ARG A 929 13.39 30.53 -20.73
C ARG A 929 12.55 29.87 -21.82
N GLY A 930 11.72 30.66 -22.50
CA GLY A 930 10.91 30.20 -23.64
C GLY A 930 9.61 29.46 -23.29
N ARG A 931 9.48 28.80 -22.13
CA ARG A 931 8.23 28.09 -21.74
C ARG A 931 7.54 28.67 -20.51
N TYR A 932 8.04 29.79 -19.99
CA TYR A 932 7.55 30.44 -18.77
C TYR A 932 6.02 30.50 -18.63
N ILE A 933 5.29 31.07 -19.60
CA ILE A 933 3.82 31.22 -19.50
C ILE A 933 3.13 29.86 -19.46
N HIS A 934 3.63 28.89 -20.22
CA HIS A 934 3.06 27.54 -20.22
C HIS A 934 3.28 26.86 -18.87
N HIS A 935 4.51 26.89 -18.35
CA HIS A 935 4.85 26.35 -17.04
C HIS A 935 4.12 27.06 -15.90
N LEU A 936 3.95 28.39 -15.98
CA LEU A 936 3.20 29.18 -15.00
C LEU A 936 1.71 28.81 -15.05
N SER A 937 1.17 28.55 -16.24
CA SER A 937 -0.20 28.05 -16.40
C SER A 937 -0.36 26.66 -15.77
N GLU A 938 0.58 25.74 -16.02
CA GLU A 938 0.56 24.41 -15.38
C GLU A 938 0.64 24.51 -13.85
N ALA A 939 1.55 25.34 -13.32
CA ALA A 939 1.70 25.56 -11.89
C ALA A 939 0.41 26.09 -11.25
N VAL A 940 -0.19 27.12 -11.86
CA VAL A 940 -1.43 27.74 -11.38
C VAL A 940 -2.62 26.78 -11.47
N GLU A 941 -2.77 26.05 -12.57
CA GLU A 941 -3.83 25.03 -12.72
C GLU A 941 -3.70 23.94 -11.64
N ARG A 942 -2.46 23.57 -11.29
CA ARG A 942 -2.12 22.59 -10.24
C ARG A 942 -1.90 23.21 -8.87
N HIS A 943 -2.73 24.19 -8.53
CA HIS A 943 -2.91 24.68 -7.17
C HIS A 943 -1.76 25.51 -6.58
N ALA A 944 -0.77 25.99 -7.35
CA ALA A 944 0.30 26.85 -6.81
C ALA A 944 -0.22 28.05 -6.00
N ILE A 945 -1.32 28.68 -6.44
CA ILE A 945 -1.97 29.79 -5.73
C ILE A 945 -2.64 29.32 -4.43
N LEU A 946 -3.24 28.12 -4.42
CA LEU A 946 -3.85 27.57 -3.21
C LEU A 946 -2.79 27.19 -2.17
N THR A 947 -1.72 26.52 -2.62
CA THR A 947 -0.53 26.19 -1.82
C THR A 947 0.05 27.44 -1.17
N LEU A 948 0.22 28.52 -1.96
CA LEU A 948 0.71 29.80 -1.44
C LEU A 948 -0.26 30.47 -0.46
N GLY A 949 -1.57 30.31 -0.67
CA GLY A 949 -2.62 30.77 0.23
C GLY A 949 -2.56 30.06 1.58
N ARG A 950 -2.42 28.72 1.58
CA ARG A 950 -2.23 27.92 2.80
C ARG A 950 -0.97 28.34 3.54
N LEU A 951 0.14 28.55 2.83
CA LEU A 951 1.36 29.05 3.45
C LEU A 951 1.18 30.44 4.06
N SER A 952 0.49 31.33 3.35
CA SER A 952 0.18 32.67 3.86
C SER A 952 -0.65 32.61 5.15
N ALA A 953 -1.52 31.61 5.30
CA ALA A 953 -2.34 31.41 6.49
C ALA A 953 -1.54 30.87 7.70
N THR A 954 -0.43 30.16 7.46
CA THR A 954 0.48 29.69 8.53
C THR A 954 1.42 30.77 9.09
N ILE A 955 1.45 31.96 8.49
CA ILE A 955 2.31 33.05 8.97
C ILE A 955 1.60 33.78 10.11
N PRO A 956 2.17 33.83 11.33
CA PRO A 956 1.50 34.40 12.50
C PRO A 956 1.24 35.90 12.37
N ALA A 957 0.19 36.38 13.04
CA ALA A 957 -0.25 37.77 12.98
C ALA A 957 0.69 38.77 13.68
N GLN A 958 1.50 38.33 14.65
CA GLN A 958 2.35 39.18 15.50
C GLN A 958 3.76 38.56 15.58
N ASN A 959 4.81 39.38 15.46
CA ASN A 959 6.25 39.03 15.35
C ASN A 959 6.70 38.53 13.96
N CYS A 960 6.77 39.45 12.99
CA CYS A 960 7.51 39.21 11.75
C CYS A 960 9.02 39.18 12.04
N THR A 961 9.61 37.98 12.07
CA THR A 961 11.06 37.83 11.94
C THR A 961 11.50 38.36 10.57
N GLU A 962 12.79 38.64 10.39
CA GLU A 962 13.34 39.02 9.07
C GLU A 962 12.95 38.01 7.98
N LEU A 963 12.92 36.72 8.33
CA LEU A 963 12.45 35.65 7.45
C LEU A 963 11.00 35.86 7.00
N HIS A 964 10.08 36.25 7.91
CA HIS A 964 8.70 36.56 7.54
C HIS A 964 8.64 37.72 6.53
N GLN A 965 9.43 38.78 6.72
CA GLN A 965 9.47 39.88 5.75
C GLN A 965 9.96 39.43 4.36
N ARG A 966 10.97 38.56 4.30
CA ARG A 966 11.44 37.97 3.04
C ARG A 966 10.36 37.11 2.38
N ILE A 967 9.64 36.31 3.17
CA ILE A 967 8.48 35.53 2.72
C ILE A 967 7.38 36.45 2.14
N LEU A 968 7.05 37.55 2.83
CA LEU A 968 6.08 38.54 2.36
C LEU A 968 6.45 39.09 0.97
N VAL A 969 7.71 39.51 0.81
CA VAL A 969 8.20 40.05 -0.47
C VAL A 969 8.11 39.01 -1.59
N TYR A 970 8.40 37.75 -1.27
CA TYR A 970 8.33 36.66 -2.25
C TYR A 970 6.90 36.32 -2.66
N ILE A 971 5.98 36.16 -1.70
CA ILE A 971 4.55 35.91 -1.95
C ILE A 971 4.00 37.03 -2.83
N HIS A 972 4.30 38.27 -2.46
CA HIS A 972 3.94 39.45 -3.22
C HIS A 972 4.50 39.39 -4.64
N GLY A 973 5.81 39.18 -4.79
CA GLY A 973 6.48 39.04 -6.09
C GLY A 973 5.83 38.00 -6.99
N PHE A 974 5.56 36.80 -6.46
CA PHE A 974 4.93 35.72 -7.22
C PHE A 974 3.50 36.05 -7.65
N LEU A 975 2.65 36.57 -6.75
CA LEU A 975 1.28 36.96 -7.09
C LEU A 975 1.25 38.04 -8.18
N ASN A 976 2.20 38.97 -8.15
CA ASN A 976 2.34 39.98 -9.20
C ASN A 976 2.74 39.38 -10.52
N HIS A 977 3.67 38.43 -10.50
CA HIS A 977 4.05 37.71 -11.70
C HIS A 977 2.86 36.98 -12.30
N VAL A 978 2.01 36.35 -11.50
CA VAL A 978 0.79 35.69 -11.98
C VAL A 978 -0.17 36.72 -12.60
N LEU A 979 -0.47 37.82 -11.89
CA LEU A 979 -1.35 38.88 -12.41
C LEU A 979 -0.82 39.50 -13.70
N ALA A 980 0.49 39.79 -13.78
CA ALA A 980 1.13 40.36 -14.96
C ALA A 980 0.96 39.51 -16.22
N HIS A 981 0.69 38.21 -16.04
CA HIS A 981 0.49 37.27 -17.12
C HIS A 981 -0.98 36.81 -17.29
N MET A 982 -1.94 37.32 -16.49
CA MET A 982 -3.36 36.99 -16.66
C MET A 982 -3.96 37.53 -17.97
N PHE A 983 -3.26 38.45 -18.65
CA PHE A 983 -3.56 38.88 -20.02
C PHE A 983 -3.30 37.81 -21.08
N PHE A 984 -2.80 36.64 -20.69
CA PHE A 984 -2.70 35.47 -21.54
C PHE A 984 -3.84 34.51 -21.22
N PRO A 985 -4.75 34.23 -22.19
CA PRO A 985 -5.91 33.37 -21.95
C PRO A 985 -5.55 32.00 -21.38
N GLN A 986 -4.38 31.47 -21.73
CA GLN A 986 -3.92 30.18 -21.24
C GLN A 986 -3.72 30.19 -19.71
N LEU A 987 -3.13 31.26 -19.16
CA LEU A 987 -2.94 31.40 -17.72
C LEU A 987 -4.25 31.76 -17.01
N LEU A 988 -5.06 32.64 -17.59
CA LEU A 988 -6.35 33.01 -17.00
C LEU A 988 -7.32 31.82 -16.93
N VAL A 989 -7.37 31.00 -17.99
CA VAL A 989 -8.16 29.76 -17.99
C VAL A 989 -7.62 28.75 -16.99
N ALA A 990 -6.29 28.58 -16.90
CA ALA A 990 -5.67 27.75 -15.87
C ALA A 990 -6.04 28.22 -14.46
N PHE A 991 -6.01 29.53 -14.21
CA PHE A 991 -6.42 30.14 -12.96
C PHE A 991 -7.89 29.87 -12.63
N MET A 992 -8.82 30.07 -13.57
CA MET A 992 -10.24 29.80 -13.37
C MET A 992 -10.53 28.31 -13.10
N ARG A 993 -9.73 27.40 -13.66
CA ARG A 993 -9.83 25.95 -13.40
C ARG A 993 -9.20 25.51 -12.08
N SER A 994 -8.27 26.31 -11.57
CA SER A 994 -7.54 26.00 -10.34
C SER A 994 -8.48 25.81 -9.15
N GLY A 995 -8.05 25.01 -8.16
CA GLY A 995 -8.79 24.90 -6.90
C GLY A 995 -8.80 26.22 -6.12
N ALA A 996 -7.78 27.06 -6.26
CA ALA A 996 -7.68 28.34 -5.55
C ALA A 996 -8.84 29.28 -5.87
N TYR A 997 -9.14 29.44 -7.17
CA TYR A 997 -10.24 30.28 -7.64
C TYR A 997 -11.60 29.76 -7.15
N ARG A 998 -11.85 28.44 -7.24
CA ARG A 998 -13.08 27.81 -6.72
C ARG A 998 -13.22 28.00 -5.21
N SER A 999 -12.16 27.77 -4.44
CA SER A 999 -12.18 27.97 -3.00
C SER A 999 -12.47 29.43 -2.64
N TRP A 1000 -11.87 30.39 -3.34
CA TRP A 1000 -12.15 31.81 -3.13
C TRP A 1000 -13.61 32.19 -3.44
N LYS A 1001 -14.15 31.81 -4.59
CA LYS A 1001 -15.56 32.07 -4.96
C LYS A 1001 -16.56 31.49 -3.97
N LEU A 1002 -16.22 30.35 -3.35
CA LEU A 1002 -17.04 29.71 -2.32
C LEU A 1002 -16.83 30.28 -0.91
N GLY A 1003 -15.94 31.25 -0.72
CA GLY A 1003 -15.59 31.78 0.61
C GLY A 1003 -14.76 30.83 1.47
N ASN A 1004 -14.22 29.76 0.87
CA ASN A 1004 -13.44 28.69 1.51
C ASN A 1004 -11.92 28.90 1.37
N PHE A 1005 -11.47 30.10 1.00
CA PHE A 1005 -10.03 30.39 0.91
C PHE A 1005 -9.41 30.46 2.31
N PRO A 1006 -8.17 29.98 2.53
CA PRO A 1006 -7.51 30.00 3.84
C PRO A 1006 -7.56 31.38 4.49
N GLN A 1007 -7.90 31.43 5.78
CA GLN A 1007 -7.95 32.68 6.53
C GLN A 1007 -6.53 33.16 6.85
N ILE A 1008 -6.11 34.22 6.17
CA ILE A 1008 -4.80 34.83 6.35
C ILE A 1008 -4.85 35.76 7.57
N GLN A 1009 -4.11 35.40 8.62
CA GLN A 1009 -4.10 36.15 9.88
C GLN A 1009 -3.28 37.43 9.79
N ASN A 1010 -2.21 37.44 8.97
CA ASN A 1010 -1.36 38.60 8.77
C ASN A 1010 -2.08 39.67 7.92
N LYS A 1011 -2.28 40.88 8.47
CA LYS A 1011 -3.04 41.96 7.81
C LYS A 1011 -2.39 42.45 6.52
N ASP A 1012 -1.06 42.47 6.44
CA ASP A 1012 -0.34 42.92 5.24
C ASP A 1012 -0.56 41.91 4.10
N LEU A 1013 -0.44 40.61 4.39
CA LEU A 1013 -0.76 39.55 3.42
C LEU A 1013 -2.23 39.59 3.01
N GLN A 1014 -3.15 39.78 3.96
CA GLN A 1014 -4.56 39.90 3.64
C GLN A 1014 -4.81 41.05 2.66
N GLY A 1015 -4.11 42.18 2.82
CA GLY A 1015 -4.12 43.30 1.89
C GLY A 1015 -3.61 42.93 0.49
N VAL A 1016 -2.48 42.20 0.42
CA VAL A 1016 -1.90 41.71 -0.85
C VAL A 1016 -2.86 40.76 -1.56
N TRP A 1017 -3.38 39.75 -0.87
CA TRP A 1017 -4.31 38.78 -1.44
C TRP A 1017 -5.63 39.42 -1.87
N ARG A 1018 -6.17 40.36 -1.09
CA ARG A 1018 -7.38 41.10 -1.49
C ARG A 1018 -7.16 41.85 -2.81
N LYS A 1019 -6.05 42.56 -2.95
CA LYS A 1019 -5.70 43.25 -4.20
C LYS A 1019 -5.56 42.28 -5.36
N PHE A 1020 -4.92 41.13 -5.12
CA PHE A 1020 -4.78 40.06 -6.12
C PHE A 1020 -6.14 39.56 -6.61
N TRP A 1021 -7.06 39.20 -5.70
CA TRP A 1021 -8.36 38.67 -6.07
C TRP A 1021 -9.22 39.68 -6.82
N VAL A 1022 -9.19 40.96 -6.44
CA VAL A 1022 -9.89 42.02 -7.18
C VAL A 1022 -9.36 42.13 -8.61
N ALA A 1023 -8.04 42.21 -8.78
CA ALA A 1023 -7.43 42.32 -10.11
C ALA A 1023 -7.68 41.06 -10.97
N ALA A 1024 -7.65 39.88 -10.36
CA ALA A 1024 -7.95 38.63 -11.05
C ALA A 1024 -9.43 38.53 -11.48
N GLN A 1025 -10.36 39.02 -10.64
CA GLN A 1025 -11.77 39.11 -10.99
C GLN A 1025 -12.01 40.06 -12.16
N GLU A 1026 -11.35 41.24 -12.17
CA GLU A 1026 -11.45 42.17 -13.28
C GLU A 1026 -10.97 41.53 -14.60
N CYS A 1027 -9.89 40.75 -14.57
CA CYS A 1027 -9.41 40.01 -15.74
C CYS A 1027 -10.40 38.94 -16.20
N GLU A 1028 -11.02 38.22 -15.26
CA GLU A 1028 -12.08 37.25 -15.54
C GLU A 1028 -13.31 37.91 -16.17
N ASP A 1029 -13.81 38.99 -15.57
CA ASP A 1029 -15.02 39.68 -16.02
C ASP A 1029 -14.84 40.18 -17.45
N VAL A 1030 -13.65 40.70 -17.78
CA VAL A 1030 -13.28 41.06 -19.15
C VAL A 1030 -13.29 39.83 -20.05
N TYR A 1031 -12.66 38.73 -19.65
CA TYR A 1031 -12.59 37.50 -20.45
C TYR A 1031 -13.98 36.87 -20.70
N MET A 1032 -14.85 36.83 -19.68
CA MET A 1032 -16.20 36.29 -19.78
C MET A 1032 -17.14 37.24 -20.54
N GLY A 1033 -16.87 38.55 -20.49
CA GLY A 1033 -17.53 39.57 -21.30
C GLY A 1033 -17.05 39.63 -22.75
N MET A 1034 -15.98 38.90 -23.12
CA MET A 1034 -15.58 38.76 -24.52
C MET A 1034 -16.68 38.02 -25.27
N ALA A 1035 -17.56 38.77 -25.93
CA ALA A 1035 -18.48 38.17 -26.90
C ALA A 1035 -17.64 37.37 -27.92
N PRO A 1036 -18.08 36.17 -28.33
CA PRO A 1036 -17.46 35.45 -29.45
C PRO A 1036 -17.63 36.30 -30.72
N GLY A 1037 -16.71 37.23 -30.95
CA GLY A 1037 -16.91 38.28 -31.97
C GLY A 1037 -16.11 39.57 -31.83
N THR A 1038 -15.23 39.78 -30.82
CA THR A 1038 -14.32 40.95 -30.82
C THR A 1038 -13.33 40.82 -31.99
N ALA A 1039 -13.74 41.26 -33.17
CA ALA A 1039 -13.03 41.11 -34.41
C ALA A 1039 -12.10 42.32 -34.61
N ILE A 1040 -10.82 42.08 -34.34
CA ILE A 1040 -9.75 43.00 -34.67
C ILE A 1040 -9.42 42.83 -36.16
N CYS A 1041 -9.37 43.94 -36.89
CA CYS A 1041 -8.86 43.98 -38.25
C CYS A 1041 -7.50 44.69 -38.27
N ASP A 1042 -6.51 44.10 -38.93
CA ASP A 1042 -5.17 44.64 -39.13
C ASP A 1042 -5.06 45.65 -40.29
N ASN A 1043 -6.18 45.98 -40.95
CA ASN A 1043 -6.22 47.08 -41.91
C ASN A 1043 -6.62 48.36 -41.16
N ALA A 1044 -5.69 49.31 -41.00
CA ALA A 1044 -5.95 50.59 -40.33
C ALA A 1044 -7.04 51.44 -41.03
N SER A 1045 -7.31 51.18 -42.31
CA SER A 1045 -8.34 51.86 -43.11
C SER A 1045 -9.68 51.08 -43.15
N CYS A 1046 -9.95 50.22 -42.18
CA CYS A 1046 -11.20 49.47 -42.11
C CYS A 1046 -12.31 50.31 -41.46
N ASP A 1047 -13.26 50.80 -42.27
CA ASP A 1047 -14.35 51.68 -41.80
C ASP A 1047 -15.51 50.95 -41.10
N ASP A 1048 -15.67 49.64 -41.33
CA ASP A 1048 -16.82 48.88 -40.84
C ASP A 1048 -16.48 48.07 -39.58
N ILE A 1049 -16.83 48.59 -38.40
CA ILE A 1049 -16.62 47.95 -37.09
C ILE A 1049 -17.79 47.05 -36.70
N GLU A 1050 -18.99 47.35 -37.17
CA GLU A 1050 -20.24 46.78 -36.66
C GLU A 1050 -20.59 45.44 -37.34
N GLU A 1051 -20.23 45.21 -38.61
CA GLU A 1051 -20.51 43.94 -39.33
C GLU A 1051 -19.47 42.81 -39.10
N ARG A 1052 -18.46 42.99 -38.24
CA ARG A 1052 -17.21 42.20 -38.23
C ARG A 1052 -17.29 40.73 -37.72
N ILE A 1053 -18.45 40.24 -37.30
CA ILE A 1053 -18.52 39.08 -36.38
C ILE A 1053 -18.35 37.72 -37.08
N GLU A 1054 -18.76 37.55 -38.34
CA GLU A 1054 -18.97 36.17 -38.83
C GLU A 1054 -17.75 35.47 -39.43
N ARG A 1055 -16.70 36.17 -39.93
CA ARG A 1055 -15.60 35.51 -40.68
C ARG A 1055 -14.23 36.21 -40.60
N SER A 1056 -13.66 36.37 -39.41
CA SER A 1056 -12.26 36.84 -39.31
C SER A 1056 -11.31 35.89 -40.08
N ARG A 1057 -10.56 36.46 -41.03
CA ARG A 1057 -9.58 35.74 -41.86
C ARG A 1057 -8.18 36.02 -41.33
N ARG A 1058 -7.37 34.99 -41.16
CA ARG A 1058 -5.95 35.15 -40.78
C ARG A 1058 -5.07 34.92 -41.99
N CYS A 1059 -3.97 35.66 -42.08
CA CYS A 1059 -2.94 35.35 -43.08
C CYS A 1059 -2.44 33.92 -42.87
N SER A 1060 -2.64 33.05 -43.86
CA SER A 1060 -2.31 31.61 -43.76
C SER A 1060 -0.81 31.34 -43.57
N GLN A 1061 0.04 32.30 -43.90
CA GLN A 1061 1.49 32.20 -43.79
C GLN A 1061 2.01 32.57 -42.40
N CYS A 1062 1.87 33.84 -41.99
CA CYS A 1062 2.44 34.31 -40.72
C CYS A 1062 1.51 34.10 -39.52
N LEU A 1063 0.19 34.01 -39.74
CA LEU A 1063 -0.85 33.92 -38.71
C LEU A 1063 -0.84 35.05 -37.67
N SER A 1064 -0.08 36.14 -37.91
CA SER A 1064 0.08 37.28 -36.98
C SER A 1064 -0.97 38.37 -37.19
N VAL A 1065 -1.54 38.45 -38.39
CA VAL A 1065 -2.56 39.43 -38.78
C VAL A 1065 -3.91 38.76 -39.04
N SER A 1066 -4.98 39.51 -38.78
CA SER A 1066 -6.39 39.16 -38.91
C SER A 1066 -7.15 40.24 -39.66
N TYR A 1067 -8.06 39.85 -40.55
CA TYR A 1067 -8.84 40.76 -41.39
C TYR A 1067 -10.33 40.42 -41.28
N CYS A 1068 -11.19 41.44 -41.25
CA CYS A 1068 -12.64 41.22 -41.28
C CYS A 1068 -13.14 40.78 -42.66
N SER A 1069 -12.43 41.13 -43.74
CA SER A 1069 -12.81 40.84 -45.12
C SER A 1069 -11.60 40.59 -46.02
N GLU A 1070 -11.84 39.99 -47.19
CA GLU A 1070 -10.83 39.81 -48.23
C GLU A 1070 -10.32 41.14 -48.78
N HIS A 1071 -11.21 42.13 -48.88
CA HIS A 1071 -10.85 43.48 -49.28
C HIS A 1071 -9.83 44.10 -48.32
N CYS A 1072 -10.10 44.05 -47.00
CA CYS A 1072 -9.16 44.55 -46.00
C CYS A 1072 -7.82 43.81 -46.03
N GLN A 1073 -7.83 42.50 -46.24
CA GLN A 1073 -6.61 41.72 -46.45
C GLN A 1073 -5.83 42.22 -47.67
N SER A 1074 -6.49 42.45 -48.81
CA SER A 1074 -5.84 42.89 -50.04
C SER A 1074 -5.24 44.29 -49.90
N VAL A 1075 -5.94 45.22 -49.24
CA VAL A 1075 -5.47 46.60 -49.02
C VAL A 1075 -4.21 46.56 -48.14
N ASP A 1076 -4.29 45.86 -47.01
CA ASP A 1076 -3.17 45.77 -46.08
C ASP A 1076 -1.97 45.00 -46.65
N TRP A 1077 -2.23 43.94 -47.45
CA TRP A 1077 -1.21 43.19 -48.17
C TRP A 1077 -0.37 44.09 -49.06
N ASN A 1078 -1.04 44.94 -49.86
CA ASN A 1078 -0.35 45.84 -50.79
C ASN A 1078 0.34 47.00 -50.08
N ARG A 1079 -0.22 47.49 -48.97
CA ARG A 1079 0.31 48.67 -48.25
C ARG A 1079 1.49 48.33 -47.34
N PHE A 1080 1.43 47.22 -46.61
CA PHE A 1080 2.41 46.89 -45.57
C PHE A 1080 2.72 45.38 -45.48
N HIS A 1081 1.69 44.53 -45.38
CA HIS A 1081 1.87 43.17 -44.89
C HIS A 1081 2.72 42.29 -45.81
N ARG A 1082 2.77 42.55 -47.13
CA ARG A 1082 3.63 41.78 -48.06
C ARG A 1082 5.09 41.78 -47.64
N GLU A 1083 5.62 42.90 -47.16
CA GLU A 1083 7.01 43.03 -46.72
C GLU A 1083 7.20 42.47 -45.30
N GLU A 1084 6.19 42.65 -44.43
CA GLU A 1084 6.22 42.19 -43.04
C GLU A 1084 6.06 40.66 -42.92
N CYS A 1085 5.29 40.03 -43.82
CA CYS A 1085 4.83 38.65 -43.69
C CYS A 1085 5.99 37.66 -43.53
N ARG A 1086 7.09 37.88 -44.26
CA ARG A 1086 8.29 37.04 -44.18
C ARG A 1086 8.92 37.09 -42.79
N HIS A 1087 9.07 38.28 -42.22
CA HIS A 1087 9.63 38.49 -40.89
C HIS A 1087 8.69 37.96 -39.80
N ALA A 1088 7.40 38.30 -39.90
CA ALA A 1088 6.36 37.83 -38.99
C ALA A 1088 6.24 36.30 -39.00
N LYS A 1089 6.35 35.66 -40.16
CA LYS A 1089 6.36 34.20 -40.29
C LYS A 1089 7.59 33.59 -39.61
N ARG A 1090 8.80 34.10 -39.91
CA ARG A 1090 10.04 33.62 -39.28
C ARG A 1090 9.96 33.74 -37.76
N HIS A 1091 9.46 34.87 -37.27
CA HIS A 1091 9.25 35.09 -35.84
C HIS A 1091 8.22 34.10 -35.28
N ASN A 1092 7.05 33.94 -35.90
CA ASN A 1092 6.03 32.98 -35.44
C ASN A 1092 6.54 31.52 -35.48
N ASP A 1093 7.35 31.13 -36.46
CA ASP A 1093 7.96 29.80 -36.56
C ASP A 1093 8.99 29.57 -35.44
N GLN A 1094 9.89 30.53 -35.18
CA GLN A 1094 10.82 30.48 -34.05
C GLN A 1094 10.08 30.34 -32.71
N ARG A 1095 8.99 31.08 -32.54
CA ARG A 1095 8.15 31.02 -31.32
C ARG A 1095 7.33 29.76 -31.21
N ARG A 1096 6.92 29.17 -32.33
CA ARG A 1096 6.26 27.85 -32.33
C ARG A 1096 7.22 26.79 -31.81
N VAL A 1097 8.47 26.80 -32.27
CA VAL A 1097 9.54 25.91 -31.77
C VAL A 1097 9.84 26.17 -30.29
N ALA A 1098 9.88 27.43 -29.88
CA ALA A 1098 10.10 27.81 -28.48
C ALA A 1098 8.85 27.71 -27.59
N HIS A 1099 7.69 27.26 -28.09
CA HIS A 1099 6.40 27.25 -27.38
C HIS A 1099 5.94 28.60 -26.78
N THR A 1100 6.46 29.72 -27.29
CA THR A 1100 6.15 31.12 -26.90
C THR A 1100 5.22 31.81 -27.89
N ARG A 1101 4.29 31.05 -28.48
CA ARG A 1101 3.43 31.57 -29.54
C ARG A 1101 2.44 32.60 -28.98
N TYR A 1102 2.51 33.83 -29.47
CA TYR A 1102 1.47 34.83 -29.26
C TYR A 1102 0.23 34.44 -30.07
N ARG A 1103 -0.83 34.03 -29.38
CA ARG A 1103 -2.08 33.62 -30.03
C ARG A 1103 -2.97 34.83 -30.26
N PHE A 1104 -3.73 34.79 -31.34
CA PHE A 1104 -4.74 35.82 -31.63
C PHE A 1104 -5.74 36.01 -30.48
N THR A 1105 -6.11 34.94 -29.77
CA THR A 1105 -6.98 35.03 -28.59
C THR A 1105 -6.36 35.85 -27.46
N ALA A 1106 -5.03 35.83 -27.29
CA ALA A 1106 -4.35 36.70 -26.33
C ALA A 1106 -4.46 38.17 -26.75
N ARG A 1107 -4.29 38.45 -28.05
CA ARG A 1107 -4.48 39.79 -28.61
C ARG A 1107 -5.91 40.30 -28.45
N GLN A 1108 -6.91 39.44 -28.67
CA GLN A 1108 -8.32 39.78 -28.44
C GLN A 1108 -8.59 40.08 -26.96
N LEU A 1109 -8.10 39.26 -26.04
CA LEU A 1109 -8.26 39.51 -24.60
C LEU A 1109 -7.62 40.83 -24.19
N GLN A 1110 -6.42 41.11 -24.70
CA GLN A 1110 -5.72 42.36 -24.44
C GLN A 1110 -6.47 43.56 -25.01
N ALA A 1111 -7.03 43.44 -26.22
CA ALA A 1111 -7.85 44.49 -26.81
C ALA A 1111 -9.12 44.73 -25.98
N SER A 1112 -9.89 43.69 -25.66
CA SER A 1112 -11.10 43.82 -24.82
C SER A 1112 -10.79 44.35 -23.42
N TRP A 1113 -9.63 44.00 -22.86
CA TRP A 1113 -9.19 44.59 -21.60
C TRP A 1113 -8.87 46.08 -21.73
N VAL A 1114 -8.19 46.49 -22.81
CA VAL A 1114 -7.93 47.92 -23.09
C VAL A 1114 -9.23 48.68 -23.34
N GLU A 1115 -10.22 48.08 -24.04
CA GLU A 1115 -11.57 48.65 -24.19
C GLU A 1115 -12.24 48.86 -22.82
N ALA A 1116 -12.28 47.81 -21.99
CA ALA A 1116 -12.88 47.86 -20.67
C ALA A 1116 -12.16 48.88 -19.75
N ALA A 1117 -10.82 48.88 -19.77
CA ALA A 1117 -10.01 49.84 -19.05
C ALA A 1117 -10.33 51.26 -19.53
N CYS A 1118 -10.31 51.54 -20.83
CA CYS A 1118 -10.65 52.84 -21.37
C CYS A 1118 -12.08 53.24 -20.98
N ASN A 1119 -13.08 52.38 -21.17
CA ASN A 1119 -14.48 52.71 -20.87
C ASN A 1119 -14.73 52.98 -19.38
N ASN A 1120 -14.06 52.25 -18.49
CA ASN A 1120 -14.15 52.44 -17.04
C ASN A 1120 -13.33 53.64 -16.52
N VAL A 1121 -12.18 53.90 -17.14
CA VAL A 1121 -11.21 54.93 -16.73
C VAL A 1121 -11.60 56.29 -17.33
N PHE A 1122 -11.95 56.39 -18.61
CA PHE A 1122 -12.32 57.65 -19.27
C PHE A 1122 -13.63 58.27 -18.76
N THR A 1123 -14.58 57.46 -18.29
CA THR A 1123 -15.78 57.99 -17.62
C THR A 1123 -15.46 58.63 -16.27
N LYS A 1124 -14.48 58.08 -15.52
CA LYS A 1124 -14.05 58.59 -14.21
C LYS A 1124 -12.99 59.70 -14.29
N LEU A 1125 -12.17 59.73 -15.35
CA LEU A 1125 -11.02 60.62 -15.52
C LEU A 1125 -11.19 61.62 -16.67
N LYS A 1126 -12.42 62.04 -16.98
CA LYS A 1126 -12.73 63.08 -18.00
C LYS A 1126 -11.85 64.35 -17.89
N GLY A 1127 -11.24 64.63 -16.74
CA GLY A 1127 -10.26 65.71 -16.55
C GLY A 1127 -8.79 65.31 -16.74
N ALA A 1128 -8.33 64.20 -16.16
CA ALA A 1128 -6.88 63.91 -16.03
C ALA A 1128 -6.24 63.21 -17.25
N ILE A 1129 -6.99 62.41 -18.04
CA ILE A 1129 -6.42 61.66 -19.19
C ILE A 1129 -6.53 62.42 -20.51
N MET A 1130 -7.34 63.48 -20.61
CA MET A 1130 -7.34 64.33 -21.81
C MET A 1130 -6.02 65.08 -22.03
N GLY A 1131 -5.00 64.84 -21.19
CA GLY A 1131 -3.74 65.53 -21.25
C GLY A 1131 -3.86 66.99 -20.85
N GLN A 1132 -5.05 67.55 -20.63
CA GLN A 1132 -5.20 68.97 -20.38
C GLN A 1132 -4.54 69.44 -19.06
N GLU A 1133 -4.35 68.55 -18.08
CA GLU A 1133 -3.62 68.91 -16.85
C GLU A 1133 -2.09 68.71 -16.97
N THR A 1134 -1.61 67.72 -17.73
CA THR A 1134 -0.16 67.41 -17.86
C THR A 1134 0.49 68.03 -19.11
N PHE A 1135 -0.29 68.18 -20.18
CA PHE A 1135 0.02 68.72 -21.50
C PHE A 1135 -1.15 69.61 -22.02
N PRO A 1136 -1.52 70.69 -21.32
CA PRO A 1136 -2.65 71.58 -21.66
C PRO A 1136 -2.65 72.06 -23.11
N ASP A 1137 -1.45 72.27 -23.67
CA ASP A 1137 -1.26 72.87 -24.99
C ASP A 1137 -1.29 71.85 -26.14
N HIS A 1138 -1.46 70.57 -25.85
CA HIS A 1138 -1.44 69.51 -26.87
C HIS A 1138 -2.85 69.09 -27.27
N ALA A 1139 -3.08 68.95 -28.56
CA ALA A 1139 -4.33 68.37 -29.04
C ALA A 1139 -4.42 66.88 -28.67
N PRO A 1140 -5.62 66.31 -28.49
CA PRO A 1140 -5.77 64.90 -28.11
C PRO A 1140 -5.06 63.91 -29.06
N HIS A 1141 -4.93 64.28 -30.33
CA HIS A 1141 -4.26 63.48 -31.37
C HIS A 1141 -2.72 63.60 -31.33
N GLU A 1142 -2.17 64.42 -30.44
CA GLU A 1142 -0.73 64.54 -30.17
C GLU A 1142 -0.30 63.75 -28.92
N ILE A 1143 -1.25 63.09 -28.25
CA ILE A 1143 -1.03 62.36 -27.00
C ILE A 1143 -1.35 60.88 -27.21
N VAL A 1144 -0.45 60.02 -26.75
CA VAL A 1144 -0.67 58.58 -26.64
C VAL A 1144 -0.81 58.20 -25.18
N SER A 1145 -1.83 57.42 -24.85
CA SER A 1145 -1.97 56.85 -23.50
C SER A 1145 -1.20 55.55 -23.41
N VAL A 1146 -0.18 55.49 -22.55
CA VAL A 1146 0.56 54.26 -22.28
C VAL A 1146 0.03 53.62 -21.01
N ILE A 1147 -0.51 52.41 -21.14
CA ILE A 1147 -0.98 51.57 -20.04
C ILE A 1147 0.13 50.57 -19.72
N ASP A 1148 0.81 50.78 -18.60
CA ASP A 1148 1.90 49.89 -18.17
C ASP A 1148 1.43 48.83 -17.17
N CYS A 1149 1.37 47.58 -17.65
CA CYS A 1149 1.04 46.40 -16.86
C CYS A 1149 2.29 45.63 -16.40
N SER A 1150 3.51 46.15 -16.53
CA SER A 1150 4.71 45.42 -16.07
C SER A 1150 4.90 45.40 -14.55
N HIS A 1151 4.16 46.24 -13.79
CA HIS A 1151 4.38 46.45 -12.37
C HIS A 1151 3.13 46.30 -11.46
N ILE A 1152 2.14 45.45 -11.80
CA ILE A 1152 0.66 45.50 -11.51
C ILE A 1152 0.12 45.89 -10.11
N LEU A 1153 0.91 46.08 -9.07
CA LEU A 1153 0.41 46.20 -7.68
C LEU A 1153 -0.46 47.39 -7.25
N PHE A 1154 -0.80 48.32 -8.13
CA PHE A 1154 -1.58 49.50 -7.76
C PHE A 1154 -2.59 49.78 -8.87
N HIS A 1155 -3.88 49.78 -8.53
CA HIS A 1155 -5.05 50.11 -9.36
C HIS A 1155 -4.79 50.50 -10.84
N PRO A 1156 -5.50 49.90 -11.81
CA PRO A 1156 -5.38 50.24 -13.24
C PRO A 1156 -5.51 51.75 -13.54
N THR A 1157 -6.23 52.49 -12.69
CA THR A 1157 -6.44 53.94 -12.81
C THR A 1157 -5.17 54.79 -12.58
N ASN A 1158 -4.14 54.29 -11.90
CA ASN A 1158 -2.93 55.06 -11.55
C ASN A 1158 -1.77 54.87 -12.54
N ARG A 1159 -2.01 54.28 -13.72
CA ARG A 1159 -0.93 53.75 -14.60
C ARG A 1159 -1.05 54.13 -16.07
N VAL A 1160 -2.04 54.96 -16.40
CA VAL A 1160 -2.12 55.56 -17.72
C VAL A 1160 -1.17 56.75 -17.72
N SER A 1161 -0.03 56.60 -18.40
CA SER A 1161 0.93 57.69 -18.58
C SER A 1161 0.70 58.33 -19.95
N PRO A 1162 0.33 59.62 -20.04
CA PRO A 1162 0.28 60.30 -21.31
C PRO A 1162 1.70 60.53 -21.84
N VAL A 1163 1.92 60.25 -23.12
CA VAL A 1163 3.17 60.52 -23.84
C VAL A 1163 2.87 61.52 -24.95
N SER A 1164 3.54 62.67 -24.91
CA SER A 1164 3.45 63.68 -25.98
C SER A 1164 4.28 63.25 -27.18
N LEU A 1165 3.63 63.16 -28.34
CA LEU A 1165 4.26 62.84 -29.62
C LEU A 1165 5.20 63.95 -30.12
N GLN A 1166 5.12 65.16 -29.57
CA GLN A 1166 6.05 66.25 -29.87
C GLN A 1166 7.39 66.07 -29.13
N HIS A 1167 7.33 65.66 -27.86
CA HIS A 1167 8.52 65.49 -27.02
C HIS A 1167 9.27 64.19 -27.31
N GLU A 1168 8.53 63.12 -27.63
CA GLU A 1168 9.11 61.81 -27.95
C GLU A 1168 8.60 61.35 -29.33
N PRO A 1169 9.10 61.93 -30.44
CA PRO A 1169 8.53 61.71 -31.77
C PRO A 1169 8.72 60.29 -32.30
N ARG A 1170 9.51 59.47 -31.61
CA ARG A 1170 9.78 58.04 -31.88
C ARG A 1170 9.74 57.23 -30.57
N TRP A 1171 8.89 57.60 -29.62
CA TRP A 1171 8.73 56.90 -28.32
C TRP A 1171 8.53 55.39 -28.48
N TRP A 1172 7.92 54.99 -29.60
CA TRP A 1172 7.64 53.61 -29.95
C TRP A 1172 8.89 52.81 -30.35
N ILE A 1173 10.03 53.46 -30.62
CA ILE A 1173 11.30 52.78 -30.93
C ILE A 1173 12.07 52.47 -29.63
N ARG A 1174 12.02 53.39 -28.66
CA ARG A 1174 12.68 53.27 -27.35
C ARG A 1174 11.65 53.56 -26.26
N THR A 1175 10.94 52.54 -25.82
CA THR A 1175 10.10 52.69 -24.62
C THR A 1175 10.99 52.57 -23.39
N LYS A 1176 10.56 53.12 -22.25
CA LYS A 1176 11.25 52.97 -20.95
C LYS A 1176 11.50 51.51 -20.52
N HIS A 1177 10.90 50.54 -21.21
CA HIS A 1177 10.84 49.15 -20.78
C HIS A 1177 11.52 48.15 -21.74
N GLY A 1178 11.93 48.56 -22.94
CA GLY A 1178 12.63 47.66 -23.86
C GLY A 1178 13.10 48.29 -25.16
N ASN A 1179 14.10 47.64 -25.77
CA ASN A 1179 14.61 47.98 -27.09
C ASN A 1179 13.87 47.15 -28.16
N PHE A 1180 13.09 47.82 -29.02
CA PHE A 1180 12.36 47.19 -30.12
C PHE A 1180 13.09 47.32 -31.47
N GLU A 1181 14.26 47.99 -31.50
CA GLU A 1181 14.98 48.35 -32.74
C GLU A 1181 15.42 47.13 -33.56
N GLU A 1182 15.81 46.02 -32.93
CA GLU A 1182 16.35 44.87 -33.67
C GLU A 1182 15.27 43.87 -34.10
N GLU A 1183 14.44 43.39 -33.18
CA GLU A 1183 13.51 42.28 -33.45
C GLU A 1183 12.20 42.70 -34.14
N ALA A 1184 11.74 43.94 -33.93
CA ALA A 1184 10.44 44.42 -34.43
C ALA A 1184 10.56 45.53 -35.49
N SER A 1185 11.77 45.81 -36.00
CA SER A 1185 12.01 46.87 -37.00
C SER A 1185 11.17 46.74 -38.26
N TYR A 1186 10.80 45.52 -38.65
CA TYR A 1186 9.95 45.27 -39.81
C TYR A 1186 8.53 45.86 -39.67
N LEU A 1187 8.07 46.16 -38.44
CA LEU A 1187 6.78 46.82 -38.17
C LEU A 1187 6.89 48.36 -38.17
N ASN A 1188 8.10 48.92 -38.19
CA ASN A 1188 8.30 50.36 -38.11
C ASN A 1188 7.58 51.16 -39.21
N PRO A 1189 7.55 50.73 -40.50
CA PRO A 1189 6.84 51.48 -41.53
C PRO A 1189 5.35 51.65 -41.22
N ARG A 1190 4.68 50.57 -40.82
CA ARG A 1190 3.26 50.55 -40.46
C ARG A 1190 2.97 51.37 -39.20
N ILE A 1191 3.81 51.23 -38.16
CA ILE A 1191 3.66 52.01 -36.92
C ILE A 1191 3.85 53.50 -37.20
N THR A 1192 4.88 53.86 -37.96
CA THR A 1192 5.17 55.27 -38.33
C THR A 1192 4.00 55.86 -39.11
N ALA A 1193 3.47 55.14 -40.11
CA ALA A 1193 2.31 55.58 -40.87
C ALA A 1193 1.08 55.80 -39.98
N LEU A 1194 0.77 54.87 -39.06
CA LEU A 1194 -0.34 55.02 -38.12
C LEU A 1194 -0.16 56.23 -37.20
N VAL A 1195 1.05 56.43 -36.66
CA VAL A 1195 1.34 57.53 -35.74
C VAL A 1195 1.32 58.87 -36.46
N ASP A 1196 1.80 58.95 -37.70
CA ASP A 1196 1.75 60.18 -38.50
C ASP A 1196 0.30 60.52 -38.91
N ASP A 1197 -0.51 59.52 -39.29
CA ASP A 1197 -1.95 59.70 -39.55
C ASP A 1197 -2.71 60.16 -38.30
N TYR A 1198 -2.35 59.64 -37.12
CA TYR A 1198 -2.90 60.09 -35.85
C TYR A 1198 -2.43 61.52 -35.51
N ARG A 1199 -1.12 61.78 -35.52
CA ARG A 1199 -0.49 63.07 -35.17
C ARG A 1199 -0.95 64.22 -36.06
N SER A 1200 -1.21 63.96 -37.34
CA SER A 1200 -1.72 64.99 -38.27
C SER A 1200 -3.19 65.32 -38.05
N GLY A 1201 -3.90 64.55 -37.21
CA GLY A 1201 -5.35 64.68 -37.01
C GLY A 1201 -6.19 64.06 -38.13
N ASN A 1202 -5.58 63.38 -39.11
CA ASN A 1202 -6.26 62.78 -40.26
C ASN A 1202 -7.28 61.70 -39.87
N LEU A 1203 -7.05 61.00 -38.75
CA LEU A 1203 -8.01 60.01 -38.23
C LEU A 1203 -9.24 60.68 -37.61
N GLY A 1204 -9.16 61.96 -37.25
CA GLY A 1204 -10.25 62.71 -36.60
C GLY A 1204 -10.33 62.50 -35.08
N THR A 1205 -11.24 63.23 -34.44
CA THR A 1205 -11.36 63.27 -32.96
C THR A 1205 -12.01 62.02 -32.36
N LYS A 1206 -12.64 61.18 -33.18
CA LYS A 1206 -13.26 59.91 -32.75
C LYS A 1206 -12.23 58.83 -32.43
N TYR A 1207 -10.95 59.00 -32.75
CA TYR A 1207 -9.93 57.97 -32.50
C TYR A 1207 -8.94 58.35 -31.40
N ARG A 1208 -8.42 57.34 -30.70
CA ARG A 1208 -7.34 57.48 -29.72
C ARG A 1208 -6.30 56.39 -29.92
N LEU A 1209 -5.04 56.77 -29.77
CA LEU A 1209 -3.93 55.83 -29.77
C LEU A 1209 -3.57 55.48 -28.33
N VAL A 1210 -3.53 54.19 -28.03
CA VAL A 1210 -3.20 53.63 -26.72
C VAL A 1210 -2.13 52.56 -26.90
N GLU A 1211 -1.15 52.52 -26.01
CA GLU A 1211 -0.19 51.41 -25.96
C GLU A 1211 -0.28 50.64 -24.67
N LEU A 1212 -0.40 49.33 -24.80
CA LEU A 1212 -0.38 48.40 -23.69
C LEU A 1212 0.99 47.76 -23.58
N ASN A 1213 1.68 47.98 -22.46
CA ASN A 1213 2.95 47.33 -22.14
C ASN A 1213 2.72 46.15 -21.19
N LEU A 1214 3.14 44.96 -21.62
CA LEU A 1214 2.99 43.69 -20.91
C LEU A 1214 4.36 43.02 -20.75
N VAL A 1215 4.47 42.17 -19.73
CA VAL A 1215 5.58 41.23 -19.59
C VAL A 1215 5.19 39.92 -20.28
N TYR A 1216 6.07 39.41 -21.15
CA TYR A 1216 5.90 38.13 -21.85
C TYR A 1216 7.08 37.21 -21.54
N GLY A 1217 7.05 36.58 -20.36
CA GLY A 1217 8.19 35.79 -19.89
C GLY A 1217 9.43 36.67 -19.72
N VAL A 1218 10.45 36.44 -20.56
CA VAL A 1218 11.69 37.24 -20.54
C VAL A 1218 11.70 38.43 -21.50
N GLU A 1219 10.57 38.76 -22.11
CA GLU A 1219 10.45 39.78 -23.16
C GLU A 1219 9.42 40.85 -22.79
N ALA A 1220 9.59 42.04 -23.36
CA ALA A 1220 8.57 43.06 -23.40
C ALA A 1220 7.59 42.74 -24.52
N LEU A 1221 6.29 42.73 -24.24
CA LEU A 1221 5.24 42.73 -25.27
C LEU A 1221 4.53 44.07 -25.19
N SER A 1222 4.72 44.90 -26.21
CA SER A 1222 4.01 46.16 -26.36
C SER A 1222 2.94 45.98 -27.44
N THR A 1223 1.73 46.44 -27.21
CA THR A 1223 0.66 46.42 -28.22
C THR A 1223 0.11 47.82 -28.40
N LEU A 1224 0.39 48.40 -29.56
CA LEU A 1224 -0.17 49.68 -29.97
C LEU A 1224 -1.59 49.44 -30.48
N MET A 1225 -2.57 50.18 -30.00
CA MET A 1225 -3.99 50.01 -30.32
C MET A 1225 -4.59 51.34 -30.72
N LEU A 1226 -5.37 51.34 -31.79
CA LEU A 1226 -6.21 52.45 -32.18
C LEU A 1226 -7.64 52.16 -31.71
N LEU A 1227 -8.16 52.98 -30.81
CA LEU A 1227 -9.53 52.91 -30.35
C LEU A 1227 -10.40 53.90 -31.12
N GLN A 1228 -11.62 53.51 -31.44
CA GLN A 1228 -12.67 54.36 -31.99
C GLN A 1228 -13.75 54.57 -30.93
N CYS A 1229 -14.14 55.82 -30.73
CA CYS A 1229 -15.31 56.19 -29.94
C CYS A 1229 -16.55 56.00 -30.80
N LEU A 1230 -17.42 55.10 -30.37
CA LEU A 1230 -18.73 54.88 -30.98
C LEU A 1230 -19.67 56.03 -30.62
N ASP A 1231 -20.80 56.12 -31.33
CA ASP A 1231 -21.77 57.20 -31.13
C ASP A 1231 -22.45 57.14 -29.74
N ASN A 1232 -22.40 55.99 -29.06
CA ASN A 1232 -22.84 55.83 -27.66
C ASN A 1232 -21.78 56.28 -26.63
N GLY A 1233 -20.60 56.73 -27.07
CA GLY A 1233 -19.50 57.17 -26.22
C GLY A 1233 -18.58 56.05 -25.71
N GLU A 1234 -18.82 54.80 -26.10
CA GLU A 1234 -17.95 53.67 -25.78
C GLU A 1234 -16.76 53.61 -26.74
N TRP A 1235 -15.59 53.29 -26.21
CA TRP A 1235 -14.38 53.02 -26.97
C TRP A 1235 -14.30 51.55 -27.35
N LYS A 1236 -14.05 51.28 -28.63
CA LYS A 1236 -13.72 49.95 -29.16
C LYS A 1236 -12.37 49.95 -29.88
N VAL A 1237 -11.62 48.87 -29.78
CA VAL A 1237 -10.33 48.70 -30.47
C VAL A 1237 -10.62 48.43 -31.94
N ALA A 1238 -10.34 49.44 -32.77
CA ALA A 1238 -10.50 49.37 -34.21
C ALA A 1238 -9.36 48.59 -34.88
N TYR A 1239 -8.13 48.79 -34.38
CA TYR A 1239 -6.89 48.27 -34.94
C TYR A 1239 -5.84 48.04 -33.84
N SER A 1240 -4.93 47.09 -34.03
CA SER A 1240 -3.79 46.91 -33.10
C SER A 1240 -2.53 46.42 -33.80
N ILE A 1241 -1.37 46.63 -33.20
CA ILE A 1241 -0.07 46.21 -33.70
C ILE A 1241 0.73 45.67 -32.51
N PRO A 1242 0.81 44.34 -32.32
CA PRO A 1242 1.64 43.74 -31.28
C PRO A 1242 3.11 43.73 -31.72
N ARG A 1243 4.02 44.07 -30.80
CA ARG A 1243 5.46 44.07 -31.00
C ARG A 1243 6.20 43.57 -29.77
N ARG A 1244 7.38 43.00 -30.00
CA ARG A 1244 8.21 42.43 -28.93
C ARG A 1244 9.59 43.05 -28.93
N GLY A 1245 10.15 43.19 -27.74
CA GLY A 1245 11.49 43.71 -27.53
C GLY A 1245 12.16 43.03 -26.35
N GLU A 1246 13.48 43.17 -26.26
CA GLU A 1246 14.23 42.71 -25.09
C GLU A 1246 13.84 43.60 -23.89
N LEU A 1247 13.39 42.99 -22.79
CA LEU A 1247 12.99 43.76 -21.60
C LEU A 1247 14.26 44.25 -20.90
N GLU A 1248 14.56 45.57 -20.98
CA GLU A 1248 15.65 46.15 -20.17
C GLU A 1248 15.42 45.92 -18.67
N ALA A 1249 14.15 45.85 -18.26
CA ALA A 1249 13.77 45.58 -16.88
C ALA A 1249 14.17 44.18 -16.39
N ILE A 1250 14.47 43.19 -17.24
CA ILE A 1250 15.06 41.91 -16.76
C ILE A 1250 16.51 42.07 -16.34
N ARG A 1251 17.25 43.02 -16.95
CA ARG A 1251 18.55 43.42 -16.40
C ARG A 1251 18.38 44.07 -15.03
N MET A 1252 17.27 44.77 -14.76
CA MET A 1252 16.93 45.27 -13.42
C MET A 1252 16.39 44.19 -12.46
N ILE A 1253 15.52 43.27 -12.88
CA ILE A 1253 14.98 42.17 -12.04
C ILE A 1253 16.12 41.22 -11.64
N LYS A 1254 17.01 40.86 -12.58
CA LYS A 1254 18.25 40.12 -12.27
C LYS A 1254 19.21 40.92 -11.37
N ARG A 1255 19.12 42.25 -11.31
CA ARG A 1255 19.90 43.12 -10.41
C ARG A 1255 19.17 43.49 -9.11
N THR A 1256 17.87 43.19 -9.00
CA THR A 1256 17.09 43.47 -7.79
C THR A 1256 17.45 42.40 -6.77
N PRO A 1257 18.08 42.73 -5.63
CA PRO A 1257 18.64 41.75 -4.70
C PRO A 1257 17.60 40.75 -4.17
N LEU A 1258 16.33 41.16 -4.10
CA LEU A 1258 15.23 40.44 -3.45
C LEU A 1258 14.84 39.09 -4.09
N LEU A 1259 15.33 38.77 -5.29
CA LEU A 1259 15.03 37.49 -5.98
C LEU A 1259 16.27 36.63 -6.26
N ARG A 1260 17.47 37.05 -5.82
CA ARG A 1260 18.65 36.18 -5.92
C ARG A 1260 18.74 35.25 -4.71
N PRO A 1261 18.98 33.94 -4.93
CA PRO A 1261 19.30 33.02 -3.84
C PRO A 1261 20.51 33.50 -3.02
N GLU A 1262 21.49 34.17 -3.62
CA GLU A 1262 22.69 34.64 -2.91
C GLU A 1262 22.43 35.81 -1.93
N ALA A 1263 21.34 36.58 -2.10
CA ALA A 1263 20.92 37.59 -1.12
C ALA A 1263 20.21 36.96 0.09
N LEU A 1264 19.87 35.67 -0.02
CA LEU A 1264 19.48 34.78 1.05
C LEU A 1264 20.70 33.96 1.50
N ASP A 1265 21.77 34.63 1.93
CA ASP A 1265 22.81 33.96 2.74
C ASP A 1265 22.19 33.60 4.10
N ILE A 1266 21.50 32.47 4.11
CA ILE A 1266 20.74 31.95 5.25
C ILE A 1266 21.70 31.27 6.24
N ASP A 1267 22.83 30.74 5.76
CA ASP A 1267 23.85 30.12 6.61
C ASP A 1267 24.53 31.16 7.52
N HIS A 1268 24.58 32.44 7.13
CA HIS A 1268 25.09 33.53 7.97
C HIS A 1268 24.06 34.11 8.97
N LEU A 1269 22.77 33.78 8.80
CA LEU A 1269 21.64 34.22 9.64
C LEU A 1269 21.22 33.16 10.68
N PHE A 1270 21.67 31.93 10.51
CA PHE A 1270 21.64 30.84 11.50
C PHE A 1270 22.92 30.87 12.33
#